data_AF-A0A7C4IJR4-F1
#
_entry.id   AF-A0A7C4IJR4-F1
#
_cell.length_a   1.000
_cell.length_b   1.000
_cell.length_c   1.000
_cell.angle_alpha   90.00
_cell.angle_beta   90.00
_cell.angle_gamma   90.00
#
_symmetry.space_group_name_H-M   'P 1'
#
loop_
_entity.id
_entity.type
_entity.pdbx_description
1 polymer ?
#
loop_
_entity_poly.entity_id
_entity_poly.type
_entity_poly.pdbx_seq_one_letter_code
_entity_poly.pdbx_strand_id
1 'polypeptide(L)'
;MGMSWLPRSRRGALAWSAAGCARPGRRPAALASAAAHAWVESLEVRRMLSATLVKDINLNTVGSNPGAIIEFNGWVYFTANDGTSGLELWKTDGTAAGTTLVKDLNPGPADSDPQELVVFNGLLYFTATTQATGRELWRTDGTEAGTVLVADIHSGPMGSEPSELTVVGGTLFFSADDGMTGAELFKTTGLGATLVKDIRTGAGLLASSPSQLTNVNGTLFFVADDGVNGEELWKSDGTAAGTLLVKDIYAGVESSGITNMTAVGSTLYFAAWDGSSKGVELWKSNGTSATTVLVKDIYADGDSNPTYLVNLNGTLLFQASDADGEELWRSDGTPAGTTKVKNINTAAGTGSLPTELTVLGNYVYFAADDGVNGVELWRSNGTPAGTTLVKDIYTGSDVLGEPFSSYPSLLTAVGNTLFFTASDAAGGFELWKSDGTPGGTVRVKDINPGAASTNVGNLTGVGGVLYFTADTAAAGTELWRSDGTEAGTTQVIDLNVNTADSDPRDAVVINGIAYFTADDGVHGLELWRSDGTAAGTYLLKDVRGGANGSGITNLVGFDGRLYFVADDGVHGREVWTSDGTPAGTVLLKDILAGAAASDPTQLTVSGGKLFFTASSNTSGNVELFVSDGTAAGTQLVKEIAAGIIGSFPRFLTDLNGVLYFVAQDPFSTGQELWRSDGTSAGTFLVRDIRPGLNSSNPTGLTAVNGVLFFAANDGVNGTELWKSDGTEAGTRLVADIGVGVGGSNPANLTNVNGRLFFTANDGVTGVELYTSDGTAAQTQLVRDIRPSGSSNPTQLVSFNGMAFFVANDGVNGIELWKSDGTPGGTTIVRDIFPGDFGSLPNALRVIGDRLYFAADDGVHGSELWLTDGTAAGTVMLQDINPGIEESAPAGFVQLGSMLLMTAGRNDVGRELFALSLNASPVANAGGPYSVPEGGSVTVSGAASTDPDGSIVLYEWDMDFDGTFNATATGPAASFSAAALDGPATRTIALRVTDNNGASSIATTTVSVTNVAPAVAITNVPANPKAGVPIHLTSAVTDPAPADTISYSWTVRRNGSTVASGSAASLSFTPDAEGLYEVRLVASDDDGASGEAQVSIQVVSPPQVQNVTINDGLAQRSKVASITIVFDKVVTPGAGAFELVRRTAGPVPVSATNPSGDGRTWVLGFSGGDFVFGSLVDGVYDLTVRGQFILDGQGNALEGSPTTSFHRLFGDANGDGEVNHTDLLPLSKGYGSTVGESNYVWYMDFDGNGQIAFRDLLKFSQRYGTKLVV
;
A
#
# COMPACT_ATOMS: atom_id res chain seq x y z
N MET A 1 18.81 -29.96 -74.17
CA MET A 1 17.44 -29.60 -74.62
C MET A 1 16.93 -28.57 -73.62
N GLY A 2 16.42 -27.39 -73.99
CA GLY A 2 16.40 -26.74 -75.30
C GLY A 2 15.72 -25.36 -75.22
N MET A 3 16.18 -24.39 -76.04
CA MET A 3 15.60 -23.05 -76.25
C MET A 3 15.72 -22.03 -75.08
N SER A 4 15.78 -20.70 -75.29
CA SER A 4 16.71 -19.89 -76.14
C SER A 4 16.49 -18.36 -75.99
N TRP A 5 17.48 -17.56 -76.42
CA TRP A 5 17.44 -16.12 -76.80
C TRP A 5 17.49 -15.00 -75.73
N LEU A 6 18.66 -14.33 -75.70
CA LEU A 6 18.84 -12.86 -75.60
C LEU A 6 18.16 -12.15 -76.81
N PRO A 7 17.80 -10.83 -76.82
CA PRO A 7 18.81 -9.76 -76.66
C PRO A 7 18.41 -8.29 -76.28
N ARG A 8 19.42 -7.54 -75.80
CA ARG A 8 19.79 -6.14 -76.12
C ARG A 8 18.72 -5.01 -76.20
N SER A 9 18.78 -4.13 -75.18
CA SER A 9 19.08 -2.68 -75.25
C SER A 9 18.45 -1.76 -76.32
N ARG A 10 18.06 -0.55 -75.90
CA ARG A 10 18.42 0.70 -76.63
C ARG A 10 18.51 1.92 -75.70
N ARG A 11 19.07 3.01 -76.24
CA ARG A 11 19.40 4.25 -75.52
C ARG A 11 18.27 5.29 -75.63
N GLY A 12 18.04 6.04 -74.57
CA GLY A 12 17.54 7.42 -74.63
C GLY A 12 18.56 8.33 -73.93
N ALA A 13 19.01 9.40 -74.57
CA ALA A 13 19.99 10.32 -73.99
C ALA A 13 19.69 11.75 -74.43
N LEU A 14 19.70 12.66 -73.46
CA LEU A 14 19.86 14.12 -73.63
C LEU A 14 20.60 14.64 -72.38
N ALA A 15 21.15 15.86 -72.45
CA ALA A 15 22.20 16.33 -71.54
C ALA A 15 22.13 17.86 -71.34
N TRP A 16 23.21 18.43 -70.77
CA TRP A 16 23.41 19.83 -70.32
C TRP A 16 22.82 20.08 -68.91
N SER A 17 23.57 20.43 -67.85
CA SER A 17 24.62 21.45 -67.58
C SER A 17 24.05 22.83 -67.22
N ALA A 18 24.62 23.65 -66.31
CA ALA A 18 25.98 23.66 -65.77
C ALA A 18 26.16 24.46 -64.44
N ALA A 19 27.41 24.48 -63.94
CA ALA A 19 28.13 25.60 -63.28
C ALA A 19 28.11 25.82 -61.74
N GLY A 20 29.27 26.29 -61.22
CA GLY A 20 29.45 27.02 -59.94
C GLY A 20 29.45 26.19 -58.64
N CYS A 21 30.55 25.68 -58.04
CA CYS A 21 31.96 26.09 -57.92
C CYS A 21 32.29 27.20 -56.90
N ALA A 22 32.62 26.80 -55.65
CA ALA A 22 33.54 27.51 -54.73
C ALA A 22 34.18 26.55 -53.69
N ARG A 23 35.24 27.01 -53.02
CA ARG A 23 36.12 26.29 -52.04
C ARG A 23 36.61 27.32 -50.98
N PRO A 24 37.41 26.97 -49.94
CA PRO A 24 37.29 25.87 -48.98
C PRO A 24 37.60 26.24 -47.50
N GLY A 25 36.95 25.58 -46.54
CA GLY A 25 37.54 24.96 -45.32
C GLY A 25 38.24 25.78 -44.22
N ARG A 26 38.23 25.20 -43.00
CA ARG A 26 39.28 25.28 -41.96
C ARG A 26 39.01 24.24 -40.84
N ARG A 27 40.07 23.55 -40.38
CA ARG A 27 40.19 23.05 -38.99
C ARG A 27 41.15 24.00 -38.26
N PRO A 28 41.08 24.12 -36.92
CA PRO A 28 42.07 23.37 -36.12
C PRO A 28 41.59 22.93 -34.71
N ALA A 29 42.40 22.02 -34.13
CA ALA A 29 42.74 21.88 -32.71
C ALA A 29 41.62 21.62 -31.65
N ALA A 30 41.63 20.35 -31.22
CA ALA A 30 41.08 19.75 -30.00
C ALA A 30 41.43 20.43 -28.66
N LEU A 31 40.75 19.98 -27.59
CA LEU A 31 41.40 19.62 -26.31
C LEU A 31 40.55 18.68 -25.44
N ALA A 32 41.23 18.03 -24.49
CA ALA A 32 40.73 17.29 -23.30
C ALA A 32 39.88 16.02 -23.49
N SER A 33 40.15 15.05 -22.60
CA SER A 33 39.44 13.78 -22.44
C SER A 33 38.84 13.68 -21.04
N ALA A 34 37.64 13.10 -20.93
CA ALA A 34 37.08 12.58 -19.68
C ALA A 34 36.61 11.13 -19.92
N ALA A 35 36.57 10.30 -18.89
CA ALA A 35 36.32 8.87 -19.03
C ALA A 35 34.83 8.54 -19.17
N ALA A 36 34.46 7.82 -20.22
CA ALA A 36 33.15 7.20 -20.32
C ALA A 36 33.07 6.03 -19.33
N HIS A 37 32.27 6.18 -18.28
CA HIS A 37 31.73 5.05 -17.55
C HIS A 37 30.63 4.44 -18.40
N ALA A 38 30.90 3.30 -19.02
CA ALA A 38 29.89 2.53 -19.71
C ALA A 38 28.99 1.86 -18.67
N TRP A 39 27.83 2.45 -18.40
CA TRP A 39 26.73 1.73 -17.79
C TRP A 39 26.30 0.65 -18.78
N VAL A 40 26.52 -0.61 -18.40
CA VAL A 40 25.89 -1.75 -19.06
C VAL A 40 24.59 -1.97 -18.30
N GLU A 41 23.50 -1.44 -18.83
CA GLU A 41 22.17 -1.83 -18.37
C GLU A 41 22.02 -3.33 -18.60
N SER A 42 21.70 -4.05 -17.53
CA SER A 42 21.37 -5.46 -17.62
C SER A 42 20.05 -5.60 -18.36
N LEU A 43 20.03 -6.43 -19.40
CA LEU A 43 18.80 -7.00 -19.95
C LEU A 43 18.11 -7.83 -18.86
N GLU A 44 17.32 -7.16 -18.03
CA GLU A 44 16.30 -7.83 -17.24
C GLU A 44 15.35 -8.49 -18.23
N VAL A 45 15.16 -9.81 -18.08
CA VAL A 45 14.08 -10.50 -18.77
C VAL A 45 12.81 -10.22 -18.00
N ARG A 46 12.38 -8.95 -18.04
CA ARG A 46 10.97 -8.62 -18.04
C ARG A 46 10.45 -9.36 -19.26
N ARG A 47 9.83 -10.54 -19.05
CA ARG A 47 8.71 -10.93 -19.91
C ARG A 47 7.92 -9.64 -19.97
N MET A 48 7.74 -9.00 -21.11
CA MET A 48 6.95 -7.79 -21.03
C MET A 48 5.52 -8.22 -20.83
N LEU A 49 4.78 -7.48 -20.03
CA LEU A 49 3.35 -7.66 -19.83
C LEU A 49 2.83 -7.73 -21.30
N SER A 50 2.55 -8.88 -21.98
CA SER A 50 2.23 -8.96 -23.46
C SER A 50 0.86 -9.45 -24.01
N ALA A 51 0.05 -8.54 -24.56
CA ALA A 51 -0.66 -8.71 -25.82
C ALA A 51 -0.61 -10.11 -26.46
N THR A 52 -1.67 -10.93 -26.48
CA THR A 52 -1.60 -12.14 -27.34
C THR A 52 -2.69 -12.25 -28.38
N LEU A 53 -2.34 -12.91 -29.49
CA LEU A 53 -3.28 -13.63 -30.34
C LEU A 53 -3.85 -14.78 -29.52
N VAL A 54 -5.14 -15.04 -29.70
CA VAL A 54 -5.63 -16.35 -30.12
C VAL A 54 -6.69 -16.20 -31.23
N LYS A 55 -7.57 -15.17 -31.17
CA LYS A 55 -8.62 -14.88 -32.18
C LYS A 55 -8.92 -13.40 -32.46
N ASP A 56 -10.04 -13.14 -33.17
CA ASP A 56 -9.92 -12.82 -34.57
C ASP A 56 -11.29 -12.65 -35.29
N ILE A 57 -12.17 -11.71 -34.94
CA ILE A 57 -13.63 -11.84 -35.01
C ILE A 57 -14.37 -12.09 -36.39
N ASN A 58 -15.25 -11.27 -36.95
CA ASN A 58 -16.08 -11.63 -38.11
C ASN A 58 -15.17 -11.93 -39.32
N LEU A 59 -15.41 -12.98 -40.09
CA LEU A 59 -14.31 -13.63 -40.84
C LEU A 59 -13.71 -12.84 -42.07
N ASN A 60 -13.68 -11.49 -42.14
CA ASN A 60 -13.45 -10.74 -43.39
C ASN A 60 -12.63 -9.42 -43.45
N THR A 61 -11.90 -8.98 -42.42
CA THR A 61 -11.00 -7.80 -42.36
C THR A 61 -11.67 -6.41 -42.36
N VAL A 62 -12.81 -6.26 -41.68
CA VAL A 62 -13.58 -4.99 -41.66
C VAL A 62 -13.79 -4.36 -40.27
N GLY A 63 -13.85 -5.16 -39.22
CA GLY A 63 -14.44 -4.77 -37.93
C GLY A 63 -15.98 -4.81 -37.89
N SER A 64 -16.53 -4.61 -36.69
CA SER A 64 -17.94 -4.85 -36.30
C SER A 64 -18.49 -3.93 -35.16
N ASN A 65 -17.62 -3.16 -34.49
CA ASN A 65 -17.73 -1.76 -34.02
C ASN A 65 -18.16 -1.29 -32.59
N PRO A 66 -17.38 -1.60 -31.52
CA PRO A 66 -17.57 -1.24 -30.09
C PRO A 66 -18.07 0.16 -29.67
N GLY A 67 -18.81 0.21 -28.55
CA GLY A 67 -19.17 1.44 -27.80
C GLY A 67 -19.76 1.20 -26.39
N ALA A 68 -19.92 2.22 -25.53
CA ALA A 68 -20.63 2.19 -24.23
C ALA A 68 -20.46 0.92 -23.33
N ILE A 69 -19.42 0.76 -22.47
CA ILE A 69 -19.10 -0.48 -21.68
C ILE A 69 -18.93 -0.35 -20.13
N ILE A 70 -19.24 -1.34 -19.26
CA ILE A 70 -19.48 -1.30 -17.77
C ILE A 70 -19.27 -2.86 -17.27
N GLU A 71 -19.05 -3.34 -16.00
CA GLU A 71 -18.68 -4.77 -15.54
C GLU A 71 -19.57 -5.62 -14.55
N PHE A 72 -19.75 -6.97 -14.39
CA PHE A 72 -20.76 -7.50 -13.34
C PHE A 72 -20.91 -8.70 -12.20
N ASN A 73 -21.07 -10.06 -12.34
CA ASN A 73 -21.57 -11.30 -11.46
C ASN A 73 -20.25 -12.27 -11.21
N GLY A 74 -19.18 -12.15 -11.98
CA GLY A 74 -17.93 -12.95 -12.17
C GLY A 74 -17.40 -13.25 -13.59
N TRP A 75 -17.76 -12.52 -14.65
CA TRP A 75 -18.25 -13.03 -15.94
C TRP A 75 -18.65 -11.94 -17.06
N VAL A 76 -17.82 -11.18 -17.86
CA VAL A 76 -17.92 -9.76 -18.59
C VAL A 76 -19.24 -9.24 -21.31
N TYR A 77 -20.18 -8.30 -21.86
CA TYR A 77 -20.91 -6.94 -21.69
C TYR A 77 -20.63 -6.08 -22.95
N PHE A 78 -21.20 -6.33 -24.19
CA PHE A 78 -20.39 -6.29 -25.47
C PHE A 78 -20.92 -6.48 -26.98
N THR A 79 -21.72 -5.64 -27.68
CA THR A 79 -22.57 -5.91 -28.90
C THR A 79 -22.16 -5.84 -30.42
N ALA A 80 -21.79 -6.92 -31.16
CA ALA A 80 -21.10 -6.82 -32.50
C ALA A 80 -21.69 -7.43 -33.79
N ASN A 81 -21.33 -6.84 -34.93
CA ASN A 81 -21.71 -7.30 -36.27
C ASN A 81 -20.85 -8.44 -36.87
N ASP A 82 -21.29 -9.68 -36.69
CA ASP A 82 -20.56 -10.87 -37.17
C ASP A 82 -20.61 -11.17 -38.68
N GLY A 83 -21.12 -10.23 -39.48
CA GLY A 83 -21.32 -10.40 -40.91
C GLY A 83 -22.40 -11.42 -41.29
N THR A 84 -23.05 -12.08 -40.32
CA THR A 84 -24.11 -13.09 -40.50
C THR A 84 -25.40 -12.81 -39.72
N SER A 85 -25.31 -12.12 -38.58
CA SER A 85 -26.36 -11.77 -37.62
C SER A 85 -26.55 -10.25 -37.45
N GLY A 86 -25.62 -9.42 -37.96
CA GLY A 86 -25.62 -8.00 -37.62
C GLY A 86 -25.16 -7.78 -36.18
N LEU A 87 -25.33 -6.56 -35.67
CA LEU A 87 -24.88 -6.07 -34.36
C LEU A 87 -25.46 -6.86 -33.13
N GLU A 88 -24.84 -8.00 -32.71
CA GLU A 88 -25.35 -9.16 -31.91
C GLU A 88 -24.27 -9.82 -30.94
N LEU A 89 -24.53 -10.57 -29.79
CA LEU A 89 -23.72 -10.91 -28.52
C LEU A 89 -23.02 -12.38 -28.11
N TRP A 90 -21.71 -12.96 -28.10
CA TRP A 90 -20.09 -12.81 -27.97
C TRP A 90 -19.89 -12.95 -26.43
N LYS A 91 -18.75 -12.62 -25.78
CA LYS A 91 -18.53 -12.28 -24.34
C LYS A 91 -17.25 -12.89 -23.77
N THR A 92 -16.45 -12.22 -22.91
CA THR A 92 -15.11 -12.80 -22.51
C THR A 92 -14.63 -12.85 -21.04
N ASP A 93 -13.95 -13.96 -20.64
CA ASP A 93 -13.40 -14.21 -19.28
C ASP A 93 -11.93 -14.07 -18.94
N GLY A 94 -10.96 -14.58 -19.68
CA GLY A 94 -11.06 -15.41 -20.86
C GLY A 94 -9.74 -16.08 -21.24
N THR A 95 -9.81 -17.22 -21.95
CA THR A 95 -8.81 -17.75 -22.90
C THR A 95 -9.48 -18.75 -23.85
N ALA A 96 -9.29 -18.61 -25.14
CA ALA A 96 -10.01 -19.20 -26.29
C ALA A 96 -11.35 -20.01 -26.34
N ALA A 97 -11.83 -20.68 -25.30
CA ALA A 97 -12.84 -21.73 -25.48
C ALA A 97 -14.30 -21.33 -25.25
N GLY A 98 -14.61 -20.85 -24.05
CA GLY A 98 -15.96 -20.83 -23.54
C GLY A 98 -16.72 -19.57 -23.91
N THR A 99 -16.74 -19.14 -25.16
CA THR A 99 -17.12 -17.78 -25.54
C THR A 99 -17.91 -17.86 -26.86
N THR A 100 -19.18 -17.47 -26.88
CA THR A 100 -20.01 -17.56 -28.10
C THR A 100 -21.19 -16.57 -27.97
N LEU A 101 -22.33 -16.78 -28.66
CA LEU A 101 -23.45 -15.86 -28.92
C LEU A 101 -24.65 -16.25 -28.12
N VAL A 102 -25.68 -15.43 -28.08
CA VAL A 102 -26.81 -15.76 -27.24
C VAL A 102 -28.21 -15.43 -27.82
N LYS A 103 -28.49 -14.31 -28.53
CA LYS A 103 -29.66 -14.17 -29.46
C LYS A 103 -29.89 -12.96 -30.46
N ASP A 104 -30.12 -13.19 -31.79
CA ASP A 104 -30.03 -12.21 -32.96
C ASP A 104 -31.25 -11.32 -33.28
N LEU A 105 -31.27 -10.04 -32.88
CA LEU A 105 -32.50 -9.21 -32.72
C LEU A 105 -33.40 -9.28 -33.97
N ASN A 106 -32.81 -9.37 -35.16
CA ASN A 106 -33.52 -9.48 -36.43
C ASN A 106 -32.92 -10.59 -37.36
N PRO A 107 -33.40 -11.84 -37.26
CA PRO A 107 -32.76 -13.06 -37.77
C PRO A 107 -31.99 -12.95 -39.10
N GLY A 108 -30.67 -13.12 -39.05
CA GLY A 108 -29.74 -12.89 -40.16
C GLY A 108 -29.06 -11.52 -40.04
N PRO A 109 -28.44 -10.99 -41.10
CA PRO A 109 -27.49 -9.87 -40.98
C PRO A 109 -28.18 -8.51 -40.86
N ALA A 110 -28.99 -8.29 -39.83
CA ALA A 110 -29.79 -7.09 -39.64
C ALA A 110 -29.61 -6.53 -38.22
N ASP A 111 -28.71 -5.55 -38.13
CA ASP A 111 -28.44 -4.78 -36.91
C ASP A 111 -29.71 -4.31 -36.19
N SER A 112 -29.53 -4.14 -34.90
CA SER A 112 -30.60 -3.79 -33.98
C SER A 112 -30.28 -2.57 -33.10
N ASP A 113 -29.08 -2.02 -33.25
CA ASP A 113 -28.50 -0.86 -32.54
C ASP A 113 -28.70 -0.75 -31.01
N PRO A 114 -27.92 -1.55 -30.26
CA PRO A 114 -27.67 -1.50 -28.81
C PRO A 114 -27.12 -0.25 -28.12
N GLN A 115 -27.82 0.36 -27.15
CA GLN A 115 -27.27 1.54 -26.44
C GLN A 115 -27.60 1.67 -24.93
N GLU A 116 -26.66 2.29 -24.18
CA GLU A 116 -26.76 2.97 -22.84
C GLU A 116 -26.72 2.16 -21.49
N LEU A 117 -25.86 1.17 -21.31
CA LEU A 117 -26.16 -0.08 -20.65
C LEU A 117 -25.92 -0.20 -19.06
N VAL A 118 -26.70 0.49 -18.16
CA VAL A 118 -26.25 0.99 -16.78
C VAL A 118 -26.87 0.56 -15.35
N VAL A 119 -26.20 -0.27 -14.51
CA VAL A 119 -26.10 -0.17 -13.00
C VAL A 119 -27.25 -0.50 -11.90
N PHE A 120 -28.02 -1.64 -11.83
CA PHE A 120 -28.90 -2.33 -10.74
C PHE A 120 -29.10 -3.93 -10.45
N ASN A 121 -29.49 -4.47 -9.26
CA ASN A 121 -30.35 -5.68 -8.85
C ASN A 121 -30.30 -7.27 -9.06
N GLY A 122 -30.67 -7.91 -10.21
CA GLY A 122 -30.87 -9.37 -10.76
C GLY A 122 -30.19 -10.02 -12.09
N LEU A 123 -30.20 -9.41 -13.35
CA LEU A 123 -29.93 -9.53 -14.84
C LEU A 123 -29.75 -8.09 -15.70
N LEU A 124 -29.17 -7.77 -16.93
CA LEU A 124 -29.15 -6.40 -17.76
C LEU A 124 -30.30 -6.17 -18.90
N TYR A 125 -30.65 -5.02 -19.58
CA TYR A 125 -31.94 -4.26 -19.94
C TYR A 125 -32.24 -3.31 -21.28
N PHE A 126 -31.67 -3.33 -22.55
CA PHE A 126 -31.33 -2.14 -23.47
C PHE A 126 -32.12 -1.67 -24.67
N THR A 127 -31.93 -0.36 -24.96
CA THR A 127 -32.45 0.40 -26.08
C THR A 127 -31.92 -0.20 -27.38
N ALA A 128 -32.81 -0.86 -28.11
CA ALA A 128 -32.53 -1.48 -29.40
C ALA A 128 -33.81 -1.87 -30.13
N THR A 129 -33.66 -2.39 -31.33
CA THR A 129 -34.63 -2.32 -32.40
C THR A 129 -34.99 -3.69 -32.95
N THR A 130 -36.28 -3.95 -33.16
CA THR A 130 -36.67 -5.01 -34.11
C THR A 130 -37.68 -4.56 -35.16
N GLN A 131 -37.72 -5.31 -36.25
CA GLN A 131 -38.76 -5.22 -37.27
C GLN A 131 -40.19 -5.45 -36.72
N ALA A 132 -40.35 -6.06 -35.54
CA ALA A 132 -41.67 -6.24 -34.93
C ALA A 132 -42.13 -4.99 -34.16
N THR A 133 -41.20 -4.26 -33.53
CA THR A 133 -41.54 -3.32 -32.43
C THR A 133 -40.78 -1.97 -32.46
N GLY A 134 -39.86 -1.74 -33.39
CA GLY A 134 -39.01 -0.54 -33.40
C GLY A 134 -38.00 -0.50 -32.25
N ARG A 135 -37.36 0.66 -32.01
CA ARG A 135 -36.48 0.83 -30.83
C ARG A 135 -37.35 0.92 -29.60
N GLU A 136 -37.24 -0.11 -28.80
CA GLU A 136 -37.83 -0.24 -27.48
C GLU A 136 -36.63 -0.69 -26.60
N LEU A 137 -36.72 -1.54 -25.58
CA LEU A 137 -35.56 -2.18 -24.92
C LEU A 137 -35.48 -3.69 -25.26
N TRP A 138 -34.48 -4.43 -24.73
CA TRP A 138 -34.38 -5.90 -24.56
C TRP A 138 -33.44 -6.32 -23.33
N ARG A 139 -32.88 -7.54 -23.16
CA ARG A 139 -32.23 -8.10 -21.92
C ARG A 139 -31.50 -9.41 -22.18
N THR A 140 -30.66 -9.82 -21.23
CA THR A 140 -30.15 -11.18 -21.18
C THR A 140 -29.25 -11.63 -20.02
N ASP A 141 -29.44 -12.91 -19.64
CA ASP A 141 -28.67 -13.61 -18.63
C ASP A 141 -27.84 -14.72 -19.21
N GLY A 142 -28.29 -15.27 -20.33
CA GLY A 142 -28.35 -16.72 -20.44
C GLY A 142 -29.19 -17.32 -21.59
N THR A 143 -30.06 -18.42 -21.51
CA THR A 143 -30.84 -19.48 -22.43
C THR A 143 -32.35 -19.45 -22.63
N GLU A 144 -32.61 -19.41 -23.95
CA GLU A 144 -33.72 -19.39 -24.91
C GLU A 144 -35.10 -19.01 -24.43
N ALA A 145 -35.21 -18.76 -23.14
CA ALA A 145 -36.38 -18.82 -22.31
C ALA A 145 -36.09 -18.11 -20.97
N GLY A 146 -35.87 -16.81 -21.01
CA GLY A 146 -35.53 -16.03 -19.81
C GLY A 146 -35.13 -14.60 -20.05
N THR A 147 -35.24 -14.20 -21.30
CA THR A 147 -36.08 -13.09 -21.65
C THR A 147 -37.58 -13.41 -21.50
N VAL A 148 -38.46 -12.43 -21.75
CA VAL A 148 -39.94 -12.37 -21.72
C VAL A 148 -40.50 -11.00 -22.26
N LEU A 149 -40.44 -10.71 -23.58
CA LEU A 149 -40.77 -9.45 -24.40
C LEU A 149 -40.13 -8.07 -23.79
N VAL A 150 -39.79 -6.88 -24.40
CA VAL A 150 -39.86 -5.51 -23.66
C VAL A 150 -40.63 -4.22 -24.00
N ALA A 151 -40.70 -3.60 -25.19
CA ALA A 151 -41.95 -2.86 -25.42
C ALA A 151 -42.56 -2.75 -26.81
N ASP A 152 -43.86 -2.72 -26.70
CA ASP A 152 -44.84 -2.21 -27.58
C ASP A 152 -45.42 -1.03 -26.76
N ILE A 153 -44.58 -0.14 -26.16
CA ILE A 153 -45.13 1.08 -25.51
C ILE A 153 -45.85 1.79 -26.64
N HIS A 154 -45.11 1.98 -27.73
CA HIS A 154 -45.60 2.41 -29.01
C HIS A 154 -45.95 1.19 -29.89
N SER A 155 -46.94 0.42 -29.45
CA SER A 155 -47.22 -0.94 -29.94
C SER A 155 -47.13 -1.13 -31.47
N GLY A 156 -46.18 -1.97 -31.90
CA GLY A 156 -45.82 -2.21 -33.29
C GLY A 156 -44.49 -1.57 -33.70
N PRO A 157 -44.14 -1.60 -35.00
CA PRO A 157 -42.77 -1.41 -35.49
C PRO A 157 -42.28 0.05 -35.51
N MET A 158 -42.82 0.93 -34.66
CA MET A 158 -42.47 2.35 -34.64
C MET A 158 -41.45 2.70 -33.57
N GLY A 159 -41.41 1.97 -32.46
CA GLY A 159 -40.46 2.24 -31.40
C GLY A 159 -40.90 3.39 -30.50
N SER A 160 -40.48 3.29 -29.26
CA SER A 160 -40.69 4.25 -28.19
C SER A 160 -39.47 5.17 -28.01
N GLU A 161 -38.35 4.90 -28.68
CA GLU A 161 -37.03 5.56 -28.54
C GLU A 161 -36.53 5.76 -27.08
N PRO A 162 -36.29 4.65 -26.35
CA PRO A 162 -35.86 4.66 -24.97
C PRO A 162 -34.49 5.30 -24.79
N SER A 163 -34.34 6.28 -23.89
CA SER A 163 -33.09 7.04 -23.80
C SER A 163 -32.65 7.60 -22.45
N GLU A 164 -31.31 7.64 -22.32
CA GLU A 164 -30.37 7.90 -21.21
C GLU A 164 -30.66 7.13 -19.91
N LEU A 165 -29.67 6.50 -19.24
CA LEU A 165 -29.95 5.45 -18.23
C LEU A 165 -28.99 5.53 -17.01
N THR A 166 -29.49 5.68 -15.77
CA THR A 166 -28.72 5.67 -14.48
C THR A 166 -29.52 5.25 -13.22
N VAL A 167 -29.33 5.59 -11.95
CA VAL A 167 -29.18 4.48 -10.95
C VAL A 167 -29.88 4.58 -9.55
N VAL A 168 -31.18 4.30 -9.30
CA VAL A 168 -31.79 3.90 -7.97
C VAL A 168 -33.05 3.03 -8.15
N GLY A 169 -33.90 2.42 -7.27
CA GLY A 169 -34.23 2.21 -5.82
C GLY A 169 -35.72 1.70 -5.55
N GLY A 170 -36.53 1.34 -6.57
CA GLY A 170 -37.94 0.80 -6.65
C GLY A 170 -38.85 0.38 -7.96
N THR A 171 -39.24 0.74 -9.28
CA THR A 171 -39.24 1.67 -10.57
C THR A 171 -38.19 2.69 -11.16
N LEU A 172 -37.51 2.32 -12.23
CA LEU A 172 -36.39 3.00 -12.90
C LEU A 172 -36.98 4.14 -13.76
N PHE A 173 -36.30 4.90 -14.63
CA PHE A 173 -36.95 5.92 -15.48
C PHE A 173 -36.20 6.50 -16.69
N PHE A 174 -36.90 6.62 -17.82
CA PHE A 174 -36.36 6.80 -19.17
C PHE A 174 -37.15 7.70 -20.10
N SER A 175 -36.49 8.36 -21.06
CA SER A 175 -37.27 8.98 -22.15
C SER A 175 -37.85 7.88 -22.97
N ALA A 176 -39.11 7.96 -23.37
CA ALA A 176 -39.71 7.19 -24.45
C ALA A 176 -41.08 7.75 -24.86
N ASP A 177 -41.67 7.26 -25.93
CA ASP A 177 -43.00 7.61 -26.45
C ASP A 177 -43.91 6.35 -26.46
N ASP A 178 -45.20 6.49 -26.14
CA ASP A 178 -46.19 5.41 -26.31
C ASP A 178 -47.05 5.53 -27.57
N GLY A 179 -46.78 6.52 -28.41
CA GLY A 179 -47.60 6.86 -29.56
C GLY A 179 -48.95 7.50 -29.20
N MET A 180 -49.17 7.89 -27.94
CA MET A 180 -50.38 8.54 -27.45
C MET A 180 -50.09 9.90 -26.79
N THR A 181 -49.00 10.01 -26.03
CA THR A 181 -48.65 11.18 -25.22
C THR A 181 -47.39 11.90 -25.70
N GLY A 182 -46.55 11.26 -26.53
CA GLY A 182 -45.32 11.85 -27.07
C GLY A 182 -44.05 11.39 -26.35
N ALA A 183 -42.89 11.87 -26.81
CA ALA A 183 -41.58 11.65 -26.19
C ALA A 183 -41.55 12.25 -24.78
N GLU A 184 -41.70 11.33 -23.87
CA GLU A 184 -42.10 11.44 -22.50
C GLU A 184 -41.42 10.25 -21.78
N LEU A 185 -42.01 9.52 -20.80
CA LEU A 185 -41.14 8.77 -19.85
C LEU A 185 -41.79 7.76 -18.84
N PHE A 186 -41.88 6.49 -19.23
CA PHE A 186 -42.84 5.46 -18.78
C PHE A 186 -42.34 4.65 -17.50
N LYS A 187 -43.01 3.65 -16.80
CA LYS A 187 -42.65 2.99 -15.45
C LYS A 187 -42.93 1.42 -15.08
N THR A 188 -42.19 0.65 -14.21
CA THR A 188 -42.24 -0.88 -13.92
C THR A 188 -41.61 -1.46 -12.58
N THR A 189 -41.76 -2.76 -12.17
CA THR A 189 -40.94 -3.45 -11.10
C THR A 189 -40.31 -4.85 -11.23
N GLY A 190 -40.19 -5.50 -12.36
CA GLY A 190 -39.91 -4.86 -13.61
C GLY A 190 -40.49 -5.55 -14.79
N LEU A 191 -41.23 -6.62 -14.57
CA LEU A 191 -42.12 -7.02 -15.61
C LEU A 191 -43.31 -6.07 -15.39
N GLY A 192 -43.51 -5.04 -16.22
CA GLY A 192 -44.77 -4.37 -16.57
C GLY A 192 -45.09 -2.98 -16.01
N ALA A 193 -45.93 -2.25 -16.72
CA ALA A 193 -45.56 -0.95 -17.24
C ALA A 193 -46.54 0.19 -16.74
N THR A 194 -46.33 1.55 -16.79
CA THR A 194 -47.25 2.73 -16.48
C THR A 194 -46.83 4.23 -16.90
N LEU A 195 -47.72 5.19 -17.38
CA LEU A 195 -47.67 6.63 -17.95
C LEU A 195 -48.61 7.87 -17.41
N VAL A 196 -48.37 8.70 -16.35
CA VAL A 196 -49.37 9.48 -15.48
C VAL A 196 -50.37 10.53 -16.06
N LYS A 197 -49.91 11.72 -16.49
CA LYS A 197 -50.68 12.93 -16.82
C LYS A 197 -49.88 13.86 -17.78
N ASP A 198 -50.02 13.78 -19.13
CA ASP A 198 -49.11 14.23 -20.19
C ASP A 198 -48.48 15.48 -19.70
N ILE A 199 -47.16 15.46 -19.65
CA ILE A 199 -46.44 16.56 -19.06
C ILE A 199 -47.02 17.85 -19.64
N ARG A 200 -47.16 17.80 -20.95
CA ARG A 200 -47.76 18.77 -21.81
C ARG A 200 -49.29 18.71 -21.88
N THR A 201 -49.96 18.82 -20.74
CA THR A 201 -51.35 18.34 -20.57
C THR A 201 -52.31 18.61 -21.74
N GLY A 202 -52.75 17.57 -22.45
CA GLY A 202 -53.11 17.72 -23.86
C GLY A 202 -53.99 16.64 -24.48
N ALA A 203 -53.89 16.54 -25.80
CA ALA A 203 -54.65 15.61 -26.64
C ALA A 203 -53.89 15.30 -27.93
N GLY A 204 -52.82 14.52 -27.81
CA GLY A 204 -51.94 14.09 -28.91
C GLY A 204 -50.49 13.97 -28.46
N LEU A 205 -49.60 13.68 -29.41
CA LEU A 205 -48.16 13.43 -29.28
C LEU A 205 -47.37 14.68 -28.81
N LEU A 206 -47.70 15.23 -27.65
CA LEU A 206 -47.12 16.44 -27.10
C LEU A 206 -46.02 16.07 -26.12
N ALA A 207 -44.88 15.68 -26.69
CA ALA A 207 -43.64 15.45 -25.96
C ALA A 207 -43.28 16.59 -25.01
N SER A 208 -42.77 16.21 -23.83
CA SER A 208 -42.01 17.12 -22.99
C SER A 208 -40.51 17.07 -23.29
N SER A 209 -40.04 16.04 -23.99
CA SER A 209 -38.63 15.78 -24.30
C SER A 209 -37.73 15.55 -23.08
N PRO A 210 -37.98 14.53 -22.25
CA PRO A 210 -37.16 14.26 -21.08
C PRO A 210 -35.63 14.20 -21.36
N SER A 211 -34.76 14.97 -20.68
CA SER A 211 -33.29 14.91 -20.85
C SER A 211 -32.41 15.01 -19.55
N GLN A 212 -31.19 14.47 -19.62
CA GLN A 212 -30.01 14.25 -18.73
C GLN A 212 -30.13 13.62 -17.13
N LEU A 213 -29.91 11.48 -16.20
CA LEU A 213 -29.39 10.10 -16.20
C LEU A 213 -28.02 10.03 -15.49
N THR A 214 -28.12 10.10 -14.13
CA THR A 214 -27.02 9.99 -13.15
C THR A 214 -27.51 9.60 -11.71
N ASN A 215 -26.72 9.65 -10.59
CA ASN A 215 -26.74 9.04 -9.19
C ASN A 215 -26.90 9.82 -7.73
N VAL A 216 -27.89 9.89 -6.74
CA VAL A 216 -27.55 10.45 -5.31
C VAL A 216 -28.18 10.17 -3.88
N ASN A 217 -29.48 9.99 -3.59
CA ASN A 217 -30.29 10.62 -2.47
C ASN A 217 -30.09 12.13 -2.36
N GLY A 218 -31.08 12.99 -2.16
CA GLY A 218 -32.49 12.80 -1.91
C GLY A 218 -33.25 12.09 -3.02
N THR A 219 -33.27 12.62 -4.24
CA THR A 219 -34.47 12.80 -5.10
C THR A 219 -34.06 13.16 -6.57
N LEU A 220 -34.61 12.57 -7.68
CA LEU A 220 -34.19 12.47 -9.15
C LEU A 220 -34.28 13.72 -9.97
N PHE A 221 -34.04 13.87 -11.30
CA PHE A 221 -33.94 15.18 -12.01
C PHE A 221 -33.91 15.26 -13.62
N PHE A 222 -34.99 15.20 -14.45
CA PHE A 222 -34.95 15.30 -15.98
C PHE A 222 -35.60 16.54 -16.73
N VAL A 223 -34.98 17.06 -17.80
CA VAL A 223 -35.37 18.25 -18.64
C VAL A 223 -36.60 17.97 -19.41
N ALA A 224 -37.65 18.78 -19.30
CA ALA A 224 -38.82 18.58 -20.16
C ALA A 224 -39.89 19.67 -20.06
N ASP A 225 -40.82 19.78 -21.00
CA ASP A 225 -41.75 20.92 -21.13
C ASP A 225 -43.26 20.60 -20.98
N ASP A 226 -43.97 21.22 -20.00
CA ASP A 226 -45.44 21.09 -19.83
C ASP A 226 -46.26 21.98 -20.79
N GLY A 227 -45.59 22.73 -21.65
CA GLY A 227 -46.20 23.68 -22.57
C GLY A 227 -46.80 24.90 -21.87
N VAL A 228 -46.69 25.02 -20.55
CA VAL A 228 -47.00 26.23 -19.78
C VAL A 228 -45.74 27.05 -19.52
N ASN A 229 -44.58 26.40 -19.51
CA ASN A 229 -43.36 26.92 -18.88
C ASN A 229 -42.10 26.90 -19.75
N GLY A 230 -42.03 26.05 -20.78
CA GLY A 230 -40.79 25.70 -21.46
C GLY A 230 -40.26 24.37 -20.94
N GLU A 231 -39.16 23.86 -21.49
CA GLU A 231 -38.47 22.69 -20.91
C GLU A 231 -37.84 23.07 -19.59
N GLU A 232 -38.18 22.38 -18.49
CA GLU A 232 -38.18 23.05 -17.21
C GLU A 232 -38.15 22.18 -15.85
N LEU A 233 -37.71 20.90 -15.72
CA LEU A 233 -37.20 20.09 -14.50
C LEU A 233 -38.07 19.58 -13.31
N TRP A 234 -38.40 18.29 -13.10
CA TRP A 234 -39.58 17.87 -12.25
C TRP A 234 -39.35 17.41 -10.75
N LYS A 235 -40.31 16.80 -9.93
CA LYS A 235 -40.45 16.07 -8.55
C LYS A 235 -40.87 14.59 -8.53
N SER A 236 -40.32 13.68 -7.71
CA SER A 236 -41.01 12.38 -7.56
C SER A 236 -40.66 11.53 -6.37
N ASP A 237 -41.57 10.65 -6.02
CA ASP A 237 -41.53 9.86 -4.80
C ASP A 237 -42.15 8.46 -4.92
N GLY A 238 -42.98 8.29 -5.92
CA GLY A 238 -43.40 7.00 -6.39
C GLY A 238 -44.65 6.97 -7.21
N THR A 239 -45.04 8.11 -7.76
CA THR A 239 -46.45 8.51 -7.78
C THR A 239 -46.75 9.70 -8.71
N ALA A 240 -48.02 10.14 -8.77
CA ALA A 240 -48.58 11.07 -9.77
C ALA A 240 -48.88 12.52 -9.35
N ALA A 241 -49.35 12.72 -8.13
CA ALA A 241 -49.35 14.04 -7.45
C ALA A 241 -48.35 13.99 -6.29
N GLY A 242 -47.60 12.89 -6.18
CA GLY A 242 -46.30 12.93 -5.54
C GLY A 242 -45.23 13.36 -6.53
N THR A 243 -45.59 14.21 -7.49
CA THR A 243 -44.70 14.78 -8.49
C THR A 243 -45.27 16.17 -8.86
N LEU A 244 -44.54 17.33 -8.70
CA LEU A 244 -44.82 18.83 -8.54
C LEU A 244 -43.61 19.73 -9.08
N LEU A 245 -43.37 21.06 -8.68
CA LEU A 245 -42.57 22.38 -9.08
C LEU A 245 -41.23 23.02 -8.43
N VAL A 246 -40.06 23.23 -9.11
CA VAL A 246 -38.67 23.69 -8.71
C VAL A 246 -38.28 25.12 -9.04
N LYS A 247 -39.14 25.83 -9.77
CA LYS A 247 -39.15 27.27 -9.97
C LYS A 247 -38.68 27.73 -11.29
N ASP A 248 -39.63 27.80 -12.22
CA ASP A 248 -39.48 28.52 -13.48
C ASP A 248 -38.64 29.73 -13.31
N ILE A 249 -37.79 29.81 -14.30
CA ILE A 249 -36.61 30.61 -14.29
C ILE A 249 -36.85 31.60 -15.35
N TYR A 250 -37.00 31.10 -16.57
CA TYR A 250 -37.12 31.97 -17.69
C TYR A 250 -38.58 32.40 -17.93
N ALA A 251 -39.16 32.89 -16.83
CA ALA A 251 -40.21 33.88 -16.68
C ALA A 251 -41.47 33.72 -17.57
N GLY A 252 -41.78 32.52 -18.06
CA GLY A 252 -42.78 32.41 -19.11
C GLY A 252 -42.97 31.00 -19.67
N VAL A 253 -42.66 30.85 -20.95
CA VAL A 253 -42.73 29.59 -21.74
C VAL A 253 -41.36 29.27 -22.38
N GLU A 254 -40.31 29.93 -21.94
CA GLU A 254 -38.98 29.81 -22.53
C GLU A 254 -38.14 28.87 -21.68
N SER A 255 -37.47 27.92 -22.33
CA SER A 255 -36.54 27.05 -21.64
C SER A 255 -35.31 27.84 -21.24
N SER A 256 -34.96 27.70 -19.98
CA SER A 256 -33.63 28.02 -19.47
C SER A 256 -32.49 27.27 -20.18
N GLY A 257 -32.74 26.02 -20.60
CA GLY A 257 -31.85 25.19 -21.44
C GLY A 257 -30.76 24.45 -20.66
N ILE A 258 -31.15 23.62 -19.68
CA ILE A 258 -30.27 23.28 -18.57
C ILE A 258 -29.52 21.98 -18.81
N THR A 259 -28.22 22.12 -18.54
CA THR A 259 -27.24 21.07 -18.57
C THR A 259 -26.85 20.66 -17.14
N ASN A 260 -26.06 19.62 -17.06
CA ASN A 260 -25.93 18.77 -15.89
C ASN A 260 -25.47 19.34 -14.48
N MET A 261 -25.54 18.48 -13.47
CA MET A 261 -25.32 18.54 -12.01
C MET A 261 -24.66 17.22 -11.64
N THR A 262 -24.33 17.08 -10.39
CA THR A 262 -24.22 15.80 -9.76
C THR A 262 -24.41 16.14 -8.34
N ALA A 263 -25.52 15.73 -7.83
CA ALA A 263 -25.75 15.91 -6.45
C ALA A 263 -24.84 15.03 -5.61
N VAL A 264 -24.46 15.39 -4.39
CA VAL A 264 -23.36 14.75 -3.63
C VAL A 264 -23.77 14.52 -2.18
N GLY A 265 -25.00 14.00 -1.98
CA GLY A 265 -25.55 13.57 -0.69
C GLY A 265 -26.89 14.08 -0.12
N SER A 266 -26.89 15.05 0.79
CA SER A 266 -28.09 15.80 1.30
C SER A 266 -28.20 17.34 1.05
N THR A 267 -27.20 18.17 0.64
CA THR A 267 -27.19 19.61 0.14
C THR A 267 -27.02 19.95 -1.40
N LEU A 268 -27.63 20.89 -2.20
CA LEU A 268 -27.85 20.75 -3.71
C LEU A 268 -27.71 22.04 -4.73
N TYR A 269 -27.20 22.44 -5.99
CA TYR A 269 -26.26 22.40 -7.26
C TYR A 269 -26.37 21.98 -8.85
N PHE A 270 -26.85 22.78 -9.86
CA PHE A 270 -27.08 22.64 -11.39
C PHE A 270 -27.14 23.98 -12.21
N ALA A 271 -27.62 23.98 -13.47
CA ALA A 271 -27.37 24.93 -14.57
C ALA A 271 -28.46 25.90 -15.13
N ALA A 272 -28.18 26.52 -16.30
CA ALA A 272 -28.83 27.50 -17.22
C ALA A 272 -29.82 28.61 -16.76
N TRP A 273 -30.59 29.18 -17.70
CA TRP A 273 -30.89 30.62 -17.80
C TRP A 273 -32.15 31.11 -17.08
N ASP A 274 -32.16 32.36 -16.55
CA ASP A 274 -33.41 33.09 -16.21
C ASP A 274 -33.72 34.38 -17.00
N GLY A 275 -32.87 34.73 -17.97
CA GLY A 275 -33.23 35.70 -19.03
C GLY A 275 -32.54 37.08 -19.00
N SER A 276 -31.35 37.25 -18.42
CA SER A 276 -30.60 38.53 -18.48
C SER A 276 -29.09 38.43 -18.67
N SER A 277 -28.53 39.63 -18.88
CA SER A 277 -27.13 40.09 -18.86
C SER A 277 -26.11 39.46 -17.92
N LYS A 278 -26.49 38.68 -16.89
CA LYS A 278 -25.46 38.01 -16.08
C LYS A 278 -24.80 36.86 -16.87
N GLY A 279 -25.40 36.44 -18.00
CA GLY A 279 -25.18 35.19 -18.75
C GLY A 279 -26.37 34.18 -18.65
N VAL A 280 -26.13 32.86 -18.71
CA VAL A 280 -27.02 31.68 -18.51
C VAL A 280 -26.55 30.83 -17.29
N GLU A 281 -27.30 30.35 -16.24
CA GLU A 281 -26.82 30.27 -14.79
C GLU A 281 -26.55 29.02 -13.87
N LEU A 282 -26.04 29.23 -12.63
CA LEU A 282 -25.17 28.47 -11.69
C LEU A 282 -25.77 27.72 -10.50
N TRP A 283 -27.07 27.55 -10.37
CA TRP A 283 -27.76 27.60 -9.09
C TRP A 283 -27.44 26.36 -8.21
N LYS A 284 -28.09 26.06 -7.11
CA LYS A 284 -29.34 26.55 -6.63
C LYS A 284 -30.49 25.42 -6.52
N SER A 285 -30.59 24.40 -5.62
CA SER A 285 -31.88 23.90 -5.00
C SER A 285 -31.76 23.11 -3.69
N ASN A 286 -32.86 22.68 -3.07
CA ASN A 286 -33.00 21.37 -2.37
C ASN A 286 -33.98 20.50 -3.10
N GLY A 287 -34.75 21.06 -4.03
CA GLY A 287 -36.13 20.67 -4.19
C GLY A 287 -37.10 21.45 -3.33
N THR A 288 -36.81 22.70 -2.88
CA THR A 288 -37.77 23.53 -2.10
C THR A 288 -37.61 25.10 -2.13
N SER A 289 -38.70 25.86 -1.90
CA SER A 289 -39.03 27.26 -2.33
C SER A 289 -38.11 28.48 -2.15
N ALA A 290 -38.33 29.37 -1.16
CA ALA A 290 -37.51 30.59 -0.91
C ALA A 290 -36.14 30.28 -0.29
N THR A 291 -35.82 29.03 -0.40
CA THR A 291 -34.62 28.32 -0.06
C THR A 291 -33.99 27.70 -1.29
N THR A 292 -34.63 28.04 -2.40
CA THR A 292 -33.95 28.41 -3.64
C THR A 292 -32.55 31.03 -4.29
N VAL A 293 -32.64 32.28 -3.68
CA VAL A 293 -32.72 33.64 -4.30
C VAL A 293 -31.55 34.65 -4.01
N LEU A 294 -30.49 34.77 -4.88
CA LEU A 294 -29.43 35.85 -5.04
C LEU A 294 -28.01 35.75 -4.33
N VAL A 295 -26.89 35.40 -5.04
CA VAL A 295 -25.63 34.83 -4.43
C VAL A 295 -24.21 35.47 -4.58
N LYS A 296 -23.37 35.12 -5.57
CA LYS A 296 -22.11 35.80 -5.93
C LYS A 296 -21.64 35.48 -7.33
N ASP A 297 -22.30 36.19 -8.24
CA ASP A 297 -21.79 36.98 -9.34
C ASP A 297 -20.28 37.24 -9.36
N ILE A 298 -19.77 37.15 -10.57
CA ILE A 298 -18.47 36.61 -10.89
C ILE A 298 -18.04 37.34 -12.20
N TYR A 299 -19.03 37.71 -13.07
CA TYR A 299 -19.13 39.02 -13.76
C TYR A 299 -20.55 39.59 -13.85
N ALA A 300 -20.69 40.88 -13.52
CA ALA A 300 -21.91 41.62 -13.83
C ALA A 300 -22.06 41.94 -15.34
N ASP A 301 -21.12 41.53 -16.20
CA ASP A 301 -21.04 41.96 -17.60
C ASP A 301 -20.90 40.84 -18.70
N GLY A 302 -21.16 39.54 -18.47
CA GLY A 302 -21.04 38.54 -19.58
C GLY A 302 -21.55 37.11 -19.39
N ASP A 303 -21.17 36.21 -20.30
CA ASP A 303 -21.41 34.75 -20.26
C ASP A 303 -20.08 33.98 -20.22
N SER A 304 -19.93 32.92 -19.42
CA SER A 304 -18.70 32.12 -19.46
C SER A 304 -18.70 30.56 -19.32
N ASN A 305 -19.27 29.91 -20.35
CA ASN A 305 -19.90 28.59 -20.54
C ASN A 305 -19.44 27.24 -19.92
N PRO A 306 -20.36 26.24 -19.81
CA PRO A 306 -20.09 25.23 -18.80
C PRO A 306 -20.64 23.84 -19.03
N THR A 307 -19.78 22.96 -19.49
CA THR A 307 -20.02 21.52 -19.44
C THR A 307 -18.79 20.81 -18.90
N TYR A 308 -18.89 19.83 -17.97
CA TYR A 308 -17.88 18.84 -17.41
C TYR A 308 -17.14 19.05 -15.95
N LEU A 309 -17.41 18.25 -14.82
CA LEU A 309 -17.48 18.57 -13.30
C LEU A 309 -17.23 17.55 -11.96
N VAL A 310 -16.28 16.62 -11.56
CA VAL A 310 -16.20 15.77 -10.22
C VAL A 310 -15.37 16.09 -8.86
N ASN A 311 -15.69 15.52 -7.64
CA ASN A 311 -15.55 15.82 -6.11
C ASN A 311 -14.52 15.48 -4.86
N LEU A 312 -13.41 16.14 -4.47
CA LEU A 312 -12.40 15.92 -3.30
C LEU A 312 -12.75 15.57 -1.76
N ASN A 313 -13.25 16.44 -0.84
CA ASN A 313 -13.80 16.23 0.52
C ASN A 313 -14.80 17.36 1.02
N GLY A 314 -16.11 17.07 1.23
CA GLY A 314 -17.23 17.93 1.73
C GLY A 314 -18.10 18.87 0.82
N THR A 315 -17.72 19.21 -0.42
CA THR A 315 -17.53 20.60 -0.87
C THR A 315 -17.53 20.98 -2.42
N LEU A 316 -18.46 20.71 -3.39
CA LEU A 316 -18.67 21.20 -4.86
C LEU A 316 -17.49 21.66 -5.80
N LEU A 317 -17.54 21.95 -7.15
CA LEU A 317 -16.51 22.69 -8.02
C LEU A 317 -16.83 23.46 -9.36
N PHE A 318 -17.60 24.58 -9.42
CA PHE A 318 -17.87 25.65 -10.49
C PHE A 318 -17.55 25.52 -12.01
N GLN A 319 -17.83 26.51 -12.90
CA GLN A 319 -17.10 26.94 -14.17
C GLN A 319 -17.29 28.39 -14.65
N ALA A 320 -17.78 29.24 -13.78
CA ALA A 320 -18.11 30.58 -14.13
C ALA A 320 -16.90 31.53 -14.16
N SER A 321 -16.28 31.68 -15.32
CA SER A 321 -15.07 32.44 -15.75
C SER A 321 -14.96 33.96 -15.67
N ASP A 322 -13.88 34.44 -15.01
CA ASP A 322 -13.56 35.83 -14.67
C ASP A 322 -12.43 36.43 -15.51
N ALA A 323 -11.93 37.60 -15.09
CA ALA A 323 -11.18 38.55 -15.90
C ALA A 323 -9.74 38.13 -16.12
N ASP A 324 -9.25 37.33 -15.17
CA ASP A 324 -8.06 36.52 -15.31
C ASP A 324 -8.48 35.09 -14.89
N GLY A 325 -9.20 34.33 -15.75
CA GLY A 325 -9.37 34.63 -17.19
C GLY A 325 -9.85 33.55 -18.20
N GLU A 326 -9.73 32.24 -17.97
CA GLU A 326 -10.66 31.15 -18.29
C GLU A 326 -10.16 29.79 -17.76
N GLU A 327 -10.00 29.68 -16.42
CA GLU A 327 -9.78 28.59 -15.42
C GLU A 327 -10.69 27.36 -15.10
N LEU A 328 -10.34 26.68 -14.00
CA LEU A 328 -11.14 26.05 -12.97
C LEU A 328 -11.24 26.89 -11.70
N TRP A 329 -11.78 26.46 -10.56
CA TRP A 329 -11.90 27.43 -9.47
C TRP A 329 -11.89 26.86 -8.02
N ARG A 330 -12.30 27.61 -7.00
CA ARG A 330 -12.62 27.11 -5.65
C ARG A 330 -13.74 27.87 -4.94
N SER A 331 -14.73 27.06 -4.57
CA SER A 331 -15.89 27.44 -3.81
C SER A 331 -15.98 26.73 -2.42
N ASP A 332 -16.94 27.02 -1.55
CA ASP A 332 -17.53 26.05 -0.59
C ASP A 332 -19.04 26.38 -0.39
N GLY A 333 -19.69 27.06 -1.33
CA GLY A 333 -21.14 27.26 -1.35
C GLY A 333 -21.58 28.47 -0.55
N THR A 334 -20.77 29.51 -0.57
CA THR A 334 -20.53 30.29 0.63
C THR A 334 -19.99 31.64 0.02
N PRO A 335 -20.78 32.70 -0.36
CA PRO A 335 -20.47 33.74 -1.37
C PRO A 335 -19.29 34.68 -1.12
N ALA A 336 -18.76 34.72 0.10
CA ALA A 336 -17.75 35.71 0.46
C ALA A 336 -16.31 35.23 0.25
N GLY A 337 -15.84 34.23 1.01
CA GLY A 337 -14.47 33.70 0.88
C GLY A 337 -14.26 32.85 -0.36
N THR A 338 -15.21 32.93 -1.26
CA THR A 338 -15.13 32.80 -2.70
C THR A 338 -13.68 32.87 -3.16
N THR A 339 -13.03 31.70 -3.27
CA THR A 339 -11.56 31.61 -3.14
C THR A 339 -10.84 31.27 -4.43
N LYS A 340 -10.25 32.29 -5.04
CA LYS A 340 -9.14 32.16 -6.00
C LYS A 340 -8.11 31.11 -5.55
N VAL A 341 -7.65 30.33 -6.51
CA VAL A 341 -6.44 29.51 -6.45
C VAL A 341 -5.30 30.42 -6.97
N LYS A 342 -4.79 30.40 -8.21
CA LYS A 342 -3.58 31.17 -8.64
C LYS A 342 -3.80 32.15 -9.86
N ASN A 343 -2.96 32.18 -10.92
CA ASN A 343 -3.27 32.43 -12.36
C ASN A 343 -2.51 31.38 -13.29
N ILE A 344 -3.07 30.69 -14.34
CA ILE A 344 -2.56 29.38 -14.92
C ILE A 344 -1.54 29.70 -15.97
N ASN A 345 -2.00 29.96 -17.17
CA ASN A 345 -1.22 30.60 -18.16
C ASN A 345 -1.25 32.04 -17.69
N THR A 346 -0.16 32.50 -17.07
CA THR A 346 -0.16 33.85 -16.50
C THR A 346 -0.25 34.99 -17.53
N ALA A 347 -0.44 34.66 -18.81
CA ALA A 347 -0.56 35.57 -19.93
C ALA A 347 -2.03 35.93 -20.25
N ALA A 348 -2.61 36.82 -19.43
CA ALA A 348 -3.81 37.62 -19.75
C ALA A 348 -3.97 37.88 -21.27
N GLY A 349 -4.98 37.29 -21.91
CA GLY A 349 -5.18 37.29 -23.36
C GLY A 349 -4.59 36.12 -24.18
N THR A 350 -4.30 34.94 -23.59
CA THR A 350 -3.62 33.81 -24.30
C THR A 350 -4.41 32.49 -24.39
N GLY A 351 -4.20 31.49 -23.52
CA GLY A 351 -4.62 30.10 -23.75
C GLY A 351 -4.90 29.29 -22.46
N SER A 352 -5.75 28.22 -22.48
CA SER A 352 -5.93 27.21 -21.39
C SER A 352 -6.87 25.97 -21.65
N LEU A 353 -8.17 26.17 -21.91
CA LEU A 353 -9.23 25.18 -22.23
C LEU A 353 -9.41 23.88 -21.43
N PRO A 354 -9.83 23.80 -20.14
CA PRO A 354 -9.96 22.55 -19.35
C PRO A 354 -10.88 21.47 -19.98
N THR A 355 -10.88 20.22 -19.49
CA THR A 355 -11.93 19.21 -19.74
C THR A 355 -12.39 18.18 -18.66
N GLU A 356 -12.14 16.90 -18.84
CA GLU A 356 -12.86 15.70 -18.36
C GLU A 356 -12.74 15.19 -16.89
N LEU A 357 -12.89 15.97 -15.79
CA LEU A 357 -12.58 15.52 -14.38
C LEU A 357 -12.90 14.07 -13.81
N THR A 358 -12.25 13.65 -12.69
CA THR A 358 -12.14 12.22 -12.23
C THR A 358 -11.79 11.82 -10.69
N VAL A 359 -12.69 11.20 -9.86
CA VAL A 359 -12.84 10.45 -8.46
C VAL A 359 -12.10 9.15 -7.80
N LEU A 360 -11.47 9.19 -6.59
CA LEU A 360 -11.50 8.21 -5.44
C LEU A 360 -11.13 8.69 -3.96
N GLY A 361 -9.88 8.51 -3.43
CA GLY A 361 -9.29 8.92 -2.10
C GLY A 361 -9.04 10.41 -1.64
N ASN A 362 -7.86 11.10 -1.73
CA ASN A 362 -7.67 12.52 -1.19
C ASN A 362 -7.14 13.79 -2.01
N TYR A 363 -6.69 13.82 -3.28
CA TYR A 363 -5.66 14.83 -3.72
C TYR A 363 -5.73 15.50 -5.19
N VAL A 364 -6.91 15.69 -5.83
CA VAL A 364 -7.35 16.36 -7.17
C VAL A 364 -6.49 16.58 -8.48
N TYR A 365 -6.93 16.27 -9.79
CA TYR A 365 -6.25 15.54 -11.09
C TYR A 365 -6.41 16.59 -12.41
N PHE A 366 -6.91 17.83 -12.45
CA PHE A 366 -7.42 18.53 -13.71
C PHE A 366 -6.96 18.41 -15.25
N ALA A 367 -7.01 19.47 -16.10
CA ALA A 367 -6.41 19.69 -17.44
C ALA A 367 -6.43 21.19 -17.80
N ALA A 368 -5.39 21.77 -18.42
CA ALA A 368 -5.06 23.17 -18.86
C ALA A 368 -3.66 23.16 -19.56
N ASP A 369 -3.02 24.27 -19.95
CA ASP A 369 -1.54 24.47 -19.94
C ASP A 369 -1.15 25.75 -19.19
N ASP A 370 0.03 25.68 -18.58
CA ASP A 370 0.62 26.75 -17.79
C ASP A 370 1.41 27.79 -18.58
N GLY A 371 1.35 27.73 -19.92
CA GLY A 371 2.05 28.53 -20.92
C GLY A 371 3.49 28.10 -21.18
N VAL A 372 3.88 26.83 -20.92
CA VAL A 372 5.32 26.46 -20.82
C VAL A 372 5.75 25.10 -21.39
N ASN A 373 5.05 24.01 -21.06
CA ASN A 373 5.50 22.64 -21.30
C ASN A 373 4.29 21.71 -21.37
N GLY A 374 3.73 21.48 -22.56
CA GLY A 374 2.48 20.75 -22.70
C GLY A 374 1.52 21.30 -21.67
N VAL A 375 0.72 20.48 -21.05
CA VAL A 375 -0.58 20.96 -20.64
C VAL A 375 -0.91 20.27 -19.32
N GLU A 376 -0.96 18.96 -19.33
CA GLU A 376 -0.48 17.95 -18.38
C GLU A 376 -0.55 17.78 -16.82
N LEU A 377 -0.98 16.59 -16.37
CA LEU A 377 -1.38 15.97 -15.06
C LEU A 377 -0.72 16.48 -13.69
N TRP A 378 -0.44 17.78 -13.51
CA TRP A 378 -0.03 18.78 -12.45
C TRP A 378 -0.24 18.75 -10.87
N ARG A 379 0.66 18.51 -9.88
CA ARG A 379 0.18 18.24 -8.48
C ARG A 379 -0.37 19.41 -7.65
N SER A 380 -1.53 19.18 -7.03
CA SER A 380 -2.04 19.91 -5.86
C SER A 380 -2.80 18.92 -4.94
N ASN A 381 -3.60 19.34 -3.93
CA ASN A 381 -4.25 18.42 -2.97
C ASN A 381 -5.60 18.84 -2.33
N GLY A 382 -5.88 20.13 -2.21
CA GLY A 382 -6.92 20.73 -1.35
C GLY A 382 -6.45 21.97 -0.56
N THR A 383 -5.26 22.50 -0.89
CA THR A 383 -4.66 23.73 -0.37
C THR A 383 -3.81 24.46 -1.44
N PRO A 384 -3.40 25.74 -1.28
CA PRO A 384 -2.38 26.35 -2.15
C PRO A 384 -1.10 25.54 -2.36
N ALA A 385 -0.84 24.59 -1.47
CA ALA A 385 0.44 23.98 -1.25
C ALA A 385 0.41 22.44 -1.39
N GLY A 386 -0.60 21.85 -2.06
CA GLY A 386 -0.58 20.45 -2.45
C GLY A 386 0.54 20.03 -3.44
N THR A 387 1.67 20.76 -3.49
CA THR A 387 2.28 21.26 -4.73
C THR A 387 3.75 20.93 -5.00
N THR A 388 3.99 20.49 -6.22
CA THR A 388 5.21 20.53 -7.05
C THR A 388 4.72 20.55 -8.51
N LEU A 389 5.59 20.75 -9.51
CA LEU A 389 5.32 20.21 -10.85
C LEU A 389 5.35 18.68 -10.80
N VAL A 390 4.86 17.99 -11.82
CA VAL A 390 4.85 16.53 -11.84
C VAL A 390 5.59 15.87 -13.01
N LYS A 391 6.16 16.68 -13.95
CA LYS A 391 7.19 16.48 -15.03
C LYS A 391 6.68 16.93 -16.43
N ASP A 392 7.24 16.38 -17.51
CA ASP A 392 7.17 16.74 -18.94
C ASP A 392 7.42 15.41 -19.77
N ILE A 393 6.62 15.06 -20.80
CA ILE A 393 6.71 13.83 -21.66
C ILE A 393 7.57 13.99 -22.89
N TYR A 394 7.00 14.54 -23.94
CA TYR A 394 7.57 14.82 -25.23
C TYR A 394 8.25 16.17 -25.13
N THR A 395 9.18 16.25 -24.18
CA THR A 395 10.07 17.38 -23.88
C THR A 395 10.44 18.09 -25.18
N GLY A 396 9.86 19.27 -25.45
CA GLY A 396 9.86 19.78 -26.81
C GLY A 396 9.33 21.20 -27.03
N SER A 397 9.47 21.65 -28.28
CA SER A 397 8.72 22.74 -28.91
C SER A 397 8.87 22.67 -30.45
N ASP A 398 7.92 23.19 -31.25
CA ASP A 398 7.94 23.00 -32.71
C ASP A 398 8.96 23.93 -33.41
N VAL A 399 8.76 24.05 -34.72
CA VAL A 399 9.45 24.98 -35.60
C VAL A 399 9.03 26.45 -35.40
N LEU A 400 7.91 26.73 -34.72
CA LEU A 400 7.45 28.05 -34.28
C LEU A 400 7.92 28.35 -32.84
N GLY A 401 7.97 27.35 -31.96
CA GLY A 401 8.48 27.42 -30.60
C GLY A 401 7.43 27.28 -29.51
N GLU A 402 6.21 26.93 -29.90
CA GLU A 402 5.14 26.49 -29.01
C GLU A 402 5.46 25.04 -28.51
N PRO A 403 5.05 24.56 -27.32
CA PRO A 403 5.11 23.14 -26.85
C PRO A 403 3.80 22.36 -27.16
N PHE A 404 3.77 21.40 -28.11
CA PHE A 404 2.53 20.84 -28.67
C PHE A 404 1.91 20.06 -27.52
N SER A 405 0.61 20.01 -27.52
CA SER A 405 -0.09 19.08 -26.68
C SER A 405 -0.04 17.66 -27.25
N SER A 406 -0.58 16.75 -26.47
CA SER A 406 -1.06 15.43 -26.88
C SER A 406 -2.57 15.25 -26.93
N TYR A 407 -3.35 15.93 -26.11
CA TYR A 407 -4.78 15.66 -25.84
C TYR A 407 -5.14 14.36 -25.05
N PRO A 408 -4.77 14.22 -23.75
CA PRO A 408 -5.24 13.42 -22.60
C PRO A 408 -6.69 13.39 -22.02
N SER A 409 -7.60 12.46 -22.36
CA SER A 409 -8.81 12.11 -21.54
C SER A 409 -9.36 10.70 -21.79
N LEU A 410 -10.51 10.27 -21.23
CA LEU A 410 -11.09 8.89 -21.06
C LEU A 410 -10.88 8.13 -19.73
N LEU A 411 -10.33 8.82 -18.75
CA LEU A 411 -10.02 8.39 -17.39
C LEU A 411 -11.17 7.66 -16.69
N THR A 412 -11.02 6.59 -15.88
CA THR A 412 -11.63 6.47 -14.50
C THR A 412 -11.16 5.32 -13.52
N ALA A 413 -11.47 5.34 -12.20
CA ALA A 413 -10.83 4.72 -11.00
C ALA A 413 -11.43 3.67 -10.02
N VAL A 414 -10.55 2.83 -9.46
CA VAL A 414 -10.77 2.17 -8.16
C VAL A 414 -9.41 1.92 -7.45
N GLY A 415 -9.37 1.81 -6.12
CA GLY A 415 -8.12 1.64 -5.36
C GLY A 415 -7.34 2.93 -5.04
N ASN A 416 -6.11 3.14 -5.54
CA ASN A 416 -5.10 4.06 -4.94
C ASN A 416 -4.19 4.93 -5.86
N THR A 417 -4.30 4.88 -7.18
CA THR A 417 -3.28 5.25 -8.20
C THR A 417 -4.04 5.71 -9.46
N LEU A 418 -3.55 6.55 -10.38
CA LEU A 418 -4.27 6.82 -11.66
C LEU A 418 -4.14 5.66 -12.67
N PHE A 419 -4.63 5.75 -13.90
CA PHE A 419 -3.90 5.25 -15.08
C PHE A 419 -3.92 6.35 -16.13
N PHE A 420 -2.88 7.15 -16.22
CA PHE A 420 -2.85 8.26 -17.15
C PHE A 420 -2.79 7.88 -18.62
N THR A 421 -2.79 8.87 -19.50
CA THR A 421 -2.28 8.80 -20.87
C THR A 421 -1.63 10.11 -21.28
N ALA A 422 -0.68 10.00 -22.20
CA ALA A 422 0.23 11.01 -22.72
C ALA A 422 1.22 10.31 -23.67
N SER A 423 2.33 10.89 -24.15
CA SER A 423 2.88 10.61 -25.51
C SER A 423 4.30 11.18 -25.86
N ASP A 424 5.49 10.57 -25.57
CA ASP A 424 6.82 11.17 -25.97
C ASP A 424 7.12 11.04 -27.46
N ALA A 425 8.36 10.84 -27.85
CA ALA A 425 8.67 10.65 -29.26
C ALA A 425 8.39 9.18 -29.69
N ALA A 426 7.38 8.53 -29.09
CA ALA A 426 7.55 7.16 -28.63
C ALA A 426 6.29 6.30 -28.32
N GLY A 427 5.05 6.66 -28.65
CA GLY A 427 3.92 5.75 -28.38
C GLY A 427 2.48 6.05 -28.83
N GLY A 428 2.02 7.28 -29.01
CA GLY A 428 0.62 7.59 -29.44
C GLY A 428 -0.30 8.28 -28.42
N PHE A 429 -1.61 8.33 -28.69
CA PHE A 429 -2.82 8.06 -27.87
C PHE A 429 -2.86 7.78 -26.33
N GLU A 430 -1.86 7.97 -25.52
CA GLU A 430 -1.28 7.05 -24.52
C GLU A 430 -2.08 6.00 -23.55
N LEU A 431 -1.70 5.56 -22.27
CA LEU A 431 -1.39 4.21 -21.51
C LEU A 431 0.13 3.60 -20.88
N TRP A 432 1.50 4.12 -20.84
CA TRP A 432 2.86 4.22 -20.01
C TRP A 432 2.87 4.99 -18.59
N LYS A 433 3.61 4.66 -17.48
CA LYS A 433 3.53 5.08 -15.98
C LYS A 433 2.87 6.48 -15.44
N SER A 434 2.67 6.85 -14.10
CA SER A 434 2.12 8.17 -13.44
C SER A 434 1.28 8.44 -12.03
N ASP A 435 1.33 7.69 -10.88
CA ASP A 435 0.56 7.68 -9.55
C ASP A 435 0.05 8.90 -8.79
N GLY A 436 0.76 10.00 -8.65
CA GLY A 436 0.74 10.73 -7.38
C GLY A 436 2.13 11.12 -6.88
N THR A 437 3.20 10.43 -7.26
CA THR A 437 4.60 10.67 -6.86
C THR A 437 5.56 10.54 -8.06
N PRO A 438 6.41 11.52 -8.42
CA PRO A 438 7.23 11.50 -9.64
C PRO A 438 7.73 10.10 -10.09
N GLY A 439 8.41 9.35 -9.22
CA GLY A 439 8.21 7.88 -9.10
C GLY A 439 8.04 7.03 -10.36
N GLY A 440 6.94 6.30 -10.52
CA GLY A 440 6.62 5.41 -11.65
C GLY A 440 6.14 6.02 -12.99
N THR A 441 7.03 6.72 -13.71
CA THR A 441 7.09 7.01 -15.19
C THR A 441 8.52 6.75 -16.08
N VAL A 442 9.30 5.65 -16.66
CA VAL A 442 9.68 4.07 -16.97
C VAL A 442 8.88 2.61 -16.84
N ARG A 443 8.28 2.03 -17.93
CA ARG A 443 7.58 0.74 -18.44
C ARG A 443 6.17 0.07 -18.01
N VAL A 444 5.19 -0.26 -18.93
CA VAL A 444 4.31 -1.52 -19.05
C VAL A 444 4.73 -2.39 -20.29
N LYS A 445 4.13 -2.32 -21.50
CA LYS A 445 4.60 -2.89 -22.79
C LYS A 445 3.88 -2.45 -24.11
N ASP A 446 4.63 -2.21 -25.21
CA ASP A 446 4.27 -2.17 -26.67
C ASP A 446 4.21 -3.52 -27.50
N ILE A 447 3.45 -3.61 -28.61
CA ILE A 447 3.53 -4.55 -29.77
C ILE A 447 3.16 -3.92 -31.15
N ASN A 448 2.95 -2.61 -31.24
CA ASN A 448 3.31 -1.84 -32.45
C ASN A 448 4.74 -2.29 -32.80
N PRO A 449 5.59 -2.15 -31.79
CA PRO A 449 6.62 -1.16 -31.84
C PRO A 449 6.49 -0.17 -32.99
N GLY A 450 6.34 1.11 -32.67
CA GLY A 450 6.66 2.16 -33.63
C GLY A 450 5.48 2.75 -34.40
N ALA A 451 5.32 4.03 -34.17
CA ALA A 451 4.59 5.04 -34.92
C ALA A 451 3.04 4.90 -35.21
N ALA A 452 2.37 3.77 -35.03
CA ALA A 452 0.88 3.66 -35.15
C ALA A 452 0.12 3.62 -33.82
N SER A 453 -1.21 3.34 -33.80
CA SER A 453 -2.29 3.66 -32.81
C SER A 453 -3.38 2.63 -32.36
N THR A 454 -4.10 2.89 -31.23
CA THR A 454 -5.20 2.12 -30.55
C THR A 454 -6.57 2.92 -30.32
N ASN A 455 -7.71 2.67 -31.04
CA ASN A 455 -9.12 3.15 -30.89
C ASN A 455 -9.88 2.57 -29.68
N VAL A 456 -9.26 2.66 -28.53
CA VAL A 456 -9.70 2.39 -27.15
C VAL A 456 -11.05 3.27 -26.96
N GLY A 457 -12.10 2.93 -26.18
CA GLY A 457 -13.44 3.58 -26.05
C GLY A 457 -14.45 3.00 -25.00
N ASN A 458 -14.75 3.65 -23.82
CA ASN A 458 -15.93 3.46 -22.85
C ASN A 458 -15.80 3.17 -21.27
N LEU A 459 -16.76 2.53 -20.49
CA LEU A 459 -17.41 3.06 -19.19
C LEU A 459 -17.68 2.38 -17.68
N THR A 460 -17.22 1.26 -17.01
CA THR A 460 -17.07 0.98 -15.46
C THR A 460 -15.83 0.16 -14.94
N GLY A 461 -15.90 -0.72 -13.88
CA GLY A 461 -14.78 -1.03 -12.92
C GLY A 461 -15.08 -1.56 -11.45
N VAL A 462 -14.14 -2.31 -10.77
CA VAL A 462 -14.44 -3.52 -9.89
C VAL A 462 -13.47 -3.99 -8.75
N GLY A 463 -12.73 -3.11 -8.06
CA GLY A 463 -11.84 -3.53 -6.96
C GLY A 463 -10.51 -4.22 -7.35
N GLY A 464 -9.45 -3.40 -7.47
CA GLY A 464 -8.05 -3.82 -7.39
C GLY A 464 -7.33 -3.88 -8.73
N VAL A 465 -8.07 -4.01 -9.81
CA VAL A 465 -7.54 -4.31 -11.13
C VAL A 465 -8.39 -3.58 -12.18
N LEU A 466 -8.18 -3.72 -13.49
CA LEU A 466 -9.00 -3.03 -14.49
C LEU A 466 -9.72 -4.01 -15.46
N TYR A 467 -10.33 -3.59 -16.58
CA TYR A 467 -10.89 -4.20 -17.83
C TYR A 467 -11.21 -2.99 -18.80
N PHE A 468 -11.34 -3.16 -20.13
CA PHE A 468 -11.70 -2.31 -21.29
C PHE A 468 -12.26 -3.14 -22.52
N THR A 469 -11.66 -3.26 -23.73
CA THR A 469 -12.33 -3.42 -25.08
C THR A 469 -11.85 -3.99 -26.57
N ALA A 470 -10.78 -4.13 -27.44
CA ALA A 470 -9.37 -3.71 -27.87
C ALA A 470 -9.02 -3.69 -29.37
N ASP A 471 -7.79 -3.29 -29.80
CA ASP A 471 -7.15 -3.70 -31.07
C ASP A 471 -6.10 -4.79 -30.89
N THR A 472 -5.82 -5.31 -32.07
CA THR A 472 -4.61 -5.75 -32.69
C THR A 472 -5.08 -6.03 -34.15
N ALA A 473 -4.38 -6.86 -34.90
CA ALA A 473 -4.46 -6.99 -36.35
C ALA A 473 -4.69 -8.44 -36.80
N ALA A 474 -4.63 -9.42 -35.91
CA ALA A 474 -4.84 -10.83 -36.16
C ALA A 474 -6.18 -11.29 -35.54
N ALA A 475 -7.28 -10.65 -35.96
CA ALA A 475 -8.04 -9.77 -35.08
C ALA A 475 -9.59 -9.77 -35.13
N GLY A 476 -10.22 -9.55 -33.98
CA GLY A 476 -11.51 -8.87 -33.94
C GLY A 476 -12.04 -8.48 -32.54
N THR A 477 -11.87 -7.22 -32.16
CA THR A 477 -12.17 -6.47 -30.91
C THR A 477 -12.56 -7.15 -29.60
N GLU A 478 -11.65 -7.04 -28.63
CA GLU A 478 -11.64 -7.70 -27.32
C GLU A 478 -11.09 -6.81 -26.23
N LEU A 479 -11.88 -6.47 -25.27
CA LEU A 479 -11.53 -6.79 -23.91
C LEU A 479 -10.10 -7.45 -23.58
N TRP A 480 -8.91 -6.83 -23.40
CA TRP A 480 -7.61 -7.32 -22.79
C TRP A 480 -7.54 -8.20 -21.38
N ARG A 481 -6.70 -8.07 -20.30
CA ARG A 481 -6.63 -8.73 -18.87
C ARG A 481 -5.50 -8.08 -18.01
N SER A 482 -5.05 -8.15 -16.70
CA SER A 482 -3.95 -7.27 -16.04
C SER A 482 -3.90 -6.93 -14.52
N ASP A 483 -3.10 -5.89 -14.17
CA ASP A 483 -2.69 -5.12 -12.99
C ASP A 483 -2.27 -3.62 -13.21
N GLY A 484 -1.58 -3.30 -14.32
CA GLY A 484 -0.83 -2.06 -14.49
C GLY A 484 0.71 -2.11 -14.48
N THR A 485 1.38 -3.24 -14.74
CA THR A 485 2.86 -3.37 -14.53
C THR A 485 3.64 -4.13 -15.64
N GLU A 486 4.57 -5.06 -15.38
CA GLU A 486 5.64 -5.34 -16.38
C GLU A 486 5.86 -6.79 -16.90
N ALA A 487 5.19 -7.86 -16.44
CA ALA A 487 5.31 -9.20 -17.09
C ALA A 487 4.07 -10.10 -17.33
N GLY A 488 2.85 -9.58 -17.19
CA GLY A 488 1.60 -10.34 -17.35
C GLY A 488 0.72 -10.19 -18.62
N THR A 489 0.82 -9.17 -19.50
CA THR A 489 -0.17 -8.91 -20.58
C THR A 489 -0.44 -10.24 -21.36
N THR A 490 -1.66 -10.70 -21.67
CA THR A 490 -2.03 -11.95 -22.44
C THR A 490 -3.51 -12.06 -22.87
N GLN A 491 -3.95 -12.56 -24.07
CA GLN A 491 -5.38 -12.70 -24.57
C GLN A 491 -6.43 -13.20 -23.54
N VAL A 492 -7.63 -12.60 -23.53
CA VAL A 492 -8.82 -13.26 -23.00
C VAL A 492 -9.37 -14.16 -24.09
N ILE A 493 -10.65 -14.15 -24.43
CA ILE A 493 -11.26 -15.33 -25.06
C ILE A 493 -11.81 -15.10 -26.46
N ASP A 494 -10.99 -15.54 -27.41
CA ASP A 494 -11.29 -16.06 -28.75
C ASP A 494 -12.79 -16.17 -29.14
N LEU A 495 -13.46 -15.08 -29.52
CA LEU A 495 -14.86 -15.06 -29.90
C LEU A 495 -15.21 -15.63 -31.29
N ASN A 496 -15.15 -14.87 -32.38
CA ASN A 496 -15.28 -15.37 -33.77
C ASN A 496 -13.93 -15.49 -34.45
N VAL A 497 -13.80 -16.28 -35.51
CA VAL A 497 -12.48 -16.60 -36.10
C VAL A 497 -12.16 -15.81 -37.37
N ASN A 498 -10.88 -15.56 -37.64
CA ASN A 498 -10.37 -14.97 -38.88
C ASN A 498 -11.13 -13.76 -39.51
N THR A 499 -11.50 -12.68 -38.80
CA THR A 499 -11.00 -11.27 -39.02
C THR A 499 -11.90 -9.98 -38.79
N ALA A 500 -12.56 -9.65 -37.64
CA ALA A 500 -13.24 -8.31 -37.37
C ALA A 500 -14.08 -8.14 -36.06
N ASP A 501 -13.84 -7.24 -35.11
CA ASP A 501 -14.62 -6.85 -33.87
C ASP A 501 -15.70 -7.70 -33.19
N SER A 502 -15.59 -7.91 -31.86
CA SER A 502 -16.73 -8.30 -31.01
C SER A 502 -17.43 -7.18 -30.20
N ASP A 503 -17.08 -5.89 -30.33
CA ASP A 503 -17.93 -4.73 -29.93
C ASP A 503 -18.26 -4.43 -28.44
N PRO A 504 -17.32 -4.23 -27.50
CA PRO A 504 -17.75 -4.19 -26.12
C PRO A 504 -18.57 -3.01 -25.59
N ARG A 505 -19.59 -3.34 -24.78
CA ARG A 505 -20.84 -2.67 -24.37
C ARG A 505 -21.59 -3.22 -23.07
N ASP A 506 -21.15 -2.93 -21.84
CA ASP A 506 -21.91 -2.45 -20.63
C ASP A 506 -22.40 -3.38 -19.42
N ALA A 507 -21.98 -3.14 -18.14
CA ALA A 507 -22.31 -3.78 -16.82
C ALA A 507 -21.93 -3.02 -15.42
N VAL A 508 -22.22 -3.36 -14.12
CA VAL A 508 -21.37 -2.85 -12.90
C VAL A 508 -21.30 -3.67 -11.55
N VAL A 509 -20.18 -4.30 -11.19
CA VAL A 509 -19.80 -5.10 -9.97
C VAL A 509 -20.82 -5.80 -9.07
N ILE A 510 -20.52 -7.08 -8.82
CA ILE A 510 -20.99 -7.93 -7.72
C ILE A 510 -19.89 -8.92 -7.40
N ASN A 511 -19.49 -8.98 -6.13
CA ASN A 511 -18.63 -10.04 -5.60
C ASN A 511 -17.22 -10.16 -6.24
N GLY A 512 -16.74 -9.08 -6.90
CA GLY A 512 -15.35 -8.88 -7.40
C GLY A 512 -15.12 -9.22 -8.89
N ILE A 513 -16.21 -9.29 -9.65
CA ILE A 513 -16.41 -10.41 -10.56
C ILE A 513 -17.58 -9.97 -11.53
N ALA A 514 -17.55 -10.15 -12.89
CA ALA A 514 -18.53 -9.62 -13.93
C ALA A 514 -19.81 -10.38 -14.59
N TYR A 515 -20.82 -9.90 -15.35
CA TYR A 515 -22.05 -10.77 -15.64
C TYR A 515 -22.71 -10.63 -17.05
N PHE A 516 -22.21 -11.15 -18.20
CA PHE A 516 -22.38 -10.42 -19.51
C PHE A 516 -22.27 -11.15 -20.95
N THR A 517 -21.82 -10.64 -22.15
CA THR A 517 -22.49 -10.69 -23.53
C THR A 517 -21.64 -10.29 -24.84
N ALA A 518 -21.66 -10.80 -26.14
CA ALA A 518 -20.96 -10.25 -27.45
C ALA A 518 -21.16 -10.44 -29.15
N ASP A 519 -21.58 -11.45 -30.14
CA ASP A 519 -20.85 -12.65 -31.02
C ASP A 519 -21.19 -14.31 -31.02
N ASP A 520 -21.58 -15.06 -32.08
CA ASP A 520 -21.14 -16.49 -32.45
C ASP A 520 -21.34 -16.90 -33.92
N GLY A 521 -22.02 -16.08 -34.70
CA GLY A 521 -22.46 -16.47 -36.02
C GLY A 521 -23.52 -17.57 -35.98
N VAL A 522 -24.12 -17.87 -34.82
CA VAL A 522 -25.12 -18.94 -34.63
C VAL A 522 -26.39 -18.53 -33.86
N HIS A 523 -26.30 -17.64 -32.87
CA HIS A 523 -27.43 -17.11 -32.08
C HIS A 523 -27.58 -15.58 -32.30
N GLY A 524 -27.49 -14.68 -31.30
CA GLY A 524 -27.17 -13.21 -31.44
C GLY A 524 -26.97 -12.34 -30.15
N LEU A 525 -27.49 -11.10 -30.04
CA LEU A 525 -27.60 -10.22 -28.83
C LEU A 525 -28.15 -10.85 -27.49
N GLU A 526 -27.47 -11.75 -26.71
CA GLU A 526 -27.71 -12.08 -25.26
C GLU A 526 -26.44 -12.55 -24.32
N LEU A 527 -26.51 -12.99 -23.02
CA LEU A 527 -25.42 -13.23 -21.97
C LEU A 527 -24.88 -14.67 -21.80
N TRP A 528 -23.56 -14.73 -21.61
CA TRP A 528 -22.66 -15.86 -21.57
C TRP A 528 -21.79 -15.64 -20.25
N ARG A 529 -21.61 -16.58 -19.31
CA ARG A 529 -20.78 -16.50 -18.05
C ARG A 529 -19.23 -16.43 -18.27
N SER A 530 -18.35 -16.09 -17.29
CA SER A 530 -16.93 -15.72 -17.47
C SER A 530 -15.98 -15.56 -16.19
N ASP A 531 -15.68 -16.61 -15.39
CA ASP A 531 -14.89 -16.62 -14.09
C ASP A 531 -13.51 -15.90 -13.89
N GLY A 532 -13.00 -15.11 -14.84
CA GLY A 532 -11.77 -14.31 -14.71
C GLY A 532 -10.51 -15.04 -15.15
N THR A 533 -10.69 -16.09 -15.95
CA THR A 533 -9.66 -17.07 -16.26
C THR A 533 -9.60 -17.48 -17.73
N ALA A 534 -10.30 -18.53 -18.14
CA ALA A 534 -10.11 -19.33 -19.35
C ALA A 534 -11.35 -20.14 -19.74
N ALA A 535 -11.94 -20.74 -18.72
CA ALA A 535 -13.08 -21.66 -18.78
C ALA A 535 -14.14 -21.28 -17.74
N GLY A 536 -13.88 -20.21 -16.99
CA GLY A 536 -14.94 -19.43 -16.42
C GLY A 536 -15.86 -18.90 -17.50
N THR A 537 -15.37 -18.67 -18.72
CA THR A 537 -16.23 -18.34 -19.85
C THR A 537 -17.19 -19.51 -20.20
N TYR A 538 -18.52 -19.31 -20.32
CA TYR A 538 -19.49 -20.26 -20.94
C TYR A 538 -20.90 -19.67 -21.21
N LEU A 539 -21.81 -20.29 -21.98
CA LEU A 539 -23.19 -19.82 -22.25
C LEU A 539 -23.91 -19.77 -20.90
N LEU A 540 -24.12 -18.59 -20.27
CA LEU A 540 -24.73 -18.60 -18.93
C LEU A 540 -26.13 -19.19 -19.06
N LYS A 541 -26.69 -19.09 -20.25
CA LYS A 541 -27.36 -20.04 -21.15
C LYS A 541 -27.47 -19.19 -22.55
N ASP A 542 -28.34 -19.34 -23.59
CA ASP A 542 -28.79 -18.54 -24.86
C ASP A 542 -30.21 -17.67 -25.01
N VAL A 543 -30.65 -16.52 -24.36
CA VAL A 543 -31.98 -16.24 -23.62
C VAL A 543 -33.37 -15.99 -24.30
N ARG A 544 -33.51 -15.92 -25.63
CA ARG A 544 -34.75 -16.00 -26.49
C ARG A 544 -34.45 -17.16 -27.48
N GLY A 545 -35.38 -17.87 -28.12
CA GLY A 545 -34.99 -19.08 -28.95
C GLY A 545 -34.19 -18.92 -30.28
N GLY A 546 -32.85 -19.07 -30.31
CA GLY A 546 -31.98 -19.14 -31.52
C GLY A 546 -31.26 -17.85 -32.03
N ALA A 547 -31.27 -17.58 -33.34
CA ALA A 547 -30.76 -16.31 -33.91
C ALA A 547 -31.95 -15.37 -34.23
N ASN A 548 -32.56 -14.73 -33.21
CA ASN A 548 -33.89 -14.08 -33.27
C ASN A 548 -34.27 -13.23 -31.99
N GLY A 549 -33.62 -12.09 -31.67
CA GLY A 549 -32.79 -11.70 -30.49
C GLY A 549 -33.15 -10.64 -29.42
N SER A 550 -32.21 -10.18 -28.57
CA SER A 550 -32.62 -9.54 -27.30
C SER A 550 -31.72 -8.53 -26.55
N GLY A 551 -31.10 -7.54 -27.18
CA GLY A 551 -30.40 -6.35 -26.62
C GLY A 551 -30.58 -5.63 -25.23
N ILE A 552 -29.54 -5.32 -24.43
CA ILE A 552 -29.44 -5.36 -22.95
C ILE A 552 -28.68 -4.18 -22.17
N THR A 553 -29.31 -3.37 -21.25
CA THR A 553 -28.89 -2.22 -20.35
C THR A 553 -29.04 -2.41 -18.81
N ASN A 554 -28.92 -1.40 -17.98
CA ASN A 554 -29.22 -1.39 -16.55
C ASN A 554 -28.98 -2.61 -15.57
N LEU A 555 -27.99 -2.54 -14.63
CA LEU A 555 -27.43 -3.67 -13.80
C LEU A 555 -26.21 -3.51 -12.74
N VAL A 556 -26.37 -3.69 -11.39
CA VAL A 556 -25.43 -3.49 -10.22
C VAL A 556 -25.77 -4.47 -9.07
N GLY A 557 -24.89 -4.73 -8.12
CA GLY A 557 -25.20 -5.53 -6.94
C GLY A 557 -26.41 -5.08 -6.13
N PHE A 558 -27.48 -5.90 -6.12
CA PHE A 558 -28.39 -5.98 -4.97
C PHE A 558 -28.48 -7.39 -4.44
N ASP A 559 -28.33 -7.54 -3.13
CA ASP A 559 -28.50 -8.82 -2.43
C ASP A 559 -27.77 -10.01 -3.11
N GLY A 560 -26.67 -9.70 -3.82
CA GLY A 560 -25.87 -10.65 -4.61
C GLY A 560 -26.40 -11.00 -6.01
N ARG A 561 -27.22 -10.15 -6.66
CA ARG A 561 -27.90 -10.37 -7.96
C ARG A 561 -27.87 -9.09 -8.86
N LEU A 562 -28.26 -9.19 -10.17
CA LEU A 562 -28.08 -8.34 -11.45
C LEU A 562 -29.12 -7.27 -12.33
N TYR A 563 -30.51 -6.89 -12.54
CA TYR A 563 -32.03 -7.46 -12.74
C TYR A 563 -32.65 -6.97 -14.09
N PHE A 564 -33.35 -7.77 -14.95
CA PHE A 564 -33.62 -7.40 -16.39
C PHE A 564 -34.88 -7.71 -17.25
N VAL A 565 -35.08 -7.11 -18.45
CA VAL A 565 -36.36 -6.85 -19.17
C VAL A 565 -36.27 -6.95 -20.74
N ALA A 566 -37.00 -7.77 -21.53
CA ALA A 566 -36.70 -8.11 -22.97
C ALA A 566 -37.42 -9.19 -23.69
N ASP A 567 -37.25 -9.29 -25.01
CA ASP A 567 -37.87 -10.35 -25.75
C ASP A 567 -37.40 -11.78 -25.62
N ASP A 568 -38.33 -12.72 -25.36
CA ASP A 568 -38.33 -14.20 -25.58
C ASP A 568 -39.14 -14.62 -26.82
N GLY A 569 -39.80 -13.64 -27.42
CA GLY A 569 -40.82 -13.72 -28.45
C GLY A 569 -42.26 -13.78 -27.89
N VAL A 570 -42.47 -13.68 -26.57
CA VAL A 570 -43.69 -14.18 -25.90
C VAL A 570 -44.40 -13.20 -24.95
N HIS A 571 -43.83 -12.84 -23.81
CA HIS A 571 -44.65 -12.55 -22.60
C HIS A 571 -45.41 -11.25 -22.55
N GLY A 572 -45.16 -10.40 -23.51
CA GLY A 572 -45.28 -9.01 -23.21
C GLY A 572 -44.24 -8.68 -22.17
N ARG A 573 -44.03 -7.41 -22.18
CA ARG A 573 -42.77 -7.00 -22.70
C ARG A 573 -42.02 -6.55 -21.41
N GLU A 574 -41.44 -7.41 -20.55
CA GLU A 574 -41.17 -7.05 -19.13
C GLU A 574 -40.15 -7.94 -18.22
N VAL A 575 -39.60 -7.67 -16.97
CA VAL A 575 -38.44 -8.29 -16.15
C VAL A 575 -38.28 -9.77 -15.56
N TRP A 576 -37.02 -10.20 -15.25
CA TRP A 576 -36.43 -11.46 -14.62
C TRP A 576 -35.20 -11.21 -13.65
N THR A 577 -34.72 -12.19 -12.85
CA THR A 577 -33.60 -12.18 -11.82
C THR A 577 -32.68 -13.40 -11.78
N SER A 578 -31.41 -13.33 -11.31
CA SER A 578 -30.47 -14.47 -11.20
C SER A 578 -29.41 -14.36 -10.10
N ASP A 579 -28.79 -15.48 -9.77
CA ASP A 579 -27.58 -15.71 -8.96
C ASP A 579 -26.35 -16.00 -9.86
N GLY A 580 -26.48 -15.63 -11.13
CA GLY A 580 -25.47 -15.83 -12.13
C GLY A 580 -25.38 -17.30 -12.50
N THR A 581 -26.50 -17.99 -12.73
CA THR A 581 -26.44 -19.41 -13.12
C THR A 581 -27.37 -19.77 -14.26
N PRO A 582 -27.07 -20.89 -14.99
CA PRO A 582 -27.94 -21.48 -16.00
C PRO A 582 -29.32 -21.99 -15.53
N ALA A 583 -29.82 -21.52 -14.39
CA ALA A 583 -31.11 -21.97 -13.85
C ALA A 583 -31.70 -20.98 -12.83
N GLY A 584 -30.86 -20.28 -12.06
CA GLY A 584 -31.31 -19.27 -11.09
C GLY A 584 -31.85 -18.01 -11.75
N THR A 585 -31.56 -17.83 -13.04
CA THR A 585 -32.25 -16.87 -13.89
C THR A 585 -33.71 -17.25 -14.06
N VAL A 586 -34.61 -16.44 -13.50
CA VAL A 586 -36.06 -16.62 -13.53
C VAL A 586 -36.85 -15.33 -13.65
N LEU A 587 -38.02 -15.45 -14.27
CA LEU A 587 -39.05 -14.44 -14.41
C LEU A 587 -39.38 -13.77 -13.11
N LEU A 588 -39.41 -12.43 -13.08
CA LEU A 588 -39.78 -11.78 -11.84
C LEU A 588 -41.28 -11.80 -11.67
N LYS A 589 -41.99 -10.89 -12.33
CA LYS A 589 -43.45 -10.78 -12.25
C LYS A 589 -44.01 -9.80 -13.24
N ASP A 590 -44.93 -10.33 -14.04
CA ASP A 590 -45.76 -9.73 -15.09
C ASP A 590 -46.70 -8.64 -14.54
N ILE A 591 -46.48 -7.36 -14.88
CA ILE A 591 -47.37 -6.24 -14.53
C ILE A 591 -48.33 -5.94 -15.72
N LEU A 592 -47.99 -6.09 -17.02
CA LEU A 592 -48.94 -6.01 -18.19
C LEU A 592 -49.27 -7.32 -18.91
N ALA A 593 -48.99 -8.49 -18.36
CA ALA A 593 -49.59 -9.78 -18.72
C ALA A 593 -50.03 -9.96 -20.20
N GLY A 594 -49.11 -10.28 -21.13
CA GLY A 594 -49.56 -10.74 -22.45
C GLY A 594 -48.53 -10.74 -23.57
N ALA A 595 -48.57 -9.68 -24.39
CA ALA A 595 -47.57 -9.28 -25.40
C ALA A 595 -47.23 -7.77 -25.26
N ALA A 596 -47.86 -7.11 -24.28
CA ALA A 596 -47.77 -5.69 -23.95
C ALA A 596 -46.93 -5.48 -22.68
N ALA A 597 -46.58 -4.24 -22.36
CA ALA A 597 -45.21 -3.86 -22.62
C ALA A 597 -44.58 -2.75 -21.77
N SER A 598 -43.31 -2.96 -21.42
CA SER A 598 -42.60 -2.44 -20.27
C SER A 598 -41.12 -2.14 -20.50
N ASP A 599 -40.88 -1.23 -21.41
CA ASP A 599 -39.58 -0.69 -21.77
C ASP A 599 -38.87 0.07 -20.67
N PRO A 600 -37.56 -0.16 -20.49
CA PRO A 600 -36.87 0.71 -19.56
C PRO A 600 -35.41 1.18 -19.65
N THR A 601 -35.22 2.37 -19.10
CA THR A 601 -33.91 2.94 -18.77
C THR A 601 -33.85 3.51 -17.37
N GLN A 602 -32.72 3.34 -16.65
CA GLN A 602 -32.32 3.86 -15.31
C GLN A 602 -32.62 3.14 -13.95
N LEU A 603 -31.78 2.22 -13.46
CA LEU A 603 -32.03 1.23 -12.39
C LEU A 603 -30.91 1.29 -11.28
N THR A 604 -31.16 1.25 -9.93
CA THR A 604 -30.20 0.80 -8.83
C THR A 604 -30.81 0.41 -7.46
N VAL A 605 -29.97 0.01 -6.51
CA VAL A 605 -30.14 -0.10 -5.04
C VAL A 605 -30.21 1.22 -4.24
N SER A 606 -31.24 1.40 -3.42
CA SER A 606 -31.23 2.34 -2.29
C SER A 606 -32.06 1.82 -1.12
N GLY A 607 -31.62 2.07 0.11
CA GLY A 607 -32.40 1.76 1.31
C GLY A 607 -32.73 0.28 1.50
N GLY A 608 -32.00 -0.61 0.80
CA GLY A 608 -32.34 -2.03 0.72
C GLY A 608 -33.53 -2.35 -0.20
N LYS A 609 -33.80 -1.55 -1.24
CA LYS A 609 -34.85 -1.72 -2.27
C LYS A 609 -34.40 -1.19 -3.67
N LEU A 610 -35.13 -1.47 -4.78
CA LEU A 610 -34.71 -1.14 -6.18
C LEU A 610 -35.70 -1.17 -7.39
N PHE A 611 -35.41 -0.40 -8.50
CA PHE A 611 -36.32 0.20 -9.55
C PHE A 611 -36.25 -0.30 -11.03
N PHE A 612 -37.37 -0.37 -11.86
CA PHE A 612 -37.71 -0.82 -13.30
C PHE A 612 -38.81 0.06 -14.21
N THR A 613 -39.05 0.17 -15.60
CA THR A 613 -40.09 1.02 -16.46
C THR A 613 -41.19 0.56 -17.60
N ALA A 614 -42.14 1.40 -18.18
CA ALA A 614 -43.27 1.06 -19.16
C ALA A 614 -44.70 1.82 -19.22
N SER A 615 -45.75 1.45 -20.01
CA SER A 615 -47.18 1.99 -20.09
C SER A 615 -48.32 1.04 -19.55
N SER A 616 -49.48 1.41 -18.95
CA SER A 616 -50.05 0.60 -17.81
C SER A 616 -51.21 -0.39 -17.77
N ASN A 617 -51.08 -1.23 -16.72
CA ASN A 617 -52.07 -2.11 -16.10
C ASN A 617 -53.08 -1.46 -15.13
N THR A 618 -52.78 -0.28 -14.56
CA THR A 618 -53.62 0.41 -13.56
C THR A 618 -54.54 1.45 -14.19
N SER A 619 -54.10 2.05 -15.29
CA SER A 619 -54.59 3.34 -15.77
C SER A 619 -54.20 3.61 -17.23
N GLY A 620 -53.12 2.99 -17.70
CA GLY A 620 -52.16 3.63 -18.57
C GLY A 620 -51.01 4.16 -17.73
N ASN A 621 -51.19 4.61 -16.48
CA ASN A 621 -50.63 5.87 -16.01
C ASN A 621 -49.64 5.94 -14.77
N VAL A 622 -48.34 6.32 -15.01
CA VAL A 622 -47.02 6.42 -14.28
C VAL A 622 -47.09 5.97 -12.84
N GLU A 623 -46.97 6.80 -11.83
CA GLU A 623 -46.49 6.39 -10.52
C GLU A 623 -45.03 5.93 -10.50
N LEU A 624 -44.68 5.09 -9.55
CA LEU A 624 -43.50 4.24 -9.50
C LEU A 624 -43.84 3.04 -8.67
N PHE A 625 -43.00 2.05 -8.70
CA PHE A 625 -43.09 0.81 -8.02
C PHE A 625 -41.93 0.70 -7.00
N VAL A 626 -41.93 -0.33 -6.17
CA VAL A 626 -40.85 -0.72 -5.27
C VAL A 626 -40.61 -2.21 -5.42
N SER A 627 -39.37 -2.70 -5.44
CA SER A 627 -39.08 -4.13 -5.26
C SER A 627 -38.09 -4.35 -4.12
N ASP A 628 -38.27 -5.51 -3.50
CA ASP A 628 -37.40 -6.17 -2.54
C ASP A 628 -36.59 -7.30 -3.18
N GLY A 629 -36.52 -7.33 -4.52
CA GLY A 629 -35.96 -8.46 -5.26
C GLY A 629 -36.92 -9.66 -5.34
N THR A 630 -38.23 -9.46 -5.21
CA THR A 630 -39.25 -10.52 -5.40
C THR A 630 -40.44 -10.10 -6.25
N ALA A 631 -41.04 -11.10 -6.90
CA ALA A 631 -42.26 -11.02 -7.71
C ALA A 631 -43.41 -10.28 -7.02
N ALA A 632 -43.52 -10.44 -5.70
CA ALA A 632 -44.60 -9.91 -4.90
C ALA A 632 -44.30 -8.50 -4.36
N GLY A 633 -43.06 -8.23 -3.93
CA GLY A 633 -42.67 -6.92 -3.41
C GLY A 633 -42.69 -5.84 -4.47
N THR A 634 -42.29 -6.20 -5.69
CA THR A 634 -42.50 -5.54 -7.00
C THR A 634 -43.92 -4.95 -7.16
N GLN A 635 -44.15 -3.71 -6.68
CA GLN A 635 -45.51 -3.12 -6.57
C GLN A 635 -45.53 -1.58 -6.62
N LEU A 636 -46.62 -1.00 -7.14
CA LEU A 636 -46.80 0.45 -7.32
C LEU A 636 -46.77 1.15 -5.95
N VAL A 637 -45.89 2.15 -5.75
CA VAL A 637 -45.67 2.83 -4.47
C VAL A 637 -46.84 3.73 -4.09
N LYS A 638 -47.42 4.51 -5.01
CA LYS A 638 -48.71 5.24 -4.81
C LYS A 638 -49.14 5.90 -6.13
N GLU A 639 -50.41 6.31 -6.26
CA GLU A 639 -50.90 7.32 -7.21
C GLU A 639 -51.54 8.47 -6.45
N ILE A 640 -51.68 9.66 -7.04
CA ILE A 640 -52.65 10.69 -6.58
C ILE A 640 -53.07 11.70 -7.66
N ALA A 641 -52.19 12.12 -8.60
CA ALA A 641 -52.62 12.76 -9.85
C ALA A 641 -53.04 11.69 -10.85
N ALA A 642 -54.00 10.89 -10.38
CA ALA A 642 -54.86 10.09 -11.21
C ALA A 642 -55.20 10.88 -12.47
N GLY A 643 -54.79 10.34 -13.60
CA GLY A 643 -54.82 10.98 -14.90
C GLY A 643 -54.81 9.91 -15.97
N ILE A 644 -55.14 10.30 -17.19
CA ILE A 644 -55.00 9.47 -18.40
C ILE A 644 -53.57 9.52 -18.96
N ILE A 645 -52.77 10.48 -18.51
CA ILE A 645 -52.29 11.42 -19.51
C ILE A 645 -50.80 11.23 -19.84
N GLY A 646 -49.95 10.60 -19.02
CA GLY A 646 -48.47 10.60 -19.15
C GLY A 646 -47.61 11.47 -18.16
N SER A 647 -46.96 11.01 -17.09
CA SER A 647 -46.10 11.89 -16.23
C SER A 647 -45.11 11.18 -15.30
N PHE A 648 -44.03 10.60 -15.78
CA PHE A 648 -42.87 11.14 -16.52
C PHE A 648 -41.73 11.58 -15.56
N PRO A 649 -40.85 10.64 -15.13
CA PRO A 649 -39.79 10.81 -14.12
C PRO A 649 -38.24 10.38 -14.25
N ARG A 650 -37.27 10.90 -15.07
CA ARG A 650 -35.81 10.45 -15.16
C ARG A 650 -34.63 11.28 -14.49
N PHE A 651 -33.40 10.70 -14.30
CA PHE A 651 -32.14 11.07 -13.51
C PHE A 651 -31.95 10.59 -11.96
N LEU A 652 -31.36 9.42 -11.49
CA LEU A 652 -31.51 8.58 -10.19
C LEU A 652 -30.21 8.05 -9.32
N THR A 653 -29.95 8.17 -7.96
CA THR A 653 -29.22 7.20 -6.97
C THR A 653 -29.61 7.30 -5.47
N ASP A 654 -29.00 6.47 -4.60
CA ASP A 654 -28.89 6.48 -3.15
C ASP A 654 -27.81 7.43 -2.61
N LEU A 655 -28.07 7.93 -1.41
CA LEU A 655 -27.18 8.16 -0.27
C LEU A 655 -28.07 7.91 0.96
N ASN A 656 -27.60 7.15 1.93
CA ASN A 656 -28.27 6.97 3.22
C ASN A 656 -29.68 6.32 3.15
N GLY A 657 -30.10 5.74 2.02
CA GLY A 657 -31.30 4.90 1.92
C GLY A 657 -32.66 5.61 1.83
N VAL A 658 -32.67 6.93 1.63
CA VAL A 658 -33.82 7.72 1.17
C VAL A 658 -33.71 7.87 -0.34
N LEU A 659 -34.78 8.29 -1.02
CA LEU A 659 -34.92 7.87 -2.40
C LEU A 659 -35.24 8.91 -3.47
N TYR A 660 -34.38 8.79 -4.50
CA TYR A 660 -34.40 9.44 -5.77
C TYR A 660 -35.73 9.30 -6.50
N PHE A 661 -36.30 10.44 -6.92
CA PHE A 661 -37.50 10.62 -7.76
C PHE A 661 -37.78 12.11 -8.20
N VAL A 662 -38.14 12.39 -9.49
CA VAL A 662 -38.47 13.68 -10.20
C VAL A 662 -39.38 13.50 -11.41
N ALA A 663 -40.55 14.14 -11.42
CA ALA A 663 -41.75 14.12 -12.29
C ALA A 663 -42.77 15.20 -11.86
N GLN A 664 -44.01 15.22 -12.32
CA GLN A 664 -44.67 16.52 -12.43
C GLN A 664 -46.14 16.71 -12.01
N ASP A 665 -46.54 17.93 -11.61
CA ASP A 665 -47.94 18.31 -11.43
C ASP A 665 -48.41 19.58 -12.18
N PRO A 666 -48.60 19.56 -13.50
CA PRO A 666 -49.33 20.59 -14.23
C PRO A 666 -50.81 20.71 -13.79
N PHE A 667 -51.27 20.01 -12.75
CA PHE A 667 -52.53 20.32 -12.06
C PHE A 667 -52.38 21.23 -10.83
N SER A 668 -51.19 21.41 -10.26
CA SER A 668 -50.99 22.28 -9.08
C SER A 668 -49.71 23.09 -9.12
N THR A 669 -48.67 22.51 -9.68
CA THR A 669 -47.26 22.79 -9.48
C THR A 669 -46.48 21.96 -10.53
N GLY A 670 -46.19 22.45 -11.73
CA GLY A 670 -45.52 21.69 -12.79
C GLY A 670 -44.43 20.72 -12.31
N GLN A 671 -43.32 21.17 -11.72
CA GLN A 671 -42.02 20.51 -11.96
C GLN A 671 -40.81 20.77 -10.94
N GLU A 672 -40.48 19.99 -9.84
CA GLU A 672 -39.59 20.19 -8.59
C GLU A 672 -38.46 19.18 -8.11
N LEU A 673 -38.88 18.22 -7.25
CA LEU A 673 -38.28 17.23 -6.31
C LEU A 673 -39.14 16.53 -5.14
N TRP A 674 -40.07 15.56 -5.29
CA TRP A 674 -40.69 14.87 -4.10
C TRP A 674 -39.59 13.90 -3.60
N ARG A 675 -39.66 13.37 -2.38
CA ARG A 675 -38.68 12.40 -1.84
C ARG A 675 -39.33 11.16 -1.33
N SER A 676 -38.67 10.00 -1.44
CA SER A 676 -39.27 8.70 -1.13
C SER A 676 -38.47 7.84 -0.14
N ASP A 677 -39.04 6.69 0.19
CA ASP A 677 -38.41 5.54 0.83
C ASP A 677 -38.94 4.20 0.27
N GLY A 678 -39.61 4.22 -0.89
CA GLY A 678 -40.32 3.06 -1.45
C GLY A 678 -41.57 2.65 -0.66
N THR A 679 -42.32 3.63 -0.11
CA THR A 679 -43.68 3.46 0.45
C THR A 679 -44.57 4.62 0.01
N SER A 680 -45.90 4.50 0.04
CA SER A 680 -46.81 5.59 -0.36
C SER A 680 -46.68 6.90 0.45
N ALA A 681 -46.04 6.86 1.62
CA ALA A 681 -46.15 7.90 2.64
C ALA A 681 -44.81 8.55 3.03
N GLY A 682 -43.70 7.82 2.95
CA GLY A 682 -42.34 8.39 3.06
C GLY A 682 -41.90 9.17 1.83
N THR A 683 -42.89 9.76 1.16
CA THR A 683 -43.07 9.89 -0.28
C THR A 683 -43.86 11.19 -0.43
N PHE A 684 -43.11 12.31 -0.33
CA PHE A 684 -43.61 13.68 -0.05
C PHE A 684 -42.89 14.84 -0.79
N LEU A 685 -43.61 15.93 -1.09
CA LEU A 685 -43.09 17.11 -1.79
C LEU A 685 -42.05 17.78 -0.92
N VAL A 686 -40.85 18.05 -1.45
CA VAL A 686 -39.87 18.76 -0.64
C VAL A 686 -40.23 20.26 -0.40
N ARG A 687 -40.63 21.17 -1.36
CA ARG A 687 -41.65 22.30 -1.27
C ARG A 687 -41.74 23.35 -2.45
N ASP A 688 -42.91 23.47 -3.08
CA ASP A 688 -43.30 24.31 -4.26
C ASP A 688 -42.50 25.60 -4.51
N ILE A 689 -41.64 25.64 -5.53
CA ILE A 689 -40.58 26.65 -5.61
C ILE A 689 -40.88 27.92 -6.41
N ARG A 690 -41.21 27.92 -7.71
CA ARG A 690 -41.94 29.07 -8.31
C ARG A 690 -43.34 28.80 -7.91
N PRO A 691 -43.95 29.63 -7.06
CA PRO A 691 -45.26 29.29 -6.58
C PRO A 691 -46.25 29.22 -7.77
N GLY A 692 -46.89 28.06 -7.95
CA GLY A 692 -47.87 27.83 -9.02
C GLY A 692 -47.41 26.81 -10.06
N LEU A 693 -48.00 26.81 -11.26
CA LEU A 693 -47.70 25.80 -12.31
C LEU A 693 -46.28 25.94 -12.91
N ASN A 694 -45.63 27.07 -12.70
CA ASN A 694 -44.44 27.51 -13.41
C ASN A 694 -43.12 26.80 -13.08
N SER A 695 -42.62 26.04 -14.03
CA SER A 695 -41.44 25.18 -13.95
C SER A 695 -40.14 25.70 -14.56
N SER A 696 -38.96 25.12 -14.23
CA SER A 696 -37.52 25.45 -14.53
C SER A 696 -36.41 24.37 -14.79
N ASN A 697 -35.62 24.29 -15.88
CA ASN A 697 -34.91 23.07 -16.46
C ASN A 697 -33.75 22.43 -15.62
N PRO A 698 -33.35 21.12 -15.62
CA PRO A 698 -32.12 20.38 -14.27
C PRO A 698 -30.65 19.91 -14.78
N THR A 699 -30.11 18.77 -14.28
CA THR A 699 -29.76 17.44 -14.99
C THR A 699 -28.48 16.86 -14.37
N GLY A 700 -28.02 15.59 -14.31
CA GLY A 700 -26.65 15.09 -13.86
C GLY A 700 -26.13 14.33 -12.51
N LEU A 701 -26.77 14.20 -11.31
CA LEU A 701 -26.44 13.40 -10.02
C LEU A 701 -25.14 12.49 -9.67
N THR A 702 -24.43 12.54 -8.48
CA THR A 702 -23.49 11.50 -7.83
C THR A 702 -23.20 11.57 -6.26
N ALA A 703 -23.90 10.82 -5.37
CA ALA A 703 -23.84 10.66 -3.86
C ALA A 703 -22.62 11.06 -2.95
N VAL A 704 -22.74 11.72 -1.75
CA VAL A 704 -21.64 11.99 -0.72
C VAL A 704 -22.01 12.55 0.69
N ASN A 705 -21.13 12.58 1.71
CA ASN A 705 -21.06 13.40 2.98
C ASN A 705 -22.32 14.06 3.62
N GLY A 706 -23.55 13.70 3.25
CA GLY A 706 -24.72 14.55 3.45
C GLY A 706 -24.78 15.82 2.56
N VAL A 707 -24.21 15.86 1.33
CA VAL A 707 -24.07 17.08 0.48
C VAL A 707 -24.62 17.08 -1.02
N LEU A 708 -25.88 16.68 -1.29
CA LEU A 708 -26.79 16.55 -2.49
C LEU A 708 -26.70 17.52 -3.69
N PHE A 709 -25.60 18.09 -4.10
CA PHE A 709 -25.39 19.11 -5.16
C PHE A 709 -26.28 19.16 -6.52
N PHE A 710 -27.59 19.60 -6.58
CA PHE A 710 -28.46 20.05 -7.76
C PHE A 710 -29.22 21.43 -7.80
N ALA A 711 -29.47 21.94 -9.00
CA ALA A 711 -30.28 23.17 -9.38
C ALA A 711 -31.78 23.57 -11.97
N ALA A 712 -32.96 24.15 -12.34
CA ALA A 712 -34.25 24.57 -11.81
C ALA A 712 -34.48 25.84 -10.99
N ASN A 713 -34.29 27.00 -11.61
CA ASN A 713 -33.55 28.03 -10.92
C ASN A 713 -34.34 28.99 -10.02
N ASP A 714 -34.52 30.28 -10.36
CA ASP A 714 -35.46 31.07 -9.58
C ASP A 714 -36.39 32.09 -10.25
N GLY A 715 -36.15 32.62 -11.44
CA GLY A 715 -37.08 33.56 -12.06
C GLY A 715 -37.26 34.85 -11.26
N VAL A 716 -36.19 35.30 -10.61
CA VAL A 716 -36.11 36.54 -9.81
C VAL A 716 -34.74 37.18 -9.92
N ASN A 717 -33.70 36.37 -9.82
CA ASN A 717 -32.31 36.81 -9.77
C ASN A 717 -31.40 35.77 -10.44
N GLY A 718 -31.95 34.99 -11.37
CA GLY A 718 -31.19 34.08 -12.19
C GLY A 718 -31.21 32.67 -11.64
N THR A 719 -29.99 32.17 -11.66
CA THR A 719 -29.54 30.89 -11.13
C THR A 719 -28.41 31.35 -10.11
N GLU A 720 -27.32 30.61 -9.65
CA GLU A 720 -26.20 31.01 -8.69
C GLU A 720 -25.96 30.22 -7.31
N LEU A 721 -25.75 28.87 -7.24
CA LEU A 721 -25.37 27.96 -6.11
C LEU A 721 -26.35 27.68 -4.89
N TRP A 722 -27.27 26.63 -4.71
CA TRP A 722 -28.48 26.01 -3.86
C TRP A 722 -27.96 25.17 -2.64
N LYS A 723 -28.82 24.55 -1.82
CA LYS A 723 -28.47 23.85 -0.57
C LYS A 723 -29.65 22.97 -0.15
N SER A 724 -29.46 21.91 0.63
CA SER A 724 -30.47 20.86 0.92
C SER A 724 -30.20 20.05 2.20
N ASP A 725 -31.22 19.32 2.65
CA ASP A 725 -31.17 18.16 3.55
C ASP A 725 -32.28 17.11 3.30
N GLY A 726 -33.05 17.23 2.20
CA GLY A 726 -34.27 16.44 1.96
C GLY A 726 -35.50 16.93 2.75
N THR A 727 -35.46 18.11 3.36
CA THR A 727 -36.62 18.78 3.99
C THR A 727 -36.95 20.12 3.33
N GLU A 728 -38.20 20.58 3.48
CA GLU A 728 -38.68 21.93 3.14
C GLU A 728 -37.71 23.08 3.53
N ALA A 729 -36.86 22.94 4.56
CA ALA A 729 -36.21 24.07 5.24
C ALA A 729 -34.68 24.01 5.40
N GLY A 730 -34.03 22.84 5.29
CA GLY A 730 -32.56 22.74 5.18
C GLY A 730 -32.07 22.95 3.74
N THR A 731 -33.02 23.02 2.81
CA THR A 731 -32.95 23.91 1.66
C THR A 731 -32.57 25.31 2.06
N ARG A 732 -31.78 26.06 1.28
CA ARG A 732 -31.61 27.52 1.51
C ARG A 732 -30.76 28.17 0.44
N LEU A 733 -30.61 29.52 0.50
CA LEU A 733 -29.60 30.30 -0.25
C LEU A 733 -28.15 30.02 0.16
N VAL A 734 -27.16 30.33 -0.70
CA VAL A 734 -25.72 30.22 -0.41
C VAL A 734 -25.31 31.52 0.28
N ALA A 735 -26.09 32.63 0.28
CA ALA A 735 -25.62 34.03 0.44
C ALA A 735 -26.63 35.08 1.00
N ASP A 736 -26.24 36.36 0.87
CA ASP A 736 -27.06 37.57 0.62
C ASP A 736 -26.32 38.46 -0.45
N ILE A 737 -26.92 38.90 -1.57
CA ILE A 737 -26.26 39.80 -2.58
C ILE A 737 -27.25 40.73 -3.36
N GLY A 738 -26.85 41.33 -4.50
CA GLY A 738 -27.74 42.09 -5.41
C GLY A 738 -27.13 42.48 -6.78
N VAL A 739 -27.47 41.73 -7.85
CA VAL A 739 -27.05 41.96 -9.26
C VAL A 739 -28.23 41.66 -10.22
N GLY A 740 -28.06 40.90 -11.33
CA GLY A 740 -29.16 40.30 -12.11
C GLY A 740 -29.66 38.99 -11.47
N VAL A 741 -30.39 38.04 -12.07
CA VAL A 741 -31.11 37.78 -13.36
C VAL A 741 -30.48 37.00 -14.54
N GLY A 742 -29.56 36.03 -14.40
CA GLY A 742 -29.35 35.13 -15.57
C GLY A 742 -28.17 34.17 -15.63
N GLY A 743 -27.03 34.49 -14.98
CA GLY A 743 -25.60 34.27 -15.34
C GLY A 743 -24.74 33.03 -15.69
N SER A 744 -24.44 32.13 -14.76
CA SER A 744 -23.44 31.04 -14.79
C SER A 744 -23.72 29.43 -14.98
N ASN A 745 -23.95 28.74 -16.14
CA ASN A 745 -24.60 27.39 -16.54
C ASN A 745 -23.97 25.91 -16.44
N PRO A 746 -23.89 25.17 -15.31
CA PRO A 746 -23.36 23.76 -15.21
C PRO A 746 -23.64 22.57 -16.18
N ALA A 747 -22.74 21.54 -16.24
CA ALA A 747 -22.99 20.19 -16.81
C ALA A 747 -22.61 18.85 -16.09
N ASN A 748 -21.80 17.93 -16.60
CA ASN A 748 -21.49 16.59 -16.03
C ASN A 748 -20.70 16.45 -14.66
N LEU A 749 -21.30 16.38 -13.44
CA LEU A 749 -20.56 16.29 -12.13
C LEU A 749 -20.30 14.80 -11.68
N THR A 750 -19.46 14.49 -10.66
CA THR A 750 -19.33 13.12 -10.00
C THR A 750 -18.71 13.15 -8.55
N ASN A 751 -18.81 12.13 -7.66
CA ASN A 751 -18.42 12.10 -6.20
C ASN A 751 -16.99 11.59 -5.83
N VAL A 752 -16.09 12.30 -5.10
CA VAL A 752 -14.73 11.88 -4.69
C VAL A 752 -14.38 11.95 -3.20
N ASN A 753 -14.98 11.20 -2.29
CA ASN A 753 -14.65 11.36 -0.85
C ASN A 753 -15.01 12.77 -0.30
N GLY A 754 -15.33 13.77 -1.13
CA GLY A 754 -16.46 14.67 -0.87
C GLY A 754 -16.56 16.11 -1.43
N ARG A 755 -15.62 16.73 -2.17
CA ARG A 755 -15.50 18.18 -2.59
C ARG A 755 -15.70 18.38 -4.07
N LEU A 756 -16.96 18.43 -4.48
CA LEU A 756 -17.52 18.28 -5.84
C LEU A 756 -16.79 18.97 -7.00
N PHE A 757 -17.19 18.82 -8.24
CA PHE A 757 -16.85 19.79 -9.25
C PHE A 757 -18.14 20.30 -9.92
N PHE A 758 -18.19 21.41 -10.66
CA PHE A 758 -19.45 22.12 -10.91
C PHE A 758 -19.53 23.19 -12.01
N THR A 759 -19.02 23.06 -13.24
CA THR A 759 -19.21 23.99 -14.40
C THR A 759 -20.24 25.14 -14.28
N ALA A 760 -19.99 26.39 -14.71
CA ALA A 760 -20.88 27.54 -14.66
C ALA A 760 -20.38 28.65 -15.64
N ASN A 761 -21.00 29.83 -15.76
CA ASN A 761 -20.89 30.81 -16.89
C ASN A 761 -20.77 32.31 -16.45
N ASP A 762 -19.87 32.72 -15.55
CA ASP A 762 -19.90 34.05 -14.89
C ASP A 762 -19.92 35.26 -15.80
N GLY A 763 -19.13 35.20 -16.87
CA GLY A 763 -19.02 36.24 -17.85
C GLY A 763 -17.69 36.89 -18.19
N VAL A 764 -16.71 37.11 -17.29
CA VAL A 764 -15.65 38.09 -17.64
C VAL A 764 -14.74 37.64 -18.78
N THR A 765 -14.80 36.38 -19.20
CA THR A 765 -14.10 35.87 -20.37
C THR A 765 -14.90 34.84 -21.17
N GLY A 766 -15.15 33.61 -20.70
CA GLY A 766 -16.03 32.71 -21.49
C GLY A 766 -16.32 31.21 -21.23
N VAL A 767 -15.67 30.37 -20.38
CA VAL A 767 -15.92 28.89 -20.20
C VAL A 767 -15.20 28.11 -18.99
N GLU A 768 -15.06 28.55 -17.70
CA GLU A 768 -13.99 28.21 -16.67
C GLU A 768 -14.26 27.76 -15.10
N LEU A 769 -13.99 26.50 -14.65
CA LEU A 769 -14.40 25.56 -13.47
C LEU A 769 -14.41 26.02 -11.88
N TYR A 770 -14.88 25.46 -10.66
CA TYR A 770 -14.89 26.00 -9.13
C TYR A 770 -14.65 25.21 -7.73
N THR A 771 -15.43 25.32 -6.59
CA THR A 771 -15.70 24.45 -5.33
C THR A 771 -17.19 24.47 -4.77
N SER A 772 -17.61 23.97 -3.57
CA SER A 772 -18.88 24.23 -2.78
C SER A 772 -19.41 23.26 -1.63
N ASP A 773 -19.27 23.44 -0.29
CA ASP A 773 -20.03 22.66 0.76
C ASP A 773 -21.51 23.06 0.99
N GLY A 774 -21.95 24.19 0.44
CA GLY A 774 -23.33 24.65 0.57
C GLY A 774 -23.63 25.84 1.48
N THR A 775 -22.64 26.44 2.16
CA THR A 775 -22.88 27.37 3.28
C THR A 775 -23.05 28.92 3.08
N ALA A 776 -22.03 29.78 3.35
CA ALA A 776 -22.03 31.29 3.30
C ALA A 776 -20.71 32.16 3.02
N ALA A 777 -19.46 31.66 3.04
CA ALA A 777 -18.14 32.24 2.62
C ALA A 777 -16.89 31.36 2.07
N GLN A 778 -16.89 30.46 1.05
CA GLN A 778 -15.70 30.02 0.22
C GLN A 778 -15.86 29.99 -1.34
N THR A 779 -16.94 30.48 -1.97
CA THR A 779 -17.38 30.47 -3.43
C THR A 779 -16.63 30.90 -4.82
N GLN A 780 -15.32 31.20 -5.08
CA GLN A 780 -14.65 31.88 -6.29
C GLN A 780 -13.41 31.12 -6.81
N LEU A 781 -12.28 31.73 -7.25
CA LEU A 781 -11.50 31.37 -8.48
C LEU A 781 -10.51 30.20 -8.42
N VAL A 782 -9.89 29.72 -9.51
CA VAL A 782 -8.66 28.92 -9.44
C VAL A 782 -7.61 29.86 -9.84
N ARG A 783 -6.91 29.47 -10.85
CA ARG A 783 -5.71 30.05 -11.26
C ARG A 783 -6.10 30.98 -12.40
N ASP A 784 -5.84 30.67 -13.65
CA ASP A 784 -6.54 31.19 -14.84
C ASP A 784 -6.14 30.30 -16.01
N ILE A 785 -6.95 29.29 -16.35
CA ILE A 785 -6.64 28.25 -17.36
C ILE A 785 -6.43 29.07 -18.62
N ARG A 786 -7.48 29.65 -19.22
CA ARG A 786 -7.44 30.36 -20.51
C ARG A 786 -7.67 31.88 -20.51
N PRO A 787 -6.68 32.71 -20.19
CA PRO A 787 -6.88 34.16 -20.07
C PRO A 787 -7.41 34.96 -21.28
N SER A 788 -7.71 34.33 -22.42
CA SER A 788 -8.30 34.94 -23.63
C SER A 788 -9.78 34.68 -23.85
N GLY A 789 -10.33 33.57 -23.36
CA GLY A 789 -11.41 32.92 -24.09
C GLY A 789 -11.42 31.39 -24.02
N SER A 790 -12.10 30.76 -24.97
CA SER A 790 -12.94 29.61 -24.63
C SER A 790 -12.26 28.33 -24.17
N SER A 791 -12.75 27.83 -23.03
CA SER A 791 -12.11 26.81 -22.22
C SER A 791 -12.78 25.41 -22.09
N ASN A 792 -14.09 25.26 -22.22
CA ASN A 792 -14.77 24.05 -22.74
C ASN A 792 -14.49 22.63 -22.17
N PRO A 793 -14.73 22.31 -20.89
CA PRO A 793 -14.79 20.90 -20.48
C PRO A 793 -15.63 19.84 -21.28
N THR A 794 -15.34 18.48 -21.20
CA THR A 794 -15.87 17.41 -22.14
C THR A 794 -16.36 15.94 -21.75
N GLN A 795 -16.00 15.17 -20.68
CA GLN A 795 -16.67 13.88 -20.16
C GLN A 795 -16.18 13.45 -18.74
N LEU A 796 -16.99 12.92 -17.77
CA LEU A 796 -16.56 12.86 -16.32
C LEU A 796 -16.92 11.74 -15.34
N VAL A 797 -16.01 11.45 -14.37
CA VAL A 797 -16.16 10.44 -13.26
C VAL A 797 -15.02 10.28 -12.18
N SER A 798 -13.91 9.48 -12.30
CA SER A 798 -13.15 8.77 -11.21
C SER A 798 -11.56 8.69 -11.11
N PHE A 799 -10.67 9.26 -10.19
CA PHE A 799 -9.48 8.76 -9.33
C PHE A 799 -9.09 9.60 -8.04
N ASN A 800 -8.37 8.98 -7.06
CA ASN A 800 -7.81 9.26 -5.67
C ASN A 800 -8.16 10.56 -4.88
N GLY A 801 -9.43 10.98 -4.76
CA GLY A 801 -9.83 12.15 -3.95
C GLY A 801 -9.90 13.45 -4.70
N MET A 802 -10.01 13.27 -6.00
CA MET A 802 -9.12 13.83 -6.94
C MET A 802 -9.99 14.01 -8.25
N ALA A 803 -9.65 14.83 -9.28
CA ALA A 803 -10.52 15.20 -10.44
C ALA A 803 -9.76 15.68 -11.73
N PHE A 804 -9.70 14.96 -12.90
CA PHE A 804 -8.73 15.06 -14.05
C PHE A 804 -9.28 14.87 -15.46
N PHE A 805 -8.80 15.64 -16.46
CA PHE A 805 -9.55 16.22 -17.60
C PHE A 805 -8.99 15.93 -19.05
N VAL A 806 -8.87 16.90 -20.01
CA VAL A 806 -7.93 17.21 -21.16
C VAL A 806 -7.99 18.74 -21.46
N ALA A 807 -7.05 19.55 -22.03
CA ALA A 807 -7.32 21.01 -22.21
C ALA A 807 -6.52 22.11 -23.03
N ASN A 808 -7.00 22.87 -24.08
CA ASN A 808 -6.12 23.84 -24.85
C ASN A 808 -5.72 25.24 -24.34
N ASP A 809 -4.41 25.34 -24.08
CA ASP A 809 -3.64 26.58 -24.16
C ASP A 809 -3.53 27.17 -25.55
N GLY A 810 -2.59 26.67 -26.33
CA GLY A 810 -2.23 27.31 -27.59
C GLY A 810 -1.41 28.60 -27.42
N VAL A 811 -0.69 28.75 -26.31
CA VAL A 811 0.71 28.30 -26.28
C VAL A 811 0.76 26.78 -26.52
N ASN A 812 0.22 25.91 -25.65
CA ASN A 812 0.57 24.48 -25.75
C ASN A 812 -0.49 23.46 -26.29
N GLY A 813 -1.60 23.82 -26.94
CA GLY A 813 -2.65 22.84 -27.31
C GLY A 813 -3.32 22.13 -26.10
N ILE A 814 -4.08 21.00 -26.24
CA ILE A 814 -5.03 20.38 -25.23
C ILE A 814 -4.43 19.24 -24.31
N GLU A 815 -4.34 19.22 -22.94
CA GLU A 815 -3.98 18.04 -22.00
C GLU A 815 -4.19 18.21 -20.43
N LEU A 816 -4.07 17.12 -19.62
CA LEU A 816 -4.41 16.84 -18.17
C LEU A 816 -3.80 17.71 -17.03
N TRP A 817 -4.14 17.69 -15.71
CA TRP A 817 -3.50 18.46 -14.59
C TRP A 817 -3.55 17.81 -13.13
N LYS A 818 -3.51 18.54 -11.98
CA LYS A 818 -3.98 18.19 -10.57
C LYS A 818 -4.33 19.43 -9.67
N SER A 819 -5.63 19.70 -9.39
CA SER A 819 -6.14 20.88 -8.66
C SER A 819 -7.13 20.51 -7.59
N ASP A 820 -6.56 20.36 -6.42
CA ASP A 820 -6.90 21.23 -5.34
C ASP A 820 -8.34 21.75 -5.13
N GLY A 821 -8.76 22.66 -5.99
CA GLY A 821 -9.42 23.87 -5.54
C GLY A 821 -8.68 24.54 -4.35
N THR A 822 -7.47 25.11 -4.55
CA THR A 822 -6.63 26.13 -3.81
C THR A 822 -5.16 26.24 -4.32
N PRO A 823 -4.58 27.46 -4.43
CA PRO A 823 -3.60 27.97 -5.44
C PRO A 823 -2.65 27.07 -6.27
N GLY A 824 -1.60 26.50 -5.65
CA GLY A 824 -0.27 26.65 -6.23
C GLY A 824 0.16 25.66 -7.32
N GLY A 825 -0.52 24.52 -7.43
CA GLY A 825 0.03 23.32 -8.10
C GLY A 825 -0.99 22.52 -8.90
N THR A 826 -2.14 23.12 -9.08
CA THR A 826 -2.32 23.76 -10.37
C THR A 826 -0.96 24.44 -10.86
N THR A 827 0.10 23.70 -11.32
CA THR A 827 1.49 23.82 -12.13
C THR A 827 2.87 21.39 -13.37
N ILE A 828 3.20 21.09 -14.69
CA ILE A 828 2.77 19.88 -15.53
C ILE A 828 3.03 18.40 -15.07
N VAL A 829 2.25 17.32 -15.40
CA VAL A 829 2.74 15.90 -15.13
C VAL A 829 3.74 15.49 -16.10
N ARG A 830 3.43 15.54 -17.38
CA ARG A 830 4.31 14.97 -18.36
C ARG A 830 3.79 15.37 -19.74
N ASP A 831 4.05 16.64 -20.17
CA ASP A 831 3.96 17.44 -21.45
C ASP A 831 4.18 16.71 -22.77
N ILE A 832 3.50 17.00 -23.88
CA ILE A 832 3.31 15.93 -24.84
C ILE A 832 3.20 16.28 -26.33
N PHE A 833 4.07 17.14 -26.89
CA PHE A 833 4.61 17.15 -28.28
C PHE A 833 5.43 18.46 -28.46
N PRO A 834 6.34 18.59 -29.44
CA PRO A 834 6.98 19.87 -29.77
C PRO A 834 6.20 20.79 -30.75
N GLY A 835 5.33 21.75 -30.33
CA GLY A 835 4.39 22.68 -31.07
C GLY A 835 3.08 23.22 -30.38
N ASP A 836 1.86 23.07 -30.92
CA ASP A 836 0.56 23.46 -30.31
C ASP A 836 -0.66 22.46 -30.48
N PHE A 837 -0.48 21.13 -30.67
CA PHE A 837 -1.42 20.29 -31.49
C PHE A 837 -2.28 19.17 -30.89
N GLY A 838 -1.71 18.16 -30.22
CA GLY A 838 -2.36 16.88 -29.87
C GLY A 838 -3.32 16.28 -30.91
N SER A 839 -4.61 16.05 -30.60
CA SER A 839 -5.58 15.34 -31.46
C SER A 839 -7.10 15.50 -31.17
N LEU A 840 -7.75 14.56 -30.43
CA LEU A 840 -9.15 14.54 -29.93
C LEU A 840 -9.47 13.30 -29.04
N PRO A 841 -9.09 13.26 -27.74
CA PRO A 841 -9.52 12.25 -26.78
C PRO A 841 -10.94 12.57 -26.34
N ASN A 842 -11.51 11.69 -25.54
CA ASN A 842 -12.95 11.59 -25.32
C ASN A 842 -13.26 11.03 -23.89
N ALA A 843 -14.35 10.23 -23.67
CA ALA A 843 -15.02 9.70 -22.43
C ALA A 843 -14.57 8.50 -21.46
N LEU A 844 -15.14 8.46 -20.24
CA LEU A 844 -14.51 7.89 -19.03
C LEU A 844 -14.93 6.44 -18.57
N ARG A 845 -14.26 5.78 -17.57
CA ARG A 845 -14.61 4.49 -16.80
C ARG A 845 -13.59 3.84 -15.75
N VAL A 846 -13.95 3.01 -14.71
CA VAL A 846 -13.70 3.12 -13.20
C VAL A 846 -12.70 2.28 -12.33
N ILE A 847 -11.33 2.23 -12.47
CA ILE A 847 -10.54 1.03 -11.98
C ILE A 847 -8.99 0.88 -11.76
N GLY A 848 -8.57 0.39 -10.58
CA GLY A 848 -7.52 -0.64 -10.34
C GLY A 848 -7.02 -0.79 -8.88
N ASP A 849 -5.71 -0.75 -8.62
CA ASP A 849 -5.31 0.44 -7.88
C ASP A 849 -5.43 1.68 -8.78
N ARG A 850 -5.61 1.54 -10.10
CA ARG A 850 -5.26 2.51 -11.11
C ARG A 850 -6.44 3.11 -12.00
N LEU A 851 -6.32 3.64 -13.24
CA LEU A 851 -7.43 4.26 -14.07
C LEU A 851 -7.64 4.10 -15.65
N TYR A 852 -7.00 4.88 -16.54
CA TYR A 852 -6.78 4.81 -18.02
C TYR A 852 -7.66 5.64 -18.93
N PHE A 853 -7.07 6.12 -20.06
CA PHE A 853 -7.63 7.19 -20.90
C PHE A 853 -7.16 7.21 -22.41
N ALA A 854 -6.79 8.35 -23.05
CA ALA A 854 -6.36 8.62 -24.45
C ALA A 854 -5.60 9.98 -24.72
N ALA A 855 -4.57 10.08 -25.59
CA ALA A 855 -3.63 11.22 -25.86
C ALA A 855 -2.61 11.15 -27.05
N ASP A 856 -2.63 11.89 -28.18
CA ASP A 856 -1.69 11.76 -29.35
C ASP A 856 -0.20 12.13 -29.15
N ASP A 857 0.67 11.54 -29.95
CA ASP A 857 2.14 11.54 -29.81
C ASP A 857 2.93 12.08 -30.96
N GLY A 858 2.33 12.40 -32.11
CA GLY A 858 3.07 12.82 -33.31
C GLY A 858 4.12 11.85 -33.87
N VAL A 859 4.50 10.80 -33.13
CA VAL A 859 5.30 9.68 -33.56
C VAL A 859 4.41 8.46 -33.58
N HIS A 860 3.98 7.89 -32.44
CA HIS A 860 3.09 6.73 -32.39
C HIS A 860 1.60 7.03 -32.41
N GLY A 861 1.20 8.12 -33.06
CA GLY A 861 -0.18 8.41 -33.40
C GLY A 861 -1.09 8.33 -32.18
N SER A 862 -1.75 7.19 -32.00
CA SER A 862 -2.94 7.04 -31.19
C SER A 862 -3.00 5.80 -30.22
N GLU A 863 -1.87 5.31 -29.62
CA GLU A 863 -1.76 4.16 -28.66
C GLU A 863 -1.81 4.39 -27.12
N LEU A 864 -0.89 3.84 -26.27
CA LEU A 864 -0.88 3.64 -24.79
C LEU A 864 0.34 4.08 -23.70
N TRP A 865 0.84 5.28 -23.06
CA TRP A 865 0.71 6.44 -21.85
C TRP A 865 0.25 6.50 -20.17
N LEU A 866 -0.42 5.61 -19.30
CA LEU A 866 -0.50 4.94 -17.84
C LEU A 866 -0.44 5.59 -16.43
N THR A 867 -0.54 4.80 -15.33
CA THR A 867 -0.04 5.18 -13.98
C THR A 867 0.63 4.19 -12.96
N ASP A 868 1.79 4.63 -12.35
CA ASP A 868 2.48 4.21 -11.07
C ASP A 868 3.51 5.28 -10.51
N GLY A 869 3.69 6.45 -11.14
CA GLY A 869 4.43 7.65 -10.65
C GLY A 869 3.85 9.08 -10.77
N THR A 870 4.35 9.82 -11.74
CA THR A 870 3.86 11.09 -12.33
C THR A 870 4.97 11.53 -13.32
N ALA A 871 6.23 11.11 -13.05
CA ALA A 871 7.51 11.46 -13.68
C ALA A 871 8.55 10.34 -14.13
N ALA A 872 8.97 9.25 -13.39
CA ALA A 872 10.22 8.42 -13.63
C ALA A 872 10.34 6.84 -13.94
N GLY A 873 9.45 5.86 -13.56
CA GLY A 873 8.94 4.54 -14.20
C GLY A 873 7.51 4.22 -15.01
N THR A 874 6.86 4.40 -16.28
CA THR A 874 6.80 4.95 -17.80
C THR A 874 7.65 4.56 -19.06
N VAL A 875 7.19 3.57 -19.83
CA VAL A 875 7.43 3.08 -21.21
C VAL A 875 6.07 2.41 -21.52
N MET A 876 5.50 2.48 -22.71
CA MET A 876 4.05 2.28 -22.97
C MET A 876 3.49 1.05 -22.35
N LEU A 877 2.20 1.03 -22.03
CA LEU A 877 1.34 -0.10 -22.33
C LEU A 877 1.22 -0.19 -23.86
N GLN A 878 0.06 -0.50 -24.41
CA GLN A 878 0.00 -1.17 -25.69
C GLN A 878 -0.21 -0.29 -26.92
N ASP A 879 0.84 0.47 -27.27
CA ASP A 879 1.42 0.37 -28.62
C ASP A 879 1.01 -0.97 -29.26
N ILE A 880 0.37 -0.95 -30.42
CA ILE A 880 -0.12 -2.13 -31.12
C ILE A 880 0.09 -2.08 -32.65
N ASN A 881 -0.10 -1.00 -33.40
CA ASN A 881 -0.51 -0.94 -34.83
C ASN A 881 0.61 -0.96 -35.91
N PRO A 882 1.57 -1.90 -35.82
CA PRO A 882 2.99 -1.77 -36.19
C PRO A 882 3.26 -0.83 -37.38
N GLY A 883 3.34 0.49 -37.19
CA GLY A 883 3.19 1.38 -38.37
C GLY A 883 3.35 2.89 -38.18
N ILE A 884 2.35 3.66 -38.66
CA ILE A 884 2.18 5.12 -38.48
C ILE A 884 0.70 5.56 -38.23
N GLU A 885 -0.21 4.61 -38.04
CA GLU A 885 -1.62 4.69 -38.47
C GLU A 885 -2.62 4.85 -37.32
N GLU A 886 -3.66 5.69 -37.47
CA GLU A 886 -4.62 6.10 -36.41
C GLU A 886 -5.44 4.95 -35.83
N SER A 887 -5.92 5.20 -34.60
CA SER A 887 -7.09 4.54 -34.08
C SER A 887 -8.01 5.42 -33.14
N ALA A 888 -7.63 5.95 -31.95
CA ALA A 888 -8.37 6.90 -31.01
C ALA A 888 -8.96 6.38 -29.64
N PRO A 889 -8.24 6.45 -28.48
CA PRO A 889 -8.33 5.59 -27.25
C PRO A 889 -9.43 5.66 -26.10
N ALA A 890 -9.40 4.72 -25.07
CA ALA A 890 -10.27 4.26 -23.89
C ALA A 890 -10.93 2.82 -23.65
N GLY A 891 -11.93 2.63 -22.75
CA GLY A 891 -12.78 1.40 -22.76
C GLY A 891 -13.46 0.80 -21.52
N PHE A 892 -13.36 1.37 -20.33
CA PHE A 892 -12.97 0.65 -19.11
C PHE A 892 -14.10 -0.10 -18.35
N VAL A 893 -13.84 -1.21 -17.60
CA VAL A 893 -14.70 -2.28 -16.93
C VAL A 893 -13.85 -3.10 -15.90
N GLN A 894 -14.15 -4.10 -15.03
CA GLN A 894 -13.09 -5.06 -14.48
C GLN A 894 -13.56 -6.53 -14.35
N LEU A 895 -13.46 -7.18 -13.18
CA LEU A 895 -13.41 -8.62 -12.88
C LEU A 895 -12.00 -9.03 -12.47
N GLY A 896 -11.88 -9.58 -11.26
CA GLY A 896 -10.76 -10.43 -10.90
C GLY A 896 -9.39 -9.80 -11.17
N SER A 897 -8.72 -10.27 -12.24
CA SER A 897 -7.28 -10.18 -12.50
C SER A 897 -6.86 -9.44 -13.81
N MET A 898 -7.58 -8.38 -14.26
CA MET A 898 -7.82 -8.22 -15.70
C MET A 898 -7.91 -6.80 -16.42
N LEU A 899 -6.90 -5.96 -16.73
CA LEU A 899 -7.02 -4.70 -17.57
C LEU A 899 -7.17 -4.78 -19.14
N LEU A 900 -8.28 -4.31 -19.75
CA LEU A 900 -8.79 -4.73 -21.10
C LEU A 900 -8.80 -3.84 -22.46
N MET A 901 -8.26 -2.63 -22.78
CA MET A 901 -8.34 -1.69 -24.02
C MET A 901 -9.40 -1.75 -25.17
N THR A 902 -9.99 -0.73 -25.89
CA THR A 902 -10.67 -0.87 -27.28
C THR A 902 -9.63 -0.70 -28.41
N ALA A 903 -9.90 -0.91 -29.73
CA ALA A 903 -9.16 -0.33 -30.89
C ALA A 903 -9.28 -0.99 -32.25
N GLY A 904 -8.86 -0.28 -33.33
CA GLY A 904 -8.46 -0.82 -34.66
C GLY A 904 -6.99 -0.71 -35.13
N ARG A 905 -6.35 -1.83 -35.49
CA ARG A 905 -5.19 -1.87 -36.41
C ARG A 905 -5.49 -2.64 -37.71
N ASN A 906 -4.51 -3.39 -38.22
CA ASN A 906 -4.27 -3.42 -39.66
C ASN A 906 -4.64 -4.72 -40.40
N ASP A 907 -4.14 -5.89 -39.98
CA ASP A 907 -4.55 -7.17 -40.60
C ASP A 907 -6.04 -7.56 -40.41
N VAL A 908 -6.87 -6.76 -39.70
CA VAL A 908 -8.36 -6.82 -39.78
C VAL A 908 -9.19 -5.53 -39.65
N GLY A 909 -8.69 -4.47 -39.03
CA GLY A 909 -9.55 -3.59 -38.21
C GLY A 909 -9.32 -3.85 -36.71
N ARG A 910 -10.38 -4.01 -35.91
CA ARG A 910 -10.40 -3.83 -34.45
C ARG A 910 -10.22 -5.22 -33.73
N GLU A 911 -9.68 -5.37 -32.50
CA GLU A 911 -8.94 -6.53 -31.80
C GLU A 911 -9.31 -7.38 -30.54
N LEU A 912 -9.74 -8.66 -30.65
CA LEU A 912 -9.08 -9.89 -30.12
C LEU A 912 -8.14 -9.86 -28.86
N PHE A 913 -7.09 -9.04 -28.71
CA PHE A 913 -5.90 -9.34 -27.87
C PHE A 913 -6.11 -9.25 -26.34
N ALA A 914 -5.06 -9.49 -25.51
CA ALA A 914 -5.15 -9.21 -24.06
C ALA A 914 -3.92 -9.13 -23.12
N LEU A 915 -4.12 -8.98 -21.76
CA LEU A 915 -3.29 -8.28 -20.75
C LEU A 915 -3.00 -8.82 -19.25
N SER A 916 -3.03 -10.12 -18.83
CA SER A 916 -3.05 -10.64 -17.40
C SER A 916 -2.24 -9.96 -16.26
N LEU A 917 -2.72 -10.16 -15.01
CA LEU A 917 -2.12 -9.70 -13.75
C LEU A 917 -0.59 -9.68 -13.68
N ASN A 918 -0.16 -8.68 -12.91
CA ASN A 918 0.53 -8.88 -11.65
C ASN A 918 -0.24 -8.35 -10.42
N ALA A 919 -0.64 -9.19 -9.48
CA ALA A 919 -0.99 -8.67 -8.16
C ALA A 919 0.29 -8.22 -7.45
N SER A 920 0.22 -7.15 -6.66
CA SER A 920 1.35 -6.87 -5.75
C SER A 920 1.58 -8.08 -4.84
N PRO A 921 2.83 -8.55 -4.69
CA PRO A 921 3.13 -9.78 -3.98
C PRO A 921 2.88 -9.53 -2.50
N VAL A 922 2.52 -10.57 -1.74
CA VAL A 922 2.28 -10.45 -0.29
C VAL A 922 3.60 -10.67 0.44
N ALA A 923 4.28 -9.59 0.81
CA ALA A 923 5.45 -9.64 1.68
C ALA A 923 5.10 -10.20 3.06
N ASN A 924 5.98 -11.02 3.61
CA ASN A 924 5.83 -11.56 4.96
C ASN A 924 7.21 -11.70 5.61
N ALA A 925 7.60 -10.69 6.40
CA ALA A 925 8.89 -10.65 7.09
C ALA A 925 9.03 -11.69 8.22
N GLY A 926 7.97 -12.44 8.55
CA GLY A 926 7.95 -13.43 9.61
C GLY A 926 8.09 -12.83 11.02
N GLY A 927 8.60 -13.63 11.96
CA GLY A 927 8.81 -13.22 13.34
C GLY A 927 7.54 -13.21 14.21
N PRO A 928 7.50 -12.45 15.32
CA PRO A 928 8.61 -11.66 15.86
C PRO A 928 9.82 -12.54 16.24
N TYR A 929 11.02 -11.98 16.11
CA TYR A 929 12.28 -12.68 16.37
C TYR A 929 12.88 -12.25 17.71
N SER A 930 13.81 -13.04 18.22
CA SER A 930 14.64 -12.66 19.37
C SER A 930 16.07 -13.17 19.20
N VAL A 931 17.03 -12.41 19.71
CA VAL A 931 18.47 -12.67 19.58
C VAL A 931 19.19 -12.21 20.84
N PRO A 932 20.15 -12.96 21.38
CA PRO A 932 21.09 -12.43 22.38
C PRO A 932 21.97 -11.34 21.76
N GLU A 933 22.31 -10.31 22.51
CA GLU A 933 23.28 -9.31 22.05
C GLU A 933 24.67 -9.92 21.81
N GLY A 934 25.48 -9.27 20.96
CA GLY A 934 26.65 -9.91 20.37
C GLY A 934 26.35 -11.00 19.33
N GLY A 935 25.13 -11.55 19.32
CA GLY A 935 24.70 -12.65 18.47
C GLY A 935 24.11 -12.23 17.12
N SER A 936 23.58 -13.20 16.39
CA SER A 936 22.84 -13.00 15.14
C SER A 936 21.66 -13.96 15.04
N VAL A 937 20.64 -13.57 14.26
CA VAL A 937 19.44 -14.39 14.01
C VAL A 937 19.10 -14.38 12.53
N THR A 938 18.72 -15.54 11.99
CA THR A 938 18.21 -15.65 10.63
C THR A 938 16.75 -15.23 10.61
N VAL A 939 16.45 -14.13 9.94
CA VAL A 939 15.09 -13.67 9.62
C VAL A 939 14.71 -14.23 8.25
N SER A 940 13.41 -14.46 8.01
CA SER A 940 12.97 -15.15 6.79
C SER A 940 11.70 -14.60 6.21
N GLY A 941 11.80 -14.29 4.91
CA GLY A 941 10.71 -13.88 4.03
C GLY A 941 10.03 -15.06 3.32
N ALA A 942 10.38 -16.31 3.64
CA ALA A 942 9.97 -17.51 2.88
C ALA A 942 8.46 -17.83 2.95
N ALA A 943 7.70 -17.10 3.76
CA ALA A 943 6.24 -17.15 3.81
C ALA A 943 5.58 -15.99 3.05
N SER A 944 6.36 -15.24 2.25
CA SER A 944 5.85 -14.28 1.27
C SER A 944 5.32 -15.06 0.07
N THR A 945 4.21 -14.61 -0.50
CA THR A 945 3.52 -15.30 -1.60
C THR A 945 3.13 -14.33 -2.70
N ASP A 946 3.23 -14.78 -3.93
CA ASP A 946 2.75 -14.06 -5.11
C ASP A 946 1.39 -14.68 -5.51
N PRO A 947 0.30 -13.91 -5.68
CA PRO A 947 -1.02 -14.45 -6.04
C PRO A 947 -1.09 -15.10 -7.42
N ASP A 948 -0.29 -14.63 -8.38
CA ASP A 948 -0.40 -15.01 -9.81
C ASP A 948 0.97 -15.21 -10.50
N GLY A 949 2.06 -14.68 -9.93
CA GLY A 949 3.42 -14.84 -10.42
C GLY A 949 4.33 -15.70 -9.52
N SER A 950 5.54 -15.18 -9.30
CA SER A 950 6.57 -15.71 -8.41
C SER A 950 7.55 -14.61 -7.98
N ILE A 951 7.90 -14.57 -6.69
CA ILE A 951 8.84 -13.58 -6.13
C ILE A 951 10.27 -13.82 -6.64
N VAL A 952 10.84 -12.85 -7.36
CA VAL A 952 12.22 -12.91 -7.91
C VAL A 952 13.24 -12.16 -7.07
N LEU A 953 12.81 -11.15 -6.31
CA LEU A 953 13.69 -10.34 -5.48
C LEU A 953 13.18 -10.25 -4.03
N TYR A 954 14.13 -10.28 -3.10
CA TYR A 954 13.93 -10.03 -1.68
C TYR A 954 15.01 -9.03 -1.25
N GLU A 955 14.61 -7.96 -0.59
CA GLU A 955 15.50 -6.91 -0.08
C GLU A 955 15.14 -6.60 1.36
N TRP A 956 16.14 -6.47 2.23
CA TRP A 956 15.92 -6.20 3.65
C TRP A 956 16.44 -4.82 4.04
N ASP A 957 15.67 -4.14 4.86
CA ASP A 957 16.08 -2.98 5.67
C ASP A 957 16.18 -3.49 7.13
N MET A 958 17.40 -3.47 7.67
CA MET A 958 17.76 -4.15 8.93
C MET A 958 17.90 -3.18 10.12
N ASP A 959 18.00 -1.89 9.85
CA ASP A 959 18.10 -0.79 10.80
C ASP A 959 16.88 0.14 10.77
N PHE A 960 15.97 -0.07 9.81
CA PHE A 960 14.72 0.66 9.59
C PHE A 960 14.94 2.14 9.27
N ASP A 961 15.93 2.42 8.41
CA ASP A 961 16.29 3.77 7.94
C ASP A 961 15.57 4.18 6.63
N GLY A 962 14.89 3.22 5.97
CA GLY A 962 14.22 3.38 4.67
C GLY A 962 15.02 2.88 3.47
N THR A 963 16.28 2.46 3.67
CA THR A 963 17.19 2.01 2.62
C THR A 963 17.22 0.48 2.52
N PHE A 964 16.43 -0.06 1.58
CA PHE A 964 16.47 -1.49 1.27
C PHE A 964 17.83 -1.88 0.66
N ASN A 965 18.52 -2.79 1.33
CA ASN A 965 19.90 -3.17 0.98
C ASN A 965 19.91 -4.48 0.17
N ALA A 966 20.17 -4.37 -1.14
CA ALA A 966 20.24 -5.48 -2.10
C ALA A 966 21.41 -6.48 -1.89
N THR A 967 22.01 -6.54 -0.70
CA THR A 967 23.05 -7.50 -0.32
C THR A 967 22.50 -8.79 0.30
N ALA A 968 21.21 -8.83 0.62
CA ALA A 968 20.50 -9.97 1.20
C ALA A 968 19.52 -10.60 0.19
N THR A 969 20.02 -11.03 -0.98
CA THR A 969 19.25 -11.44 -2.17
C THR A 969 18.51 -12.78 -2.02
N GLY A 970 17.58 -12.90 -1.08
CA GLY A 970 16.74 -14.09 -0.93
C GLY A 970 15.83 -14.11 0.31
N PRO A 971 14.96 -15.14 0.41
CA PRO A 971 13.95 -15.28 1.46
C PRO A 971 14.52 -15.60 2.86
N ALA A 972 15.82 -15.48 3.08
CA ALA A 972 16.47 -15.60 4.38
C ALA A 972 17.67 -14.66 4.47
N ALA A 973 17.74 -13.87 5.54
CA ALA A 973 18.80 -12.90 5.80
C ALA A 973 19.26 -12.99 7.25
N SER A 974 20.42 -12.41 7.57
CA SER A 974 20.98 -12.43 8.94
C SER A 974 20.94 -11.05 9.57
N PHE A 975 20.08 -10.88 10.58
CA PHE A 975 20.16 -9.74 11.48
C PHE A 975 21.33 -9.94 12.47
N SER A 976 22.00 -8.87 12.87
CA SER A 976 23.18 -8.91 13.76
C SER A 976 23.02 -7.94 14.93
N ALA A 977 23.15 -8.45 16.15
CA ALA A 977 23.17 -7.66 17.39
C ALA A 977 24.60 -7.40 17.89
N ALA A 978 25.62 -7.56 17.04
CA ALA A 978 27.04 -7.47 17.40
C ALA A 978 27.54 -6.06 17.85
N ALA A 979 26.67 -5.05 17.81
CA ALA A 979 26.95 -3.68 18.27
C ALA A 979 25.69 -3.01 18.85
N LEU A 980 24.76 -3.81 19.37
CA LEU A 980 23.55 -3.36 20.05
C LEU A 980 23.65 -3.78 21.52
N ASP A 981 23.23 -2.94 22.46
CA ASP A 981 22.89 -3.36 23.83
C ASP A 981 21.40 -3.72 23.93
N GLY A 982 21.05 -4.45 24.98
CA GLY A 982 19.69 -4.82 25.32
C GLY A 982 19.42 -4.85 26.83
N PRO A 983 18.14 -4.90 27.25
CA PRO A 983 16.98 -5.31 26.46
C PRO A 983 16.41 -4.22 25.54
N ALA A 984 16.53 -4.44 24.23
CA ALA A 984 16.05 -3.51 23.20
C ALA A 984 15.13 -4.23 22.19
N THR A 985 14.28 -3.47 21.51
CA THR A 985 13.50 -3.97 20.36
C THR A 985 13.84 -3.14 19.14
N ARG A 986 14.15 -3.81 18.03
CA ARG A 986 14.39 -3.18 16.72
C ARG A 986 13.28 -3.56 15.76
N THR A 987 12.81 -2.61 14.96
CA THR A 987 11.99 -2.90 13.78
C THR A 987 12.92 -3.25 12.62
N ILE A 988 12.48 -4.13 11.74
CA ILE A 988 13.09 -4.40 10.44
C ILE A 988 12.00 -4.47 9.36
N ALA A 989 12.37 -4.29 8.09
CA ALA A 989 11.47 -4.44 6.97
C ALA A 989 12.03 -5.39 5.90
N LEU A 990 11.11 -6.06 5.21
CA LEU A 990 11.35 -6.84 4.01
C LEU A 990 10.54 -6.21 2.87
N ARG A 991 11.20 -5.86 1.76
CA ARG A 991 10.55 -5.65 0.46
C ARG A 991 10.68 -6.94 -0.36
N VAL A 992 9.63 -7.34 -1.04
CA VAL A 992 9.66 -8.42 -2.04
C VAL A 992 9.14 -7.91 -3.38
N THR A 993 9.74 -8.39 -4.47
CA THR A 993 9.35 -8.04 -5.85
C THR A 993 9.11 -9.30 -6.67
N ASP A 994 8.02 -9.33 -7.41
CA ASP A 994 7.60 -10.42 -8.30
C ASP A 994 8.31 -10.41 -9.68
N ASN A 995 8.02 -11.43 -10.50
CA ASN A 995 8.56 -11.54 -11.87
C ASN A 995 7.94 -10.55 -12.88
N ASN A 996 7.02 -9.68 -12.46
CA ASN A 996 6.36 -8.65 -13.26
C ASN A 996 6.69 -7.22 -12.78
N GLY A 997 7.53 -7.06 -11.75
CA GLY A 997 8.08 -5.79 -11.29
C GLY A 997 7.33 -5.07 -10.15
N ALA A 998 6.16 -5.52 -9.68
CA ALA A 998 5.53 -4.87 -8.51
C ALA A 998 6.20 -5.33 -7.21
N SER A 999 5.95 -4.60 -6.11
CA SER A 999 6.57 -4.93 -4.83
C SER A 999 5.69 -4.53 -3.65
N SER A 1000 5.88 -5.20 -2.52
CA SER A 1000 5.28 -4.79 -1.25
C SER A 1000 6.27 -4.92 -0.10
N ILE A 1001 5.92 -4.28 1.02
CA ILE A 1001 6.76 -4.19 2.21
C ILE A 1001 6.02 -4.77 3.41
N ALA A 1002 6.68 -5.67 4.14
CA ALA A 1002 6.25 -6.14 5.45
C ALA A 1002 7.27 -5.77 6.52
N THR A 1003 6.78 -5.39 7.71
CA THR A 1003 7.63 -5.08 8.87
C THR A 1003 7.48 -6.13 9.96
N THR A 1004 8.51 -6.30 10.78
CA THR A 1004 8.50 -7.16 11.96
C THR A 1004 9.51 -6.66 12.99
N THR A 1005 9.61 -7.32 14.14
CA THR A 1005 10.49 -6.91 15.24
C THR A 1005 11.50 -7.98 15.63
N VAL A 1006 12.66 -7.52 16.09
CA VAL A 1006 13.71 -8.33 16.72
C VAL A 1006 13.93 -7.83 18.14
N SER A 1007 13.64 -8.68 19.13
CA SER A 1007 13.93 -8.41 20.54
C SER A 1007 15.36 -8.86 20.88
N VAL A 1008 16.24 -7.87 21.06
CA VAL A 1008 17.61 -8.06 21.55
C VAL A 1008 17.56 -8.28 23.07
N THR A 1009 18.10 -9.39 23.54
CA THR A 1009 18.12 -9.74 24.97
C THR A 1009 19.53 -9.64 25.54
N ASN A 1010 19.64 -9.00 26.70
CA ASN A 1010 20.84 -8.91 27.52
C ASN A 1010 21.51 -10.29 27.75
N VAL A 1011 22.84 -10.33 27.75
CA VAL A 1011 23.72 -11.49 27.92
C VAL A 1011 24.75 -11.21 29.01
N ALA A 1012 24.53 -11.80 30.20
CA ALA A 1012 25.41 -11.68 31.35
C ALA A 1012 26.94 -11.75 31.03
N PRO A 1013 27.76 -10.81 31.55
CA PRO A 1013 29.18 -10.69 31.21
C PRO A 1013 29.99 -11.95 31.51
N ALA A 1014 30.97 -12.27 30.64
CA ALA A 1014 31.87 -13.39 30.86
C ALA A 1014 32.98 -13.01 31.87
N VAL A 1015 32.98 -13.64 33.05
CA VAL A 1015 33.84 -13.28 34.19
C VAL A 1015 34.94 -14.32 34.45
N ALA A 1016 36.17 -13.87 34.70
CA ALA A 1016 37.28 -14.69 35.17
C ALA A 1016 38.16 -13.98 36.22
N ILE A 1017 38.60 -14.73 37.23
CA ILE A 1017 39.60 -14.27 38.21
C ILE A 1017 41.00 -14.63 37.71
N THR A 1018 41.89 -13.64 37.68
CA THR A 1018 43.26 -13.75 37.14
C THR A 1018 44.31 -13.28 38.16
N ASN A 1019 45.59 -13.50 37.85
CA ASN A 1019 46.74 -13.27 38.74
C ASN A 1019 46.68 -14.02 40.09
N VAL A 1020 46.06 -15.20 40.11
CA VAL A 1020 45.97 -16.05 41.31
C VAL A 1020 47.36 -16.63 41.65
N PRO A 1021 47.94 -16.34 42.82
CA PRO A 1021 49.27 -16.85 43.18
C PRO A 1021 49.22 -18.32 43.62
N ALA A 1022 50.24 -19.09 43.25
CA ALA A 1022 50.44 -20.44 43.76
C ALA A 1022 51.06 -20.41 45.17
N ASN A 1023 50.41 -21.07 46.13
CA ASN A 1023 50.85 -21.23 47.53
C ASN A 1023 51.37 -19.93 48.22
N PRO A 1024 50.59 -18.83 48.23
CA PRO A 1024 50.95 -17.59 48.94
C PRO A 1024 51.15 -17.83 50.44
N LYS A 1025 51.99 -16.99 51.06
CA LYS A 1025 52.31 -17.07 52.49
C LYS A 1025 51.43 -16.13 53.31
N ALA A 1026 51.08 -16.53 54.53
CA ALA A 1026 50.39 -15.65 55.47
C ALA A 1026 51.20 -14.35 55.71
N GLY A 1027 50.52 -13.21 55.83
CA GLY A 1027 51.13 -11.89 55.95
C GLY A 1027 51.63 -11.26 54.64
N VAL A 1028 51.60 -11.97 53.51
CA VAL A 1028 51.99 -11.42 52.19
C VAL A 1028 50.74 -11.01 51.40
N PRO A 1029 50.66 -9.76 50.88
CA PRO A 1029 49.52 -9.32 50.07
C PRO A 1029 49.32 -10.19 48.81
N ILE A 1030 48.05 -10.53 48.55
CA ILE A 1030 47.56 -11.15 47.32
C ILE A 1030 46.87 -10.06 46.50
N HIS A 1031 47.24 -9.96 45.22
CA HIS A 1031 46.66 -9.01 44.27
C HIS A 1031 45.97 -9.77 43.14
N LEU A 1032 44.65 -9.75 43.09
CA LEU A 1032 43.83 -10.41 42.08
C LEU A 1032 43.28 -9.38 41.10
N THR A 1033 43.22 -9.75 39.83
CA THR A 1033 42.66 -8.94 38.74
C THR A 1033 41.49 -9.67 38.11
N SER A 1034 40.46 -8.96 37.67
CA SER A 1034 39.41 -9.56 36.83
C SER A 1034 39.79 -9.48 35.36
N ALA A 1035 39.49 -10.52 34.60
CA ALA A 1035 39.19 -10.37 33.18
C ALA A 1035 37.67 -10.48 33.05
N VAL A 1036 37.04 -9.43 32.55
CA VAL A 1036 35.60 -9.44 32.20
C VAL A 1036 35.47 -8.94 30.78
N THR A 1037 34.64 -9.62 30.00
CA THR A 1037 34.31 -9.24 28.63
C THR A 1037 32.81 -9.41 28.43
N ASP A 1038 32.18 -8.38 27.91
CA ASP A 1038 30.76 -8.38 27.58
C ASP A 1038 30.57 -8.43 26.05
N PRO A 1039 29.51 -9.06 25.52
CA PRO A 1039 29.19 -8.97 24.09
C PRO A 1039 28.74 -7.57 23.64
N ALA A 1040 28.12 -6.78 24.51
CA ALA A 1040 27.69 -5.42 24.22
C ALA A 1040 28.80 -4.39 24.55
N PRO A 1041 29.23 -3.53 23.58
CA PRO A 1041 30.32 -2.58 23.83
C PRO A 1041 29.95 -1.32 24.63
N ALA A 1042 28.67 -1.15 25.01
CA ALA A 1042 28.18 0.03 25.73
C ALA A 1042 28.28 -0.11 27.26
N ASP A 1043 28.25 -1.36 27.76
CA ASP A 1043 27.93 -1.73 29.13
C ASP A 1043 28.92 -1.26 30.19
N THR A 1044 28.37 -0.68 31.26
CA THR A 1044 29.07 -0.16 32.43
C THR A 1044 29.26 -1.24 33.49
N ILE A 1045 30.13 -2.21 33.20
CA ILE A 1045 30.41 -3.34 34.10
C ILE A 1045 30.77 -2.89 35.53
N SER A 1046 29.91 -3.23 36.48
CA SER A 1046 30.12 -3.13 37.91
C SER A 1046 30.73 -4.42 38.49
N TYR A 1047 31.42 -4.34 39.63
CA TYR A 1047 32.19 -5.44 40.20
C TYR A 1047 31.83 -5.67 41.67
N SER A 1048 31.81 -6.94 42.10
CA SER A 1048 31.58 -7.32 43.50
C SER A 1048 32.42 -8.54 43.88
N TRP A 1049 33.52 -8.30 44.60
CA TRP A 1049 34.39 -9.33 45.16
C TRP A 1049 34.01 -9.67 46.60
N THR A 1050 34.05 -10.95 46.94
CA THR A 1050 33.97 -11.46 48.31
C THR A 1050 35.03 -12.53 48.52
N VAL A 1051 35.86 -12.39 49.56
CA VAL A 1051 36.80 -13.43 50.03
C VAL A 1051 36.29 -13.98 51.35
N ARG A 1052 36.16 -15.30 51.46
CA ARG A 1052 35.74 -16.00 52.68
C ARG A 1052 36.81 -16.96 53.18
N ARG A 1053 36.82 -17.16 54.51
CA ARG A 1053 37.58 -18.19 55.20
C ARG A 1053 36.70 -18.74 56.32
N ASN A 1054 36.56 -20.06 56.40
CA ASN A 1054 35.64 -20.74 57.33
C ASN A 1054 34.20 -20.17 57.27
N GLY A 1055 33.69 -19.87 56.07
CA GLY A 1055 32.36 -19.29 55.83
C GLY A 1055 32.20 -17.80 56.17
N SER A 1056 33.18 -17.17 56.84
CA SER A 1056 33.15 -15.75 57.19
C SER A 1056 33.86 -14.90 56.14
N THR A 1057 33.28 -13.76 55.75
CA THR A 1057 33.93 -12.81 54.83
C THR A 1057 35.11 -12.13 55.53
N VAL A 1058 36.28 -12.18 54.90
CA VAL A 1058 37.55 -11.60 55.39
C VAL A 1058 38.07 -10.45 54.53
N ALA A 1059 37.62 -10.34 53.27
CA ALA A 1059 37.84 -9.18 52.41
C ALA A 1059 36.71 -9.03 51.38
N SER A 1060 36.52 -7.82 50.85
CA SER A 1060 35.56 -7.49 49.80
C SER A 1060 35.99 -6.23 49.06
N GLY A 1061 35.50 -6.02 47.83
CA GLY A 1061 35.80 -4.82 47.04
C GLY A 1061 34.93 -4.73 45.78
N SER A 1062 34.88 -3.54 45.18
CA SER A 1062 33.95 -3.22 44.07
C SER A 1062 34.63 -2.60 42.84
N ALA A 1063 35.86 -3.02 42.55
CA ALA A 1063 36.64 -2.57 41.39
C ALA A 1063 37.13 -3.79 40.58
N ALA A 1064 37.66 -3.58 39.37
CA ALA A 1064 38.24 -4.64 38.52
C ALA A 1064 39.51 -5.33 39.08
N SER A 1065 39.89 -5.05 40.33
CA SER A 1065 40.92 -5.78 41.07
C SER A 1065 40.61 -5.78 42.56
N LEU A 1066 41.09 -6.81 43.26
CA LEU A 1066 41.04 -6.92 44.72
C LEU A 1066 42.45 -7.16 45.25
N SER A 1067 42.83 -6.42 46.30
CA SER A 1067 44.04 -6.69 47.07
C SER A 1067 43.67 -7.02 48.52
N PHE A 1068 44.19 -8.12 49.06
CA PHE A 1068 44.00 -8.49 50.46
C PHE A 1068 45.23 -9.22 51.02
N THR A 1069 45.46 -9.12 52.33
CA THR A 1069 46.55 -9.83 53.01
C THR A 1069 45.97 -10.96 53.86
N PRO A 1070 46.30 -12.24 53.59
CA PRO A 1070 45.90 -13.36 54.44
C PRO A 1070 46.45 -13.22 55.87
N ASP A 1071 45.57 -13.32 56.87
CA ASP A 1071 45.92 -13.17 58.28
C ASP A 1071 46.62 -14.41 58.86
N ALA A 1072 46.27 -15.60 58.36
CA ALA A 1072 46.88 -16.88 58.73
C ALA A 1072 46.69 -17.95 57.63
N GLU A 1073 47.32 -19.11 57.81
CA GLU A 1073 47.21 -20.23 56.86
C GLU A 1073 45.80 -20.84 56.76
N GLY A 1074 45.52 -21.50 55.64
CA GLY A 1074 44.22 -22.11 55.34
C GLY A 1074 43.70 -21.81 53.93
N LEU A 1075 42.47 -22.25 53.66
CA LEU A 1075 41.79 -22.03 52.39
C LEU A 1075 41.02 -20.70 52.41
N TYR A 1076 41.17 -19.91 51.35
CA TYR A 1076 40.44 -18.67 51.11
C TYR A 1076 39.61 -18.83 49.83
N GLU A 1077 38.28 -18.78 49.97
CA GLU A 1077 37.32 -18.85 48.88
C GLU A 1077 37.10 -17.44 48.31
N VAL A 1078 37.52 -17.19 47.08
CA VAL A 1078 37.30 -15.90 46.40
C VAL A 1078 36.17 -16.07 45.39
N ARG A 1079 35.13 -15.25 45.51
CA ARG A 1079 34.07 -15.07 44.50
C ARG A 1079 34.14 -13.65 43.94
N LEU A 1080 34.06 -13.54 42.62
CA LEU A 1080 33.81 -12.31 41.89
C LEU A 1080 32.45 -12.45 41.19
N VAL A 1081 31.62 -11.43 41.32
CA VAL A 1081 30.49 -11.16 40.40
C VAL A 1081 30.86 -9.93 39.59
N ALA A 1082 30.52 -9.93 38.30
CA ALA A 1082 30.42 -8.70 37.52
C ALA A 1082 29.00 -8.58 36.97
N SER A 1083 28.48 -7.36 36.92
CA SER A 1083 27.11 -7.05 36.52
C SER A 1083 27.13 -5.82 35.63
N ASP A 1084 26.63 -5.98 34.42
CA ASP A 1084 26.14 -4.94 33.50
C ASP A 1084 25.08 -4.02 34.16
N ASP A 1085 24.83 -2.85 33.55
CA ASP A 1085 23.85 -1.87 34.03
C ASP A 1085 22.38 -2.27 33.76
N ASP A 1086 22.14 -3.14 32.78
CA ASP A 1086 20.81 -3.66 32.44
C ASP A 1086 20.38 -4.89 33.27
N GLY A 1087 21.25 -5.36 34.17
CA GLY A 1087 20.90 -6.09 35.38
C GLY A 1087 21.12 -7.60 35.35
N ALA A 1088 21.80 -8.15 34.35
CA ALA A 1088 22.34 -9.49 34.40
C ALA A 1088 23.64 -9.54 35.23
N SER A 1089 24.28 -10.71 35.29
CA SER A 1089 25.45 -10.94 36.15
C SER A 1089 26.18 -12.24 35.82
N GLY A 1090 27.48 -12.15 35.53
CA GLY A 1090 28.39 -13.31 35.51
C GLY A 1090 29.10 -13.51 36.85
N GLU A 1091 29.54 -14.74 37.14
CA GLU A 1091 30.38 -15.01 38.32
C GLU A 1091 31.58 -15.92 38.02
N ALA A 1092 32.64 -15.73 38.81
CA ALA A 1092 33.80 -16.61 38.84
C ALA A 1092 34.21 -16.88 40.29
N GLN A 1093 34.71 -18.10 40.56
CA GLN A 1093 35.17 -18.50 41.88
C GLN A 1093 36.53 -19.20 41.81
N VAL A 1094 37.40 -18.95 42.79
CA VAL A 1094 38.68 -19.64 42.95
C VAL A 1094 39.01 -19.84 44.43
N SER A 1095 39.61 -20.98 44.76
CA SER A 1095 40.10 -21.27 46.12
C SER A 1095 41.61 -21.12 46.19
N ILE A 1096 42.10 -20.36 47.17
CA ILE A 1096 43.53 -20.06 47.36
C ILE A 1096 44.00 -20.70 48.67
N GLN A 1097 44.99 -21.59 48.58
CA GLN A 1097 45.61 -22.23 49.75
C GLN A 1097 46.80 -21.41 50.24
N VAL A 1098 46.72 -20.89 51.46
CA VAL A 1098 47.77 -20.10 52.13
C VAL A 1098 48.58 -21.00 53.06
N VAL A 1099 49.91 -20.80 53.10
CA VAL A 1099 50.88 -21.67 53.81
C VAL A 1099 51.84 -20.91 54.75
N SER A 1100 52.55 -21.63 55.63
CA SER A 1100 53.56 -21.08 56.56
C SER A 1100 54.80 -22.00 56.70
N PRO A 1101 56.02 -21.46 56.95
CA PRO A 1101 57.28 -22.23 57.06
C PRO A 1101 57.43 -23.02 58.38
N PRO A 1102 58.37 -23.98 58.48
CA PRO A 1102 58.66 -24.73 59.71
C PRO A 1102 59.54 -23.97 60.71
N GLN A 1103 59.50 -24.41 61.98
CA GLN A 1103 60.17 -23.81 63.14
C GLN A 1103 60.80 -24.88 64.07
N VAL A 1104 61.85 -24.53 64.82
CA VAL A 1104 62.42 -25.39 65.88
C VAL A 1104 61.58 -25.23 67.14
N GLN A 1105 61.02 -26.34 67.63
CA GLN A 1105 60.19 -26.38 68.83
C GLN A 1105 61.00 -26.62 70.11
N ASN A 1106 62.07 -27.44 70.05
CA ASN A 1106 62.92 -27.73 71.22
C ASN A 1106 64.31 -28.26 70.83
N VAL A 1107 65.31 -28.09 71.70
CA VAL A 1107 66.64 -28.71 71.63
C VAL A 1107 67.04 -29.22 73.02
N THR A 1108 67.41 -30.50 73.15
CA THR A 1108 67.74 -31.17 74.42
C THR A 1108 69.09 -31.87 74.32
N ILE A 1109 70.02 -31.52 75.20
CA ILE A 1109 71.33 -32.19 75.30
C ILE A 1109 71.13 -33.48 76.12
N ASN A 1110 71.46 -34.64 75.57
CA ASN A 1110 71.26 -35.94 76.23
C ASN A 1110 72.55 -36.35 76.96
N ASP A 1111 72.72 -35.85 78.18
CA ASP A 1111 73.84 -36.16 79.10
C ASP A 1111 73.59 -37.36 80.04
N GLY A 1112 72.37 -37.89 80.03
CA GLY A 1112 71.97 -39.03 80.86
C GLY A 1112 71.55 -38.67 82.29
N LEU A 1113 71.75 -37.42 82.70
CA LEU A 1113 71.15 -36.65 83.81
C LEU A 1113 71.94 -35.34 83.94
N ALA A 1114 71.36 -34.31 84.58
CA ALA A 1114 71.73 -32.88 84.48
C ALA A 1114 73.17 -32.44 84.86
N GLN A 1115 74.11 -33.35 85.11
CA GLN A 1115 75.54 -33.10 85.31
C GLN A 1115 76.29 -33.55 84.06
N ARG A 1116 76.95 -32.61 83.36
CA ARG A 1116 77.41 -32.77 81.97
C ARG A 1116 78.70 -33.61 81.81
N SER A 1117 78.87 -34.65 82.62
CA SER A 1117 80.03 -35.54 82.57
C SER A 1117 79.94 -36.56 81.41
N LYS A 1118 78.74 -36.86 80.88
CA LYS A 1118 78.52 -37.92 79.87
C LYS A 1118 77.56 -37.55 78.72
N VAL A 1119 77.87 -36.52 77.94
CA VAL A 1119 77.05 -36.12 76.77
C VAL A 1119 77.10 -37.20 75.68
N ALA A 1120 75.98 -37.92 75.48
CA ALA A 1120 75.87 -39.10 74.63
C ALA A 1120 75.17 -38.85 73.28
N SER A 1121 74.23 -37.89 73.21
CA SER A 1121 73.60 -37.41 71.97
C SER A 1121 72.93 -36.04 72.18
N ILE A 1122 72.29 -35.48 71.15
CA ILE A 1122 71.42 -34.29 71.25
C ILE A 1122 70.11 -34.57 70.51
N THR A 1123 68.96 -34.23 71.10
CA THR A 1123 67.64 -34.31 70.44
C THR A 1123 67.18 -32.91 70.01
N ILE A 1124 66.61 -32.80 68.82
CA ILE A 1124 66.02 -31.59 68.24
C ILE A 1124 64.59 -31.92 67.80
N VAL A 1125 63.62 -31.05 68.09
CA VAL A 1125 62.21 -31.23 67.71
C VAL A 1125 61.76 -30.04 66.85
N PHE A 1126 61.07 -30.32 65.75
CA PHE A 1126 60.47 -29.32 64.86
C PHE A 1126 58.93 -29.33 64.97
N ASP A 1127 58.30 -28.19 64.71
CA ASP A 1127 56.83 -28.04 64.75
C ASP A 1127 56.13 -28.84 63.62
N LYS A 1128 56.83 -29.04 62.50
CA LYS A 1128 56.39 -29.72 61.28
C LYS A 1128 57.35 -30.83 60.89
N VAL A 1129 56.93 -31.68 59.95
CA VAL A 1129 57.76 -32.73 59.36
C VAL A 1129 58.81 -32.08 58.47
N VAL A 1130 60.09 -32.33 58.74
CA VAL A 1130 61.21 -31.75 57.99
C VAL A 1130 62.25 -32.79 57.58
N THR A 1131 62.97 -32.49 56.49
CA THR A 1131 64.11 -33.25 56.00
C THR A 1131 65.38 -32.39 56.12
N PRO A 1132 66.24 -32.65 57.11
CA PRO A 1132 67.55 -32.01 57.22
C PRO A 1132 68.51 -32.55 56.14
N GLY A 1133 69.04 -31.65 55.32
CA GLY A 1133 70.09 -31.94 54.34
C GLY A 1133 71.48 -32.09 54.97
N ALA A 1134 72.46 -32.46 54.14
CA ALA A 1134 73.86 -32.56 54.57
C ALA A 1134 74.37 -31.21 55.09
N GLY A 1135 74.88 -31.18 56.32
CA GLY A 1135 75.35 -29.95 56.98
C GLY A 1135 74.25 -29.10 57.65
N ALA A 1136 73.02 -29.61 57.78
CA ALA A 1136 71.93 -28.96 58.53
C ALA A 1136 72.21 -28.79 60.04
N PHE A 1137 73.09 -29.61 60.61
CA PHE A 1137 73.51 -29.53 62.00
C PHE A 1137 75.03 -29.41 62.06
N GLU A 1138 75.52 -28.40 62.76
CA GLU A 1138 76.94 -28.15 62.96
C GLU A 1138 77.23 -28.06 64.46
N LEU A 1139 78.08 -28.96 64.96
CA LEU A 1139 78.56 -28.94 66.34
C LEU A 1139 80.05 -28.60 66.32
N VAL A 1140 80.47 -27.57 67.05
CA VAL A 1140 81.87 -27.11 67.10
C VAL A 1140 82.38 -27.18 68.53
N ARG A 1141 83.48 -27.90 68.76
CA ARG A 1141 84.24 -27.89 70.01
C ARG A 1141 85.22 -26.71 69.94
N ARG A 1142 85.03 -25.67 70.75
CA ARG A 1142 85.73 -24.37 70.60
C ARG A 1142 87.24 -24.46 70.48
N THR A 1143 87.86 -25.39 71.21
CA THR A 1143 89.31 -25.58 71.29
C THR A 1143 89.88 -26.57 70.26
N ALA A 1144 89.05 -27.22 69.44
CA ALA A 1144 89.47 -28.29 68.52
C ALA A 1144 88.85 -28.23 67.10
N GLY A 1145 87.74 -27.52 66.91
CA GLY A 1145 87.04 -27.41 65.61
C GLY A 1145 85.74 -28.23 65.53
N PRO A 1146 85.23 -28.48 64.31
CA PRO A 1146 83.95 -29.15 64.10
C PRO A 1146 83.97 -30.63 64.48
N VAL A 1147 82.90 -31.07 65.16
CA VAL A 1147 82.68 -32.44 65.63
C VAL A 1147 81.84 -33.20 64.61
N PRO A 1148 82.25 -34.39 64.14
CA PRO A 1148 81.44 -35.23 63.26
C PRO A 1148 80.14 -35.71 63.93
N VAL A 1149 79.02 -35.08 63.56
CA VAL A 1149 77.66 -35.47 63.96
C VAL A 1149 76.96 -36.31 62.90
N SER A 1150 76.17 -37.29 63.33
CA SER A 1150 75.26 -38.07 62.49
C SER A 1150 73.82 -37.87 62.97
N ALA A 1151 72.97 -37.33 62.09
CA ALA A 1151 71.56 -37.10 62.40
C ALA A 1151 70.71 -38.33 62.03
N THR A 1152 69.83 -38.73 62.94
CA THR A 1152 68.85 -39.81 62.74
C THR A 1152 67.47 -39.33 63.19
N ASN A 1153 66.39 -39.96 62.69
CA ASN A 1153 65.03 -39.74 63.17
C ASN A 1153 64.50 -41.06 63.76
N PRO A 1154 64.75 -41.37 65.04
CA PRO A 1154 64.51 -42.72 65.58
C PRO A 1154 63.02 -43.09 65.73
N SER A 1155 62.14 -42.09 65.75
CA SER A 1155 60.68 -42.24 65.86
C SER A 1155 59.97 -42.42 64.51
N GLY A 1156 60.63 -42.14 63.38
CA GLY A 1156 60.01 -42.16 62.04
C GLY A 1156 59.01 -41.02 61.78
N ASP A 1157 58.94 -40.01 62.65
CA ASP A 1157 58.00 -38.89 62.57
C ASP A 1157 58.44 -37.72 61.66
N GLY A 1158 59.72 -37.70 61.26
CA GLY A 1158 60.37 -36.58 60.57
C GLY A 1158 60.44 -35.25 61.35
N ARG A 1159 60.01 -35.23 62.62
CA ARG A 1159 60.02 -34.05 63.52
C ARG A 1159 61.11 -34.13 64.59
N THR A 1160 61.44 -35.34 65.07
CA THR A 1160 62.31 -35.59 66.22
C THR A 1160 63.66 -36.15 65.75
N TRP A 1161 64.67 -35.30 65.68
CA TRP A 1161 66.00 -35.65 65.15
C TRP A 1161 67.02 -35.79 66.27
N VAL A 1162 67.74 -36.92 66.31
CA VAL A 1162 68.77 -37.24 67.30
C VAL A 1162 70.14 -37.26 66.63
N LEU A 1163 71.04 -36.41 67.14
CA LEU A 1163 72.43 -36.28 66.73
C LEU A 1163 73.30 -37.24 67.57
N GLY A 1164 73.85 -38.26 66.93
CA GLY A 1164 74.93 -39.09 67.47
C GLY A 1164 76.30 -38.54 67.10
N PHE A 1165 77.32 -38.87 67.89
CA PHE A 1165 78.70 -38.40 67.67
C PHE A 1165 79.62 -39.56 67.24
N SER A 1166 80.72 -39.24 66.55
CA SER A 1166 81.69 -40.25 66.11
C SER A 1166 83.11 -39.69 65.98
N GLY A 1167 84.10 -40.58 65.89
CA GLY A 1167 85.51 -40.22 65.74
C GLY A 1167 86.23 -39.92 67.06
N GLY A 1168 87.37 -39.24 66.99
CA GLY A 1168 88.28 -39.02 68.12
C GLY A 1168 87.70 -38.19 69.27
N ASP A 1169 86.67 -37.39 69.01
CA ASP A 1169 85.97 -36.58 70.03
C ASP A 1169 84.82 -37.32 70.71
N PHE A 1170 84.55 -38.60 70.38
CA PHE A 1170 83.57 -39.44 71.08
C PHE A 1170 84.26 -40.69 71.68
N VAL A 1171 84.50 -40.68 72.99
CA VAL A 1171 85.34 -41.67 73.69
C VAL A 1171 84.64 -42.16 74.95
N PHE A 1172 84.64 -43.48 75.17
CA PHE A 1172 83.94 -44.16 76.28
C PHE A 1172 82.42 -43.84 76.38
N GLY A 1173 81.76 -43.60 75.23
CA GLY A 1173 80.32 -43.35 75.18
C GLY A 1173 79.92 -41.94 75.65
N SER A 1174 80.79 -40.96 75.46
CA SER A 1174 80.58 -39.53 75.71
C SER A 1174 81.39 -38.70 74.72
N LEU A 1175 80.96 -37.47 74.43
CA LEU A 1175 81.86 -36.43 73.94
C LEU A 1175 83.06 -36.25 74.90
N VAL A 1176 84.21 -35.87 74.37
CA VAL A 1176 85.42 -35.54 75.15
C VAL A 1176 85.30 -34.19 75.86
N ASP A 1177 86.26 -33.86 76.71
CA ASP A 1177 86.24 -32.63 77.53
C ASP A 1177 86.33 -31.36 76.67
N GLY A 1178 85.38 -30.45 76.77
CA GLY A 1178 85.35 -29.22 75.97
C GLY A 1178 84.10 -28.36 76.13
N VAL A 1179 84.14 -27.15 75.59
CA VAL A 1179 82.97 -26.29 75.34
C VAL A 1179 82.53 -26.48 73.89
N TYR A 1180 81.22 -26.59 73.67
CA TYR A 1180 80.60 -26.95 72.41
C TYR A 1180 79.48 -25.97 72.04
N ASP A 1181 79.44 -25.55 70.77
CA ASP A 1181 78.35 -24.76 70.19
C ASP A 1181 77.66 -25.57 69.09
N LEU A 1182 76.33 -25.69 69.17
CA LEU A 1182 75.48 -26.32 68.17
C LEU A 1182 74.74 -25.24 67.38
N THR A 1183 74.84 -25.30 66.05
CA THR A 1183 74.03 -24.49 65.12
C THR A 1183 73.09 -25.40 64.32
N VAL A 1184 71.81 -25.05 64.32
CA VAL A 1184 70.78 -25.65 63.46
C VAL A 1184 70.62 -24.75 62.24
N ARG A 1185 71.21 -25.14 61.10
CA ARG A 1185 71.33 -24.30 59.90
C ARG A 1185 70.06 -24.40 59.04
N GLY A 1186 69.10 -23.52 59.30
CA GLY A 1186 67.72 -23.60 58.78
C GLY A 1186 67.58 -23.64 57.27
N GLN A 1187 68.48 -22.97 56.54
CA GLN A 1187 68.59 -23.02 55.08
C GLN A 1187 68.78 -24.44 54.48
N PHE A 1188 69.15 -25.43 55.31
CA PHE A 1188 69.29 -26.84 54.92
C PHE A 1188 68.22 -27.75 55.52
N ILE A 1189 67.15 -27.21 56.12
CA ILE A 1189 66.08 -27.97 56.77
C ILE A 1189 64.77 -27.59 56.08
N LEU A 1190 64.27 -28.49 55.24
CA LEU A 1190 63.09 -28.24 54.39
C LEU A 1190 61.87 -29.01 54.90
N ASP A 1191 60.67 -28.42 54.84
CA ASP A 1191 59.42 -29.17 54.96
C ASP A 1191 59.09 -30.00 53.70
N GLY A 1192 58.00 -30.76 53.74
CA GLY A 1192 57.52 -31.56 52.59
C GLY A 1192 57.04 -30.75 51.37
N GLN A 1193 57.04 -29.42 51.47
CA GLN A 1193 56.66 -28.46 50.44
C GLN A 1193 57.87 -27.64 49.95
N GLY A 1194 59.07 -27.88 50.50
CA GLY A 1194 60.30 -27.20 50.13
C GLY A 1194 60.55 -25.86 50.84
N ASN A 1195 59.75 -25.48 51.84
CA ASN A 1195 60.04 -24.29 52.64
C ASN A 1195 61.19 -24.59 53.61
N ALA A 1196 62.22 -23.74 53.60
CA ALA A 1196 63.27 -23.77 54.60
C ALA A 1196 62.77 -23.32 55.98
N LEU A 1197 63.37 -23.89 57.03
CA LEU A 1197 63.28 -23.41 58.41
C LEU A 1197 63.71 -21.95 58.50
N GLU A 1198 62.94 -21.16 59.23
CA GLU A 1198 63.22 -19.74 59.42
C GLU A 1198 64.43 -19.51 60.37
N GLY A 1199 65.37 -18.68 59.93
CA GLY A 1199 66.58 -18.38 60.69
C GLY A 1199 67.60 -19.54 60.77
N SER A 1200 68.38 -19.57 61.85
CA SER A 1200 69.31 -20.67 62.18
C SER A 1200 69.65 -20.64 63.67
N PRO A 1201 68.83 -21.28 64.54
CA PRO A 1201 69.01 -21.18 65.99
C PRO A 1201 70.28 -21.89 66.49
N THR A 1202 70.88 -21.33 67.54
CA THR A 1202 72.14 -21.79 68.14
C THR A 1202 71.97 -22.08 69.63
N THR A 1203 72.78 -23.00 70.18
CA THR A 1203 72.83 -23.29 71.61
C THR A 1203 74.21 -23.78 72.04
N SER A 1204 74.63 -23.47 73.27
CA SER A 1204 75.98 -23.75 73.78
C SER A 1204 75.93 -24.63 75.03
N PHE A 1205 76.85 -25.60 75.13
CA PHE A 1205 77.03 -26.45 76.31
C PHE A 1205 78.51 -26.76 76.54
N HIS A 1206 78.82 -27.46 77.62
CA HIS A 1206 80.15 -27.98 77.90
C HIS A 1206 80.07 -29.46 78.30
N ARG A 1207 81.21 -30.14 78.31
CA ARG A 1207 81.40 -31.47 78.90
C ARG A 1207 82.73 -31.45 79.66
N LEU A 1208 82.73 -31.85 80.93
CA LEU A 1208 83.97 -32.14 81.66
C LEU A 1208 83.82 -33.42 82.49
N PHE A 1209 84.73 -34.38 82.31
CA PHE A 1209 84.68 -35.65 83.02
C PHE A 1209 85.24 -35.52 84.44
N GLY A 1210 84.39 -35.79 85.44
CA GLY A 1210 84.69 -35.61 86.86
C GLY A 1210 84.23 -34.27 87.44
N ASP A 1211 83.76 -33.35 86.60
CA ASP A 1211 82.96 -32.19 87.02
C ASP A 1211 81.60 -32.71 87.48
N ALA A 1212 81.26 -32.43 88.73
CA ALA A 1212 80.07 -32.93 89.41
C ALA A 1212 79.07 -31.84 89.77
N ASN A 1213 79.38 -30.56 89.50
CA ASN A 1213 78.48 -29.44 89.77
C ASN A 1213 78.06 -28.69 88.49
N GLY A 1214 78.75 -28.91 87.36
CA GLY A 1214 78.54 -28.26 86.07
C GLY A 1214 79.16 -26.86 85.96
N ASP A 1215 80.19 -26.53 86.75
CA ASP A 1215 80.85 -25.22 86.74
C ASP A 1215 82.04 -25.10 85.76
N GLY A 1216 82.52 -26.22 85.21
CA GLY A 1216 83.65 -26.29 84.30
C GLY A 1216 85.01 -26.52 84.97
N GLU A 1217 85.04 -26.83 86.27
CA GLU A 1217 86.23 -27.27 87.01
C GLU A 1217 86.05 -28.70 87.56
N VAL A 1218 87.17 -29.34 87.90
CA VAL A 1218 87.20 -30.57 88.72
C VAL A 1218 88.02 -30.26 89.96
N ASN A 1219 87.36 -29.84 91.04
CA ASN A 1219 88.04 -29.30 92.21
C ASN A 1219 87.57 -29.95 93.53
N HIS A 1220 87.84 -29.32 94.68
CA HIS A 1220 87.50 -29.84 96.00
C HIS A 1220 85.99 -30.07 96.22
N THR A 1221 85.13 -29.34 95.50
CA THR A 1221 83.67 -29.56 95.51
C THR A 1221 83.30 -30.93 94.93
N ASP A 1222 83.99 -31.35 93.88
CA ASP A 1222 83.70 -32.55 93.08
C ASP A 1222 84.30 -33.81 93.73
N LEU A 1223 85.20 -33.63 94.70
CA LEU A 1223 85.66 -34.71 95.57
C LEU A 1223 84.60 -35.09 96.62
N LEU A 1224 83.60 -34.25 96.90
CA LEU A 1224 82.59 -34.53 97.93
C LEU A 1224 81.63 -35.68 97.57
N PRO A 1225 81.13 -35.84 96.33
CA PRO A 1225 80.38 -37.03 95.93
C PRO A 1225 81.27 -38.29 95.95
N LEU A 1226 82.51 -38.20 95.43
CA LEU A 1226 83.42 -39.35 95.38
C LEU A 1226 83.79 -39.85 96.78
N SER A 1227 84.10 -38.95 97.71
CA SER A 1227 84.42 -39.31 99.10
C SER A 1227 83.22 -39.88 99.89
N LYS A 1228 81.98 -39.53 99.52
CA LYS A 1228 80.76 -40.17 100.06
C LYS A 1228 80.50 -41.57 99.49
N GLY A 1229 80.85 -41.78 98.23
CA GLY A 1229 80.73 -43.07 97.55
C GLY A 1229 81.93 -43.99 97.73
N TYR A 1230 83.05 -43.52 98.27
CA TYR A 1230 84.31 -44.28 98.28
C TYR A 1230 84.19 -45.61 99.05
N GLY A 1231 84.49 -46.71 98.37
CA GLY A 1231 84.34 -48.08 98.87
C GLY A 1231 82.99 -48.74 98.56
N SER A 1232 82.04 -48.03 97.95
CA SER A 1232 80.71 -48.59 97.60
C SER A 1232 80.65 -49.24 96.22
N THR A 1233 79.61 -50.05 96.02
CA THR A 1233 79.31 -50.89 94.86
C THR A 1233 77.97 -50.53 94.21
N VAL A 1234 77.81 -50.85 92.93
CA VAL A 1234 76.54 -50.71 92.19
C VAL A 1234 75.39 -51.36 92.96
N GLY A 1235 74.44 -50.54 93.41
CA GLY A 1235 73.25 -50.95 94.16
C GLY A 1235 73.20 -50.44 95.60
N GLU A 1236 74.32 -49.96 96.16
CA GLU A 1236 74.35 -49.33 97.49
C GLU A 1236 73.86 -47.87 97.42
N SER A 1237 73.18 -47.39 98.46
CA SER A 1237 72.48 -46.09 98.43
C SER A 1237 73.41 -44.87 98.44
N ASN A 1238 74.69 -45.05 98.74
CA ASN A 1238 75.74 -44.04 98.60
C ASN A 1238 76.58 -44.22 97.32
N TYR A 1239 76.24 -45.17 96.44
CA TYR A 1239 76.95 -45.37 95.18
C TYR A 1239 76.65 -44.25 94.17
N VAL A 1240 77.61 -43.34 94.05
CA VAL A 1240 77.59 -42.23 93.08
C VAL A 1240 78.12 -42.72 91.73
N TRP A 1241 77.25 -43.24 90.86
CA TRP A 1241 77.68 -43.96 89.64
C TRP A 1241 78.59 -43.17 88.69
N TYR A 1242 78.51 -41.83 88.67
CA TYR A 1242 79.41 -40.97 87.88
C TYR A 1242 80.79 -40.75 88.52
N MET A 1243 81.02 -41.32 89.71
CA MET A 1243 82.31 -41.38 90.41
C MET A 1243 82.96 -42.77 90.36
N ASP A 1244 82.36 -43.74 89.66
CA ASP A 1244 83.07 -44.92 89.13
C ASP A 1244 83.72 -44.52 87.80
N PHE A 1245 85.01 -44.20 87.86
CA PHE A 1245 85.77 -43.65 86.74
C PHE A 1245 86.34 -44.72 85.81
N ASP A 1246 86.37 -46.00 86.21
CA ASP A 1246 86.76 -47.12 85.34
C ASP A 1246 85.64 -48.06 84.90
N GLY A 1247 84.44 -47.89 85.45
CA GLY A 1247 83.21 -48.54 85.02
C GLY A 1247 83.07 -49.98 85.50
N ASN A 1248 83.84 -50.39 86.51
CA ASN A 1248 83.83 -51.76 87.04
C ASN A 1248 82.62 -52.05 87.96
N GLY A 1249 81.91 -51.00 88.42
CA GLY A 1249 80.82 -51.10 89.37
C GLY A 1249 81.22 -50.91 90.84
N GLN A 1250 82.40 -50.37 91.11
CA GLN A 1250 82.86 -49.95 92.44
C GLN A 1250 83.56 -48.60 92.39
N ILE A 1251 83.29 -47.73 93.37
CA ILE A 1251 84.06 -46.48 93.57
C ILE A 1251 85.28 -46.83 94.42
N ALA A 1252 86.32 -47.37 93.79
CA ALA A 1252 87.48 -47.92 94.45
C ALA A 1252 88.67 -46.92 94.46
N PHE A 1253 89.83 -47.38 94.95
CA PHE A 1253 91.07 -46.59 94.89
C PHE A 1253 91.45 -46.19 93.45
N ARG A 1254 91.06 -46.98 92.44
CA ARG A 1254 91.33 -46.68 91.02
C ARG A 1254 90.57 -45.43 90.56
N ASP A 1255 89.42 -45.18 91.16
CA ASP A 1255 88.48 -44.13 90.76
C ASP A 1255 88.80 -42.83 91.48
N LEU A 1256 89.14 -42.90 92.77
CA LEU A 1256 89.84 -41.82 93.47
C LEU A 1256 91.14 -41.45 92.75
N LEU A 1257 91.90 -42.43 92.25
CA LEU A 1257 93.13 -42.18 91.50
C LEU A 1257 92.85 -41.45 90.17
N LYS A 1258 91.87 -41.91 89.37
CA LYS A 1258 91.48 -41.24 88.12
C LYS A 1258 90.88 -39.84 88.35
N PHE A 1259 90.08 -39.65 89.39
CA PHE A 1259 89.61 -38.33 89.81
C PHE A 1259 90.79 -37.44 90.22
N SER A 1260 91.74 -37.96 91.01
CA SER A 1260 92.93 -37.20 91.44
C SER A 1260 93.84 -36.81 90.26
N GLN A 1261 93.89 -37.60 89.19
CA GLN A 1261 94.57 -37.28 87.93
C GLN A 1261 93.88 -36.13 87.15
N ARG A 1262 92.62 -35.81 87.46
CA ARG A 1262 91.87 -34.67 86.93
C ARG A 1262 91.67 -33.54 87.95
N TYR A 1263 92.10 -33.70 89.19
CA TYR A 1263 91.90 -32.70 90.22
C TYR A 1263 92.72 -31.42 89.96
N GLY A 1264 92.04 -30.28 89.94
CA GLY A 1264 92.59 -29.00 89.47
C GLY A 1264 92.50 -28.80 87.95
N THR A 1265 91.82 -29.67 87.20
CA THR A 1265 91.52 -29.41 85.77
C THR A 1265 90.41 -28.37 85.67
N LYS A 1266 90.60 -27.38 84.81
CA LYS A 1266 89.58 -26.40 84.42
C LYS A 1266 89.42 -26.40 82.90
N LEU A 1267 88.18 -26.32 82.41
CA LEU A 1267 87.94 -26.00 81.00
C LEU A 1267 88.35 -24.56 80.72
N VAL A 1268 89.27 -24.40 79.76
CA VAL A 1268 89.48 -23.12 79.08
C VAL A 1268 88.36 -22.95 78.05
N VAL A 1269 87.66 -21.82 78.11
CA VAL A 1269 86.40 -21.50 77.39
C VAL A 1269 86.63 -20.98 75.99
#